data_AF-T0HE22-F1
#
_entry.id   AF-T0HE22-F1
#
_cell.length_a   1.000
_cell.length_b   1.000
_cell.length_c   1.000
_cell.angle_alpha   90.00
_cell.angle_beta   90.00
_cell.angle_gamma   90.00
#
_symmetry.space_group_name_H-M   'P 1'
#
loop_
_entity.id
_entity.type
_entity.pdbx_description
1 polymer ?
#
loop_
_entity_poly.entity_id
_entity_poly.type
_entity_poly.pdbx_seq_one_letter_code
_entity_poly.pdbx_strand_id
1 'polypeptide(L)'
;MEYEFDTTGTVAVTNGSTQVTGNGTNWLTNYPGLTLNISGLDYPVKSVDSRSTLTLLHPYPGASASGLTYTFVPVYPNNMTATKAVTSALESFNAILELGALESGDNAYEIAVKNGYVGTEQEWLASLHGADGTVSIPAILDYSKITGLPVGGSGIFLLTQLMNSAAPLNLTQKGEVIIPANSTTAGMGIYAYPRSDGSTVVTFGLSNAPTPPPPGSDEELDLSGAGVVYGDPGTIFPLGIYLAGSTANFTLTAPSSFPLRIERRTDITVPVSSNWAITSAGSPFPNTGNAVSPTAVLNKRVYISENGGATGDNSEMVNGRLKLMRHIFLTTDALGLTFKSTTDDTTTQAPPSIKIGFRGSVGDGYPILASMYEWNEGRFELRPHWDGNTMIVTCGRGSSPPSIKSDQDPAFAIGPNIVKTYEVEYVDNVGGAGGVVKFYVDGVQIGAEKPLEAKLRISPKMMLECNASIGNTSDSVDSLEVEALSVSFGKPDVQRSYDPVPAGSISAADLQNLVVDATSFSTAQAPVTVSYQTAGQSAFNMEVVVGDMVLPAGRAYKAVLEDWSSGEGVAHPNELVMTRPINQNVRFEDSWLYGKQAPWTEVGPKGPVPSIGGINYHCVGNRIGTFVEFQFGYEWDAATMPYAPFGDPSGKNSYMVPHKWLIYDNAGTLLGRIEQPNGQPLNTTNTPVSWGGSLDGRANPIVTSANRWYPKGTVRSSIIWRSHAEPPAYSQADIWANVPTYDMPVPFGSEGGASVNGGDMRTGTGEQLNGFANCRKMSWEQTTYNEIITAGQNTQSPWKFGYDENGMAPNANVWLKDDPWNQMGRSPITGPGGVRCDRQIIPEPVARYAREVTSTRPHDGRGWKQIAYAYLNGYAADPYHCWENGSIAPLFKGDARRNITLRNHYYGGGEQSTPPEQAYYIQGGRSYEVASSYNPLRVNVPAKGAAADKPYFGTNQIDAAHAHQFPHWGSMMWQSPLFAMLGHKFFDQTRLYGNEIINNRLGDASQFGSRDAAWRFMHAALAWKTASANSHRLYSRAEIMDFVVFDFETFYDTYYDSEPGFLKPPSNISGGGNNAVFAAAKDFGPCMWNDELGIYQHDFFIGYWLSALQAGHFLGFNAAIRAASPKAAAILNWLIAMHVKRITGRINGGMLVNAIGIEYQLSIWTPQMVAAAGNNPANLPKTHAAVAAAQGANASRSWDTWNNNGSDNGRDGQAMDQLLVGASLLLNIGEDTPEIRQAEATSATYRQTKIDGATAKVNAGQDPDWYYYLQATNGTPHKP
;
A
#
# COMPACT_ATOMS: atom_id res chain seq x y z
N MET A 1 -11.08 -29.84 29.47
CA MET A 1 -11.06 -31.02 30.35
C MET A 1 -10.50 -32.17 29.55
N GLU A 2 -9.22 -32.47 29.75
CA GLU A 2 -8.61 -33.72 29.30
C GLU A 2 -9.19 -34.84 30.17
N TYR A 3 -9.75 -35.86 29.54
CA TYR A 3 -10.16 -37.08 30.25
C TYR A 3 -8.98 -38.06 30.18
N GLU A 4 -8.23 -38.23 31.29
CA GLU A 4 -7.25 -39.30 31.43
C GLU A 4 -8.00 -40.65 31.54
N PHE A 5 -7.82 -41.55 30.57
CA PHE A 5 -8.39 -42.89 30.62
C PHE A 5 -7.44 -43.83 31.38
N ASP A 6 -7.90 -44.40 32.49
CA ASP A 6 -7.12 -45.35 33.28
C ASP A 6 -7.03 -46.72 32.57
N THR A 7 -5.84 -47.01 32.04
CA THR A 7 -5.49 -48.26 31.35
C THR A 7 -4.64 -49.20 32.22
N THR A 8 -4.52 -48.91 33.52
CA THR A 8 -3.78 -49.76 34.44
C THR A 8 -4.52 -51.07 34.73
N GLY A 9 -3.77 -52.16 34.86
CA GLY A 9 -4.32 -53.51 35.11
C GLY A 9 -4.57 -54.33 33.84
N THR A 10 -5.31 -55.43 34.00
CA THR A 10 -5.68 -56.35 32.91
C THR A 10 -7.13 -56.80 33.04
N VAL A 11 -7.73 -57.34 31.98
CA VAL A 11 -9.10 -57.84 31.99
C VAL A 11 -9.20 -59.35 31.77
N ALA A 12 -10.28 -59.93 32.26
CA ALA A 12 -10.73 -61.28 31.98
C ALA A 12 -12.10 -61.27 31.32
N VAL A 13 -12.22 -62.04 30.23
CA VAL A 13 -13.43 -62.19 29.41
C VAL A 13 -13.79 -63.67 29.32
N THR A 14 -15.08 -63.96 29.28
CA THR A 14 -15.60 -65.34 29.16
C THR A 14 -16.45 -65.44 27.90
N ASN A 15 -16.20 -66.44 27.06
CA ASN A 15 -16.98 -66.69 25.85
C ASN A 15 -18.47 -66.80 26.19
N GLY A 16 -19.30 -66.02 25.50
CA GLY A 16 -20.75 -65.98 25.70
C GLY A 16 -21.21 -65.19 26.93
N SER A 17 -20.31 -64.51 27.64
CA SER A 17 -20.65 -63.62 28.77
C SER A 17 -20.55 -62.14 28.37
N THR A 18 -21.46 -61.31 28.87
CA THR A 18 -21.35 -59.85 28.78
C THR A 18 -20.46 -59.25 29.87
N GLN A 19 -20.14 -60.01 30.92
CA GLN A 19 -19.39 -59.48 32.05
C GLN A 19 -17.88 -59.57 31.80
N VAL A 20 -17.18 -58.48 32.08
CA VAL A 20 -15.71 -58.38 32.02
C VAL A 20 -15.20 -57.95 33.39
N THR A 21 -14.20 -58.67 33.90
CA THR A 21 -13.60 -58.42 35.22
C THR A 21 -12.18 -57.89 35.04
N GLY A 22 -11.89 -56.74 35.64
CA GLY A 22 -10.56 -56.15 35.71
C GLY A 22 -9.79 -56.63 36.94
N ASN A 23 -8.48 -56.86 36.78
CA ASN A 23 -7.54 -57.12 37.87
C ASN A 23 -6.50 -56.01 37.91
N GLY A 24 -6.41 -55.32 39.06
CA GLY A 24 -5.57 -54.13 39.23
C GLY A 24 -6.07 -52.88 38.50
N THR A 25 -7.33 -52.87 38.05
CA THR A 25 -7.98 -51.74 37.37
C THR A 25 -8.65 -50.78 38.36
N ASN A 26 -8.80 -49.51 37.98
CA ASN A 26 -9.47 -48.50 38.79
C ASN A 26 -10.47 -47.65 37.96
N TRP A 27 -11.43 -48.32 37.32
CA TRP A 27 -12.41 -47.67 36.43
C TRP A 27 -13.40 -46.75 37.16
N LEU A 28 -13.77 -45.65 36.53
CA LEU A 28 -14.82 -44.77 37.05
C LEU A 28 -16.20 -45.32 36.66
N THR A 29 -17.05 -45.55 37.65
CA THR A 29 -18.44 -46.00 37.44
C THR A 29 -19.25 -44.98 36.66
N ASN A 30 -20.17 -45.46 35.81
CA ASN A 30 -21.09 -44.65 34.98
C ASN A 30 -20.44 -43.78 33.88
N TYR A 31 -19.35 -44.24 33.28
CA TYR A 31 -18.74 -43.59 32.12
C TYR A 31 -19.55 -43.87 30.83
N PRO A 32 -20.20 -42.88 30.19
CA PRO A 32 -21.04 -43.12 29.02
C PRO A 32 -20.24 -43.10 27.71
N GLY A 33 -20.58 -43.98 26.76
CA GLY A 33 -20.08 -43.93 25.39
C GLY A 33 -18.66 -44.47 25.19
N LEU A 34 -18.36 -45.66 25.73
CA LEU A 34 -17.07 -46.32 25.58
C LEU A 34 -17.18 -47.62 24.77
N THR A 35 -16.14 -47.93 24.01
CA THR A 35 -15.82 -49.29 23.55
C THR A 35 -14.59 -49.78 24.29
N LEU A 36 -14.63 -51.02 24.78
CA LEU A 36 -13.49 -51.72 25.33
C LEU A 36 -12.74 -52.36 24.16
N ASN A 37 -11.50 -51.92 23.91
CA ASN A 37 -10.65 -52.55 22.92
C ASN A 37 -9.80 -53.63 23.57
N ILE A 38 -9.88 -54.86 23.06
CA ILE A 38 -8.98 -55.96 23.45
C ILE A 38 -8.34 -56.51 22.18
N SER A 39 -7.00 -56.45 22.11
CA SER A 39 -6.21 -56.93 20.97
C SER A 39 -6.64 -56.35 19.61
N GLY A 40 -7.07 -55.07 19.59
CA GLY A 40 -7.44 -54.36 18.37
C GLY A 40 -8.92 -54.48 17.98
N LEU A 41 -9.73 -55.26 18.70
CA LEU A 41 -11.17 -55.37 18.47
C LEU A 41 -11.97 -54.60 19.53
N ASP A 42 -12.91 -53.79 19.06
CA ASP A 42 -13.75 -52.94 19.90
C ASP A 42 -15.06 -53.62 20.30
N TYR A 43 -15.31 -53.66 21.61
CA TYR A 43 -16.52 -54.21 22.20
C TYR A 43 -17.30 -53.09 22.90
N PRO A 44 -18.51 -52.73 22.44
CA PRO A 44 -19.30 -51.67 23.06
C PRO A 44 -19.60 -51.97 24.53
N VAL A 45 -19.29 -51.03 25.42
CA VAL A 45 -19.55 -51.15 26.85
C VAL A 45 -20.95 -50.61 27.13
N LYS A 46 -21.80 -51.44 27.73
CA LYS A 46 -23.14 -51.04 28.19
C LYS A 46 -23.05 -50.22 29.48
N SER A 47 -22.22 -50.65 30.42
CA SER A 47 -21.99 -49.96 31.69
C SER A 47 -20.65 -50.35 32.30
N VAL A 48 -20.02 -49.40 32.99
CA VAL A 48 -18.92 -49.67 33.93
C VAL A 48 -19.54 -49.78 35.31
N ASP A 49 -19.63 -51.01 35.82
CA ASP A 49 -20.41 -51.36 37.01
C ASP A 49 -19.64 -51.10 38.31
N SER A 50 -18.31 -51.22 38.27
CA SER A 50 -17.41 -50.88 39.38
C SER A 50 -16.00 -50.54 38.87
N ARG A 51 -15.08 -50.24 39.78
CA ARG A 51 -13.65 -50.05 39.48
C ARG A 51 -12.97 -51.26 38.82
N SER A 52 -13.57 -52.44 38.92
CA SER A 52 -13.02 -53.71 38.43
C SER A 52 -14.02 -54.59 37.68
N THR A 53 -15.20 -54.07 37.35
CA THR A 53 -16.20 -54.83 36.59
C THR A 53 -16.95 -53.93 35.62
N LEU A 54 -17.14 -54.40 34.40
CA LEU A 54 -17.99 -53.75 33.42
C LEU A 54 -18.84 -54.78 32.68
N THR A 55 -19.92 -54.29 32.07
CA THR A 55 -20.83 -55.07 31.25
C THR A 55 -20.77 -54.59 29.81
N LEU A 56 -20.47 -55.49 28.88
CA LEU A 56 -20.54 -55.28 27.44
C LEU A 56 -22.01 -55.29 26.97
N LEU A 57 -22.26 -54.58 25.87
CA LEU A 57 -23.58 -54.54 25.24
C LEU A 57 -24.00 -55.89 24.66
N HIS A 58 -23.03 -56.67 24.18
CA HIS A 58 -23.22 -58.01 23.63
C HIS A 58 -22.27 -59.02 24.28
N PRO A 59 -22.67 -60.30 24.38
CA PRO A 59 -21.79 -61.34 24.91
C PRO A 59 -20.46 -61.42 24.16
N TYR A 60 -19.36 -61.63 24.87
CA TYR A 60 -18.03 -61.72 24.27
C TYR A 60 -17.93 -62.94 23.34
N PRO A 61 -17.65 -62.76 22.04
CA PRO A 61 -17.71 -63.85 21.07
C PRO A 61 -16.39 -64.65 20.97
N GLY A 62 -15.31 -64.17 21.58
CA GLY A 62 -13.99 -64.82 21.55
C GLY A 62 -13.86 -65.92 22.60
N ALA A 63 -12.75 -66.67 22.56
CA ALA A 63 -12.44 -67.67 23.58
C ALA A 63 -12.23 -67.02 24.97
N SER A 64 -12.64 -67.71 26.04
CA SER A 64 -12.43 -67.24 27.42
C SER A 64 -10.94 -67.09 27.71
N ALA A 65 -10.54 -65.94 28.26
CA ALA A 65 -9.14 -65.63 28.57
C ALA A 65 -9.05 -64.59 29.70
N SER A 66 -7.95 -64.63 30.47
CA SER A 66 -7.65 -63.70 31.57
C SER A 66 -6.26 -63.08 31.41
N GLY A 67 -6.03 -61.94 32.06
CA GLY A 67 -4.76 -61.21 31.98
C GLY A 67 -4.57 -60.43 30.67
N LEU A 68 -5.65 -60.15 29.94
CA LEU A 68 -5.60 -59.43 28.67
C LEU A 68 -5.37 -57.94 28.88
N THR A 69 -4.50 -57.34 28.08
CA THR A 69 -4.35 -55.88 28.00
C THR A 69 -5.56 -55.28 27.29
N TYR A 70 -6.03 -54.13 27.78
CA TYR A 70 -7.17 -53.43 27.20
C TYR A 70 -6.90 -51.93 27.09
N THR A 71 -7.66 -51.26 26.23
CA THR A 71 -7.81 -49.79 26.25
C THR A 71 -9.29 -49.42 26.13
N PHE A 72 -9.66 -48.22 26.59
CA PHE A 72 -10.97 -47.66 26.30
C PHE A 72 -10.86 -46.69 25.12
N VAL A 73 -11.79 -46.83 24.17
CA VAL A 73 -11.95 -45.90 23.06
C VAL A 73 -13.27 -45.16 23.27
N PRO A 74 -13.28 -43.83 23.38
CA PRO A 74 -14.51 -43.07 23.45
C PRO A 74 -15.23 -43.10 22.09
N VAL A 75 -16.52 -43.45 22.11
CA VAL A 75 -17.40 -43.39 20.95
C VAL A 75 -17.96 -41.96 20.85
N TYR A 76 -17.68 -41.28 19.74
CA TYR A 76 -17.91 -39.84 19.51
C TYR A 76 -19.18 -39.25 20.19
N PRO A 77 -19.04 -38.25 21.08
CA PRO A 77 -20.13 -37.71 21.91
C PRO A 77 -21.04 -36.68 21.23
N ASN A 78 -20.77 -36.27 19.98
CA ASN A 78 -21.42 -35.12 19.36
C ASN A 78 -22.91 -35.32 19.06
N ASN A 79 -23.38 -36.57 18.93
CA ASN A 79 -24.81 -36.85 18.76
C ASN A 79 -25.54 -37.02 20.11
N MET A 80 -24.84 -37.26 21.22
CA MET A 80 -25.49 -37.47 22.53
C MET A 80 -25.75 -36.16 23.30
N THR A 81 -24.93 -35.12 23.11
CA THR A 81 -25.19 -33.81 23.75
C THR A 81 -26.38 -33.12 23.09
N ALA A 82 -26.51 -33.20 21.76
CA ALA A 82 -27.67 -32.72 21.03
C ALA A 82 -28.93 -33.54 21.37
N THR A 83 -28.84 -34.88 21.42
CA THR A 83 -29.98 -35.70 21.84
C THR A 83 -30.36 -35.48 23.31
N LYS A 84 -29.41 -35.30 24.24
CA LYS A 84 -29.73 -34.95 25.64
C LYS A 84 -30.34 -33.55 25.77
N ALA A 85 -29.85 -32.57 25.01
CA ALA A 85 -30.44 -31.24 25.00
C ALA A 85 -31.86 -31.25 24.42
N VAL A 86 -32.09 -32.03 23.35
CA VAL A 86 -33.41 -32.21 22.74
C VAL A 86 -34.34 -33.01 23.66
N THR A 87 -33.86 -34.06 24.34
CA THR A 87 -34.65 -34.83 25.31
C THR A 87 -34.97 -34.01 26.55
N SER A 88 -34.02 -33.28 27.13
CA SER A 88 -34.30 -32.38 28.26
C SER A 88 -35.18 -31.20 27.86
N ALA A 89 -35.08 -30.71 26.62
CA ALA A 89 -36.02 -29.72 26.09
C ALA A 89 -37.40 -30.33 25.87
N LEU A 90 -37.53 -31.56 25.37
CA LEU A 90 -38.80 -32.29 25.22
C LEU A 90 -39.42 -32.62 26.59
N GLU A 91 -38.63 -32.98 27.61
CA GLU A 91 -39.10 -33.19 28.98
C GLU A 91 -39.54 -31.87 29.63
N SER A 92 -38.81 -30.78 29.41
CA SER A 92 -39.20 -29.44 29.87
C SER A 92 -40.45 -28.93 29.13
N PHE A 93 -40.57 -29.22 27.83
CA PHE A 93 -41.72 -28.86 27.01
C PHE A 93 -42.94 -29.72 27.34
N ASN A 94 -42.75 -31.00 27.66
CA ASN A 94 -43.80 -31.88 28.18
C ASN A 94 -44.25 -31.46 29.59
N ALA A 95 -43.34 -31.03 30.46
CA ALA A 95 -43.70 -30.46 31.76
C ALA A 95 -44.49 -29.15 31.62
N ILE A 96 -44.18 -28.33 30.61
CA ILE A 96 -44.93 -27.10 30.28
C ILE A 96 -46.27 -27.40 29.59
N LEU A 97 -46.36 -28.47 28.79
CA LEU A 97 -47.61 -28.97 28.18
C LEU A 97 -48.53 -29.63 29.22
N GLU A 98 -47.98 -30.35 30.21
CA GLU A 98 -48.72 -30.87 31.37
C GLU A 98 -49.16 -29.76 32.34
N LEU A 99 -48.45 -28.63 32.39
CA LEU A 99 -48.89 -27.40 33.07
C LEU A 99 -49.93 -26.58 32.26
N GLY A 100 -50.15 -26.93 30.98
CA GLY A 100 -51.15 -26.33 30.09
C GLY A 100 -52.39 -27.19 29.84
N ALA A 101 -52.49 -28.38 30.46
CA ALA A 101 -53.66 -29.22 30.42
C ALA A 101 -54.62 -28.84 31.57
N LEU A 102 -55.57 -27.95 31.26
CA LEU A 102 -56.70 -27.58 32.11
C LEU A 102 -57.57 -28.79 32.45
N GLU A 103 -57.37 -29.39 33.62
CA GLU A 103 -58.51 -29.76 34.45
C GLU A 103 -58.78 -28.60 35.40
N SER A 104 -60.01 -28.07 35.37
CA SER A 104 -60.46 -26.93 36.17
C SER A 104 -60.36 -27.22 37.67
N GLY A 105 -59.24 -26.84 38.29
CA GLY A 105 -59.11 -26.73 39.74
C GLY A 105 -59.72 -25.43 40.27
N ASP A 106 -60.26 -25.47 41.49
CA ASP A 106 -60.83 -24.29 42.18
C ASP A 106 -59.86 -23.09 42.11
N ASN A 107 -60.37 -21.90 41.83
CA ASN A 107 -59.53 -20.70 41.84
C ASN A 107 -59.13 -20.30 43.27
N ALA A 108 -58.13 -19.42 43.39
CA ALA A 108 -57.54 -19.07 44.70
C ALA A 108 -58.55 -18.44 45.69
N TYR A 109 -59.58 -17.76 45.18
CA TYR A 109 -60.69 -17.25 45.98
C TYR A 109 -61.62 -18.40 46.44
N GLU A 110 -61.93 -19.37 45.58
CA GLU A 110 -62.68 -20.57 45.94
C GLU A 110 -61.94 -21.44 46.98
N ILE A 111 -60.61 -21.49 46.92
CA ILE A 111 -59.76 -22.11 47.96
C ILE A 111 -59.81 -21.30 49.27
N ALA A 112 -59.80 -19.97 49.21
CA ALA A 112 -59.94 -19.12 50.40
C ALA A 112 -61.30 -19.32 51.08
N VAL A 113 -62.39 -19.39 50.29
CA VAL A 113 -63.74 -19.70 50.80
C VAL A 113 -63.79 -21.11 51.39
N LYS A 114 -63.22 -22.12 50.73
CA LYS A 114 -63.11 -23.49 51.28
C LYS A 114 -62.33 -23.56 52.59
N ASN A 115 -61.36 -22.67 52.79
CA ASN A 115 -60.54 -22.59 54.01
C ASN A 115 -61.07 -21.57 55.04
N GLY A 116 -62.30 -21.09 54.89
CA GLY A 116 -63.02 -20.31 55.92
C GLY A 116 -63.04 -18.80 55.71
N TYR A 117 -62.64 -18.28 54.55
CA TYR A 117 -62.84 -16.88 54.18
C TYR A 117 -64.34 -16.61 53.90
N VAL A 118 -64.90 -15.57 54.52
CA VAL A 118 -66.28 -15.12 54.32
C VAL A 118 -66.24 -13.69 53.79
N GLY A 119 -66.53 -13.51 52.51
CA GLY A 119 -66.49 -12.22 51.82
C GLY A 119 -66.56 -12.44 50.32
N THR A 120 -66.69 -11.37 49.54
CA THR A 120 -66.66 -11.41 48.07
C THR A 120 -65.22 -11.50 47.53
N GLU A 121 -65.05 -11.87 46.27
CA GLU A 121 -63.74 -11.96 45.62
C GLU A 121 -62.99 -10.61 45.63
N GLN A 122 -63.73 -9.50 45.49
CA GLN A 122 -63.16 -8.15 45.57
C GLN A 122 -62.69 -7.78 46.98
N GLU A 123 -63.41 -8.20 48.02
CA GLU A 123 -62.98 -8.02 49.41
C GLU A 123 -61.77 -8.89 49.74
N TRP A 124 -61.69 -10.08 49.15
CA TRP A 124 -60.55 -10.98 49.31
C TRP A 124 -59.29 -10.37 48.69
N LEU A 125 -59.39 -9.88 47.45
CA LEU A 125 -58.30 -9.19 46.76
C LEU A 125 -57.86 -7.93 47.51
N ALA A 126 -58.79 -7.15 48.09
CA ALA A 126 -58.46 -5.98 48.91
C ALA A 126 -57.74 -6.37 50.22
N SER A 127 -57.99 -7.56 50.78
CA SER A 127 -57.33 -8.05 51.99
C SER A 127 -55.87 -8.51 51.79
N LEU A 128 -55.47 -8.78 50.55
CA LEU A 128 -54.13 -9.25 50.20
C LEU A 128 -53.10 -8.11 50.03
N HIS A 129 -53.51 -6.86 50.15
CA HIS A 129 -52.61 -5.70 50.11
C HIS A 129 -51.91 -5.50 51.46
N GLY A 130 -50.65 -5.95 51.56
CA GLY A 130 -49.72 -5.57 52.63
C GLY A 130 -49.14 -4.16 52.43
N ALA A 131 -48.67 -3.52 53.51
CA ALA A 131 -48.01 -2.20 53.46
C ALA A 131 -46.75 -2.23 52.58
N ASP A 132 -46.51 -1.13 51.84
CA ASP A 132 -45.36 -0.95 50.95
C ASP A 132 -44.04 -1.33 51.66
N GLY A 133 -43.51 -2.49 51.31
CA GLY A 133 -42.23 -2.98 51.80
C GLY A 133 -41.09 -2.24 51.11
N THR A 134 -40.35 -1.44 51.87
CA THR A 134 -39.01 -1.00 51.51
C THR A 134 -38.17 -2.24 51.19
N VAL A 135 -37.76 -2.43 49.94
CA VAL A 135 -36.79 -3.48 49.59
C VAL A 135 -35.43 -3.05 50.14
N SER A 136 -35.06 -3.57 51.32
CA SER A 136 -33.67 -3.62 51.75
C SER A 136 -32.99 -4.79 51.05
N ILE A 137 -31.91 -4.53 50.29
CA ILE A 137 -31.04 -5.57 49.75
C ILE A 137 -30.32 -6.27 50.93
N PRO A 138 -30.39 -7.60 51.09
CA PRO A 138 -29.64 -8.31 52.12
C PRO A 138 -28.13 -8.13 51.95
N ALA A 139 -27.46 -7.99 53.08
CA ALA A 139 -26.05 -7.63 53.20
C ALA A 139 -25.06 -8.53 52.43
N ILE A 140 -24.16 -7.86 51.71
CA ILE A 140 -22.69 -8.03 51.67
C ILE A 140 -22.16 -9.46 51.92
N LEU A 141 -21.65 -10.08 50.85
CA LEU A 141 -20.74 -11.22 50.93
C LEU A 141 -19.48 -10.86 51.74
N ASP A 142 -19.04 -11.77 52.61
CA ASP A 142 -17.75 -11.71 53.31
C ASP A 142 -16.58 -11.83 52.31
N TYR A 143 -15.97 -10.70 51.97
CA TYR A 143 -14.87 -10.58 50.99
C TYR A 143 -13.57 -11.28 51.42
N SER A 144 -13.44 -11.69 52.69
CA SER A 144 -12.22 -12.34 53.20
C SER A 144 -12.00 -13.76 52.66
N LYS A 145 -12.99 -14.34 51.97
CA LYS A 145 -12.95 -15.70 51.41
C LYS A 145 -12.63 -15.77 49.91
N ILE A 146 -12.35 -14.65 49.26
CA ILE A 146 -12.08 -14.60 47.82
C ILE A 146 -10.57 -14.77 47.59
N THR A 147 -10.14 -15.96 47.21
CA THR A 147 -8.80 -16.20 46.66
C THR A 147 -8.70 -15.60 45.25
N GLY A 148 -7.56 -14.99 44.94
CA GLY A 148 -7.33 -14.23 43.71
C GLY A 148 -7.76 -14.97 42.43
N LEU A 149 -8.55 -14.29 41.61
CA LEU A 149 -8.96 -14.79 40.30
C LEU A 149 -7.76 -14.77 39.33
N PRO A 150 -7.57 -15.81 38.49
CA PRO A 150 -6.61 -15.78 37.40
C PRO A 150 -6.95 -14.68 36.39
N VAL A 151 -5.94 -14.17 35.68
CA VAL A 151 -6.13 -13.29 34.52
C VAL A 151 -7.09 -13.97 33.53
N GLY A 152 -8.24 -13.33 33.26
CA GLY A 152 -9.29 -13.86 32.37
C GLY A 152 -10.46 -14.59 33.05
N GLY A 153 -10.53 -14.64 34.39
CA GLY A 153 -11.68 -15.21 35.10
C GLY A 153 -12.95 -14.34 35.04
N SER A 154 -14.14 -14.97 35.01
CA SER A 154 -15.44 -14.28 35.07
C SER A 154 -15.65 -13.58 36.42
N GLY A 155 -16.02 -12.30 36.38
CA GLY A 155 -16.13 -11.44 37.57
C GLY A 155 -17.25 -11.81 38.54
N ILE A 156 -17.27 -11.16 39.70
CA ILE A 156 -18.34 -11.26 40.70
C ILE A 156 -19.48 -10.31 40.29
N PHE A 157 -20.72 -10.81 40.28
CA PHE A 157 -21.89 -10.10 39.75
C PHE A 157 -22.81 -9.59 40.88
N LEU A 158 -23.13 -8.30 40.86
CA LEU A 158 -24.30 -7.74 41.55
C LEU A 158 -25.36 -7.42 40.48
N LEU A 159 -26.52 -8.08 40.58
CA LEU A 159 -27.67 -7.88 39.69
C LEU A 159 -28.73 -7.04 40.42
N THR A 160 -29.14 -5.92 39.83
CA THR A 160 -30.34 -5.17 40.25
C THR A 160 -31.29 -5.01 39.06
N GLN A 161 -32.59 -5.19 39.30
CA GLN A 161 -33.66 -5.12 38.30
C GLN A 161 -34.49 -3.86 38.55
N LEU A 162 -34.69 -3.05 37.51
CA LEU A 162 -35.53 -1.83 37.57
C LEU A 162 -36.71 -1.96 36.61
N MET A 163 -37.93 -1.74 37.10
CA MET A 163 -39.16 -1.78 36.29
C MET A 163 -39.52 -0.41 35.70
N ASN A 164 -40.27 -0.45 34.60
CA ASN A 164 -40.46 0.58 33.57
C ASN A 164 -41.30 1.83 33.99
N SER A 165 -41.40 2.15 35.28
CA SER A 165 -42.25 3.27 35.78
C SER A 165 -41.55 4.21 36.77
N ALA A 166 -40.21 4.19 36.87
CA ALA A 166 -39.47 5.12 37.73
C ALA A 166 -39.01 6.38 36.97
N ALA A 167 -39.08 7.53 37.65
CA ALA A 167 -38.66 8.86 37.17
C ALA A 167 -37.15 8.92 36.79
N PRO A 168 -36.67 9.99 36.10
CA PRO A 168 -35.28 10.13 35.69
C PRO A 168 -34.30 9.98 36.88
N LEU A 169 -33.18 9.30 36.61
CA LEU A 169 -32.19 8.89 37.60
C LEU A 169 -31.55 10.11 38.30
N ASN A 170 -31.69 10.21 39.63
CA ASN A 170 -30.88 11.08 40.49
C ASN A 170 -30.10 10.20 41.48
N LEU A 171 -28.79 10.03 41.29
CA LEU A 171 -27.92 9.27 42.20
C LEU A 171 -27.65 10.11 43.45
N THR A 172 -28.42 9.89 44.52
CA THR A 172 -28.30 10.63 45.80
C THR A 172 -27.51 9.90 46.89
N GLN A 173 -27.05 8.66 46.65
CA GLN A 173 -26.26 7.88 47.62
C GLN A 173 -24.89 7.50 47.07
N LYS A 174 -23.87 7.54 47.95
CA LYS A 174 -22.49 7.12 47.65
C LYS A 174 -22.32 5.62 47.90
N GLY A 175 -21.78 4.89 46.92
CA GLY A 175 -21.16 3.58 47.13
C GLY A 175 -19.64 3.75 47.23
N GLU A 176 -19.01 3.07 48.17
CA GLU A 176 -17.55 3.08 48.34
C GLU A 176 -16.98 1.74 47.84
N VAL A 177 -16.01 1.80 46.92
CA VAL A 177 -15.33 0.64 46.35
C VAL A 177 -13.86 0.71 46.77
N ILE A 178 -13.41 -0.28 47.53
CA ILE A 178 -12.05 -0.34 48.04
C ILE A 178 -11.19 -1.09 47.01
N ILE A 179 -10.33 -0.35 46.30
CA ILE A 179 -9.31 -0.90 45.42
C ILE A 179 -8.03 -1.08 46.27
N PRO A 180 -7.39 -2.27 46.29
CA PRO A 180 -6.14 -2.45 47.01
C PRO A 180 -5.07 -1.47 46.51
N ALA A 181 -4.48 -0.68 47.40
CA ALA A 181 -3.54 0.39 47.06
C ALA A 181 -2.29 -0.11 46.28
N ASN A 182 -2.02 -1.41 46.34
CA ASN A 182 -0.86 -2.08 45.78
C ASN A 182 -1.17 -2.79 44.44
N SER A 183 -2.41 -2.71 43.94
CA SER A 183 -2.82 -3.36 42.69
C SER A 183 -2.78 -2.37 41.52
N THR A 184 -1.81 -2.53 40.62
CA THR A 184 -1.64 -1.67 39.42
C THR A 184 -2.61 -2.00 38.28
N THR A 185 -3.38 -3.09 38.41
CA THR A 185 -4.26 -3.62 37.34
C THR A 185 -5.73 -3.70 37.74
N ALA A 186 -6.11 -3.26 38.94
CA ALA A 186 -7.50 -3.32 39.39
C ALA A 186 -8.32 -2.15 38.84
N GLY A 187 -9.38 -2.45 38.10
CA GLY A 187 -10.35 -1.47 37.57
C GLY A 187 -11.80 -1.88 37.87
N MET A 188 -12.72 -0.94 37.70
CA MET A 188 -14.16 -1.17 37.81
C MET A 188 -14.84 -0.88 36.47
N GLY A 189 -15.64 -1.83 35.99
CA GLY A 189 -16.53 -1.61 34.85
C GLY A 189 -17.98 -1.42 35.32
N ILE A 190 -18.69 -0.49 34.69
CA ILE A 190 -20.15 -0.34 34.85
C ILE A 190 -20.78 -0.69 33.50
N TYR A 191 -21.63 -1.71 33.47
CA TYR A 191 -22.34 -2.11 32.26
C TYR A 191 -23.85 -1.98 32.47
N ALA A 192 -24.49 -1.12 31.67
CA ALA A 192 -25.92 -0.90 31.69
C ALA A 192 -26.51 -1.22 30.32
N TYR A 193 -27.54 -2.07 30.27
CA TYR A 193 -28.23 -2.36 29.02
C TYR A 193 -29.74 -2.58 29.24
N PRO A 194 -30.56 -2.11 28.28
CA PRO A 194 -32.00 -2.35 28.31
C PRO A 194 -32.33 -3.78 27.87
N ARG A 195 -33.41 -4.34 28.41
CA ARG A 195 -33.99 -5.62 28.00
C ARG A 195 -35.29 -5.39 27.24
N SER A 196 -35.68 -6.41 26.47
CA SER A 196 -36.92 -6.43 25.70
C SER A 196 -38.19 -6.35 26.56
N ASP A 197 -38.08 -6.58 27.87
CA ASP A 197 -39.16 -6.43 28.86
C ASP A 197 -39.29 -4.99 29.42
N GLY A 198 -38.46 -4.06 28.93
CA GLY A 198 -38.44 -2.66 29.38
C GLY A 198 -37.67 -2.41 30.67
N SER A 199 -37.02 -3.42 31.25
CA SER A 199 -36.10 -3.24 32.38
C SER A 199 -34.70 -2.82 31.90
N THR A 200 -33.99 -2.03 32.69
CA THR A 200 -32.54 -1.79 32.49
C THR A 200 -31.77 -2.49 33.59
N VAL A 201 -30.83 -3.35 33.21
CA VAL A 201 -29.94 -4.03 34.16
C VAL A 201 -28.64 -3.26 34.23
N VAL A 202 -28.24 -2.90 35.46
CA VAL A 202 -26.93 -2.31 35.74
C VAL A 202 -26.09 -3.35 36.48
N THR A 203 -24.97 -3.74 35.89
CA THR A 203 -24.03 -4.72 36.44
C THR A 203 -22.77 -4.01 36.91
N PHE A 204 -22.36 -4.31 38.15
CA PHE A 204 -21.06 -3.90 38.70
C PHE A 204 -20.18 -5.15 38.84
N GLY A 205 -18.95 -5.09 38.33
CA GLY A 205 -18.00 -6.19 38.44
C GLY A 205 -16.56 -5.70 38.59
N LEU A 206 -15.83 -6.32 39.52
CA LEU A 206 -14.37 -6.28 39.55
C LEU A 206 -13.88 -7.19 38.42
N SER A 207 -13.19 -6.61 37.44
CA SER A 207 -12.59 -7.36 36.34
C SER A 207 -11.17 -6.86 36.14
N ASN A 208 -10.27 -7.76 35.71
CA ASN A 208 -9.01 -7.37 35.09
C ASN A 208 -9.30 -6.83 33.68
N ALA A 209 -10.09 -5.76 33.60
CA ALA A 209 -10.31 -5.05 32.36
C ALA A 209 -9.03 -4.24 32.05
N PRO A 210 -8.54 -4.25 30.80
CA PRO A 210 -7.46 -3.36 30.42
C PRO A 210 -7.86 -1.91 30.75
N THR A 211 -6.91 -1.12 31.26
CA THR A 211 -7.14 0.27 31.61
C THR A 211 -7.76 0.98 30.41
N PRO A 212 -8.95 1.62 30.53
CA PRO A 212 -9.61 2.27 29.41
C PRO A 212 -8.66 3.24 28.71
N PRO A 213 -8.66 3.33 27.37
CA PRO A 213 -7.82 4.28 26.67
C PRO A 213 -8.03 5.68 27.25
N PRO A 214 -6.97 6.51 27.39
CA PRO A 214 -7.12 7.88 27.86
C PRO A 214 -8.12 8.62 26.95
N PRO A 215 -8.89 9.60 27.48
CA PRO A 215 -9.97 10.25 26.74
C PRO A 215 -9.53 11.04 25.49
N GLY A 216 -8.22 11.15 25.23
CA GLY A 216 -7.66 11.98 24.16
C GLY A 216 -7.36 13.38 24.67
N SER A 217 -7.30 14.35 23.77
CA SER A 217 -7.26 15.77 24.15
C SER A 217 -8.68 16.25 24.44
N ASP A 218 -8.89 16.90 25.60
CA ASP A 218 -10.16 17.55 25.96
C ASP A 218 -10.27 18.97 25.37
N GLU A 219 -9.30 19.40 24.55
CA GLU A 219 -9.30 20.71 23.91
C GLU A 219 -10.30 20.79 22.75
N GLU A 220 -10.87 21.98 22.51
CA GLU A 220 -11.73 22.19 21.34
C GLU A 220 -10.91 22.10 20.04
N LEU A 221 -11.50 21.46 19.02
CA LEU A 221 -10.89 21.32 17.71
C LEU A 221 -10.82 22.69 17.01
N ASP A 222 -9.62 23.23 16.86
CA ASP A 222 -9.35 24.47 16.14
C ASP A 222 -8.26 24.23 15.10
N LEU A 223 -8.56 24.58 13.85
CA LEU A 223 -7.63 24.52 12.73
C LEU A 223 -7.08 25.90 12.34
N SER A 224 -7.26 26.95 13.13
CA SER A 224 -6.88 28.33 12.76
C SER A 224 -5.39 28.54 12.43
N GLY A 225 -4.53 27.54 12.67
CA GLY A 225 -3.21 27.41 12.03
C GLY A 225 -2.30 28.60 12.31
N ALA A 226 -2.13 28.90 13.61
CA ALA A 226 -1.41 30.07 14.10
C ALA A 226 -0.07 30.30 13.37
N GLY A 227 0.09 31.50 12.82
CA GLY A 227 1.26 31.97 12.07
C GLY A 227 2.51 32.18 12.92
N VAL A 228 2.90 31.17 13.70
CA VAL A 228 4.14 31.14 14.48
C VAL A 228 5.15 30.24 13.78
N VAL A 229 6.34 30.76 13.52
CA VAL A 229 7.47 30.04 12.92
C VAL A 229 8.55 29.87 13.98
N TYR A 230 9.03 28.65 14.15
CA TYR A 230 10.07 28.29 15.10
C TYR A 230 11.38 27.96 14.38
N GLY A 231 12.52 28.25 15.00
CA GLY A 231 13.80 27.77 14.53
C GLY A 231 14.85 27.77 15.63
N ASP A 232 15.80 26.84 15.58
CA ASP A 232 16.77 26.68 16.65
C ASP A 232 17.87 27.77 16.56
N PRO A 233 18.39 28.28 17.70
CA PRO A 233 19.58 29.13 17.72
C PRO A 233 20.76 28.45 17.00
N GLY A 234 21.59 29.24 16.31
CA GLY A 234 22.75 28.71 15.57
C GLY A 234 22.41 28.19 14.17
N THR A 235 21.17 28.31 13.71
CA THR A 235 20.72 27.78 12.40
C THR A 235 20.25 28.88 11.45
N ILE A 236 20.12 28.56 10.16
CA ILE A 236 19.37 29.37 9.19
C ILE A 236 18.10 28.59 8.85
N PHE A 237 16.93 29.21 9.01
CA PHE A 237 15.66 28.55 8.76
C PHE A 237 14.69 29.41 7.95
N PRO A 238 13.90 28.81 7.03
CA PRO A 238 12.98 29.54 6.19
C PRO A 238 11.72 29.96 6.96
N LEU A 239 11.13 31.09 6.56
CA LEU A 239 9.80 31.50 7.06
C LEU A 239 8.65 30.71 6.43
N GLY A 240 8.94 29.95 5.35
CA GLY A 240 7.97 29.05 4.72
C GLY A 240 6.81 29.77 4.03
N ILE A 241 6.97 31.05 3.67
CA ILE A 241 5.92 31.86 3.06
C ILE A 241 5.58 31.31 1.67
N TYR A 242 4.31 30.97 1.45
CA TYR A 242 3.78 30.56 0.16
C TYR A 242 2.65 31.50 -0.27
N LEU A 243 2.78 32.11 -1.45
CA LEU A 243 1.87 33.17 -1.93
C LEU A 243 0.96 32.71 -3.06
N ALA A 244 0.79 31.40 -3.24
CA ALA A 244 -0.09 30.80 -4.25
C ALA A 244 0.13 31.36 -5.68
N GLY A 245 1.39 31.59 -6.06
CA GLY A 245 1.77 32.11 -7.38
C GLY A 245 1.51 33.60 -7.60
N SER A 246 1.21 34.38 -6.55
CA SER A 246 1.07 35.84 -6.66
C SER A 246 2.34 36.49 -7.21
N THR A 247 2.17 37.45 -8.12
CA THR A 247 3.24 38.30 -8.67
C THR A 247 3.18 39.72 -8.12
N ALA A 248 2.33 39.97 -7.12
CA ALA A 248 2.17 41.30 -6.52
C ALA A 248 3.46 41.76 -5.80
N ASN A 249 3.63 43.07 -5.68
CA ASN A 249 4.62 43.65 -4.78
C ASN A 249 4.05 43.78 -3.37
N PHE A 250 4.89 43.50 -2.38
CA PHE A 250 4.54 43.54 -0.97
C PHE A 250 5.34 44.63 -0.25
N THR A 251 4.84 45.04 0.91
CA THR A 251 5.61 45.81 1.89
C THR A 251 5.92 44.91 3.08
N LEU A 252 7.20 44.71 3.38
CA LEU A 252 7.71 43.94 4.51
C LEU A 252 8.06 44.86 5.68
N THR A 253 7.61 44.48 6.88
CA THR A 253 7.91 45.15 8.15
C THR A 253 8.48 44.13 9.13
N ALA A 254 9.66 44.40 9.67
CA ALA A 254 10.29 43.64 10.75
C ALA A 254 11.22 44.55 11.56
N PRO A 255 11.56 44.22 12.82
CA PRO A 255 12.54 44.97 13.59
C PRO A 255 13.89 45.02 12.86
N SER A 256 14.52 46.19 12.80
CA SER A 256 15.79 46.39 12.07
C SER A 256 16.96 45.56 12.61
N SER A 257 16.89 45.13 13.88
CA SER A 257 17.88 44.25 14.51
C SER A 257 17.64 42.76 14.25
N PHE A 258 16.53 42.38 13.62
CA PHE A 258 16.20 40.98 13.38
C PHE A 258 16.88 40.49 12.08
N PRO A 259 17.64 39.38 12.09
CA PRO A 259 18.52 38.99 10.99
C PRO A 259 17.78 38.29 9.84
N LEU A 260 16.89 39.01 9.16
CA LEU A 260 16.23 38.50 7.95
C LEU A 260 17.17 38.55 6.75
N ARG A 261 17.17 37.46 5.98
CA ARG A 261 17.93 37.31 4.73
C ARG A 261 17.04 36.79 3.60
N ILE A 262 17.46 37.04 2.36
CA ILE A 262 16.90 36.37 1.18
C ILE A 262 17.84 35.23 0.81
N GLU A 263 17.34 34.00 0.80
CA GLU A 263 18.10 32.89 0.24
C GLU A 263 18.15 33.03 -1.29
N ARG A 264 19.35 33.05 -1.85
CA ARG A 264 19.59 32.88 -3.28
C ARG A 264 20.18 31.51 -3.51
N ARG A 265 19.70 30.84 -4.55
CA ARG A 265 20.17 29.53 -4.97
C ARG A 265 20.78 29.66 -6.35
N THR A 266 21.97 29.11 -6.53
CA THR A 266 22.67 29.09 -7.81
C THR A 266 23.14 27.66 -8.07
N ASP A 267 22.73 27.10 -9.19
CA ASP A 267 23.20 25.78 -9.62
C ASP A 267 24.70 25.86 -9.90
N ILE A 268 25.46 24.97 -9.27
CA ILE A 268 26.90 24.83 -9.42
C ILE A 268 27.23 23.38 -9.75
N THR A 269 28.52 23.12 -9.95
CA THR A 269 29.03 21.79 -10.19
C THR A 269 30.23 21.56 -9.27
N VAL A 270 30.16 20.53 -8.43
CA VAL A 270 31.20 20.19 -7.47
C VAL A 270 31.98 18.98 -8.00
N PRO A 271 33.33 19.04 -8.07
CA PRO A 271 34.12 17.91 -8.52
C PRO A 271 34.06 16.78 -7.49
N VAL A 272 33.69 15.59 -7.95
CA VAL A 272 33.73 14.34 -7.17
C VAL A 272 34.65 13.33 -7.84
N SER A 273 35.28 12.45 -7.07
CA SER A 273 36.19 11.43 -7.61
C SER A 273 36.10 10.10 -6.86
N SER A 274 36.35 9.00 -7.58
CA SER A 274 36.46 7.63 -7.07
C SER A 274 37.64 6.94 -7.70
N ASN A 275 38.38 6.19 -6.90
CA ASN A 275 39.61 5.52 -7.28
C ASN A 275 39.64 4.07 -6.78
N TRP A 276 40.12 3.16 -7.61
CA TRP A 276 40.28 1.74 -7.29
C TRP A 276 41.76 1.40 -7.32
N ALA A 277 42.41 1.42 -6.15
CA ALA A 277 43.79 1.01 -6.00
C ALA A 277 43.90 -0.52 -5.97
N ILE A 278 44.79 -1.07 -6.81
CA ILE A 278 45.01 -2.51 -6.91
C ILE A 278 46.13 -2.91 -5.97
N THR A 279 45.76 -3.59 -4.89
CA THR A 279 46.67 -3.91 -3.78
C THR A 279 47.08 -5.38 -3.75
N SER A 280 46.47 -6.25 -4.55
CA SER A 280 46.76 -7.69 -4.60
C SER A 280 46.39 -8.32 -5.95
N ALA A 281 46.82 -9.57 -6.19
CA ALA A 281 46.41 -10.31 -7.39
C ALA A 281 44.95 -10.82 -7.33
N GLY A 282 44.38 -10.88 -6.13
CA GLY A 282 42.99 -11.26 -5.89
C GLY A 282 42.06 -10.06 -6.01
N SER A 283 40.83 -10.29 -6.46
CA SER A 283 39.76 -9.30 -6.55
C SER A 283 38.57 -9.73 -5.67
N PRO A 284 37.66 -8.84 -5.26
CA PRO A 284 37.49 -7.44 -5.70
C PRO A 284 38.41 -6.40 -5.04
N PHE A 285 38.59 -5.25 -5.70
CA PHE A 285 39.29 -4.07 -5.17
C PHE A 285 38.29 -2.98 -4.74
N PRO A 286 38.43 -2.42 -3.53
CA PRO A 286 37.50 -1.43 -3.00
C PRO A 286 37.64 -0.06 -3.68
N ASN A 287 36.52 0.67 -3.77
CA ASN A 287 36.50 2.08 -4.16
C ASN A 287 36.92 2.96 -2.97
N THR A 288 37.82 3.90 -3.21
CA THR A 288 38.10 5.04 -2.33
C THR A 288 37.65 6.32 -3.02
N GLY A 289 36.61 6.98 -2.51
CA GLY A 289 36.12 8.26 -3.02
C GLY A 289 34.63 8.50 -2.82
N ASN A 290 34.09 9.50 -3.52
CA ASN A 290 32.71 9.98 -3.40
C ASN A 290 32.00 10.22 -4.74
N ALA A 291 32.59 9.81 -5.88
CA ALA A 291 31.96 9.93 -7.19
C ALA A 291 30.92 8.83 -7.45
N VAL A 292 31.25 7.59 -7.09
CA VAL A 292 30.36 6.44 -7.24
C VAL A 292 30.16 5.75 -5.91
N SER A 293 29.26 4.78 -5.89
CA SER A 293 28.96 3.97 -4.72
C SER A 293 30.21 3.34 -4.08
N PRO A 294 30.28 3.27 -2.74
CA PRO A 294 31.27 2.45 -2.05
C PRO A 294 31.23 0.95 -2.40
N THR A 295 30.08 0.43 -2.87
CA THR A 295 29.90 -0.97 -3.27
C THR A 295 30.29 -1.25 -4.71
N ALA A 296 30.49 -0.22 -5.54
CA ALA A 296 31.00 -0.35 -6.89
C ALA A 296 32.49 -0.75 -6.84
N VAL A 297 32.77 -2.01 -6.53
CA VAL A 297 34.12 -2.56 -6.45
C VAL A 297 34.63 -2.96 -7.84
N LEU A 298 35.95 -2.97 -8.01
CA LEU A 298 36.59 -3.41 -9.25
C LEU A 298 36.90 -4.91 -9.18
N ASN A 299 36.26 -5.69 -10.05
CA ASN A 299 36.42 -7.13 -10.14
C ASN A 299 37.43 -7.51 -11.23
N LYS A 300 38.21 -8.57 -11.01
CA LYS A 300 38.99 -9.21 -12.05
C LYS A 300 38.16 -10.33 -12.67
N ARG A 301 38.05 -10.33 -14.00
CA ARG A 301 37.25 -11.30 -14.75
C ARG A 301 38.12 -11.97 -15.80
N VAL A 302 37.78 -13.23 -16.07
CA VAL A 302 38.43 -14.06 -17.07
C VAL A 302 37.38 -14.36 -18.14
N TYR A 303 37.74 -14.13 -19.39
CA TYR A 303 36.85 -14.39 -20.51
C TYR A 303 36.53 -15.89 -20.60
N ILE A 304 35.25 -16.19 -20.78
CA ILE A 304 34.74 -17.53 -21.03
C ILE A 304 34.24 -17.53 -22.46
N SER A 305 34.81 -18.41 -23.30
CA SER A 305 34.35 -18.56 -24.68
C SER A 305 32.90 -19.06 -24.74
N GLU A 306 32.19 -18.81 -25.83
CA GLU A 306 30.80 -19.24 -26.06
C GLU A 306 30.60 -20.77 -25.90
N ASN A 307 31.68 -21.56 -26.01
CA ASN A 307 31.69 -23.01 -25.82
C ASN A 307 32.01 -23.45 -24.38
N GLY A 308 32.04 -22.52 -23.41
CA GLY A 308 32.26 -22.81 -21.99
C GLY A 308 33.73 -23.07 -21.59
N GLY A 309 34.69 -22.91 -22.50
CA GLY A 309 36.12 -22.98 -22.18
C GLY A 309 36.61 -21.67 -21.59
N ALA A 310 37.05 -21.67 -20.33
CA ALA A 310 37.69 -20.52 -19.69
C ALA A 310 39.19 -20.51 -19.99
N THR A 311 39.76 -19.34 -20.31
CA THR A 311 41.21 -19.15 -20.24
C THR A 311 41.67 -19.30 -18.78
N GLY A 312 42.88 -19.82 -18.51
CA GLY A 312 43.38 -19.85 -17.13
C GLY A 312 43.72 -18.44 -16.63
N ASP A 313 43.46 -18.14 -15.35
CA ASP A 313 43.94 -16.89 -14.72
C ASP A 313 45.43 -17.01 -14.43
N ASN A 314 46.26 -16.34 -15.22
CA ASN A 314 47.71 -16.24 -15.08
C ASN A 314 48.16 -14.82 -14.71
N SER A 315 47.27 -14.03 -14.10
CA SER A 315 47.61 -12.70 -13.61
C SER A 315 48.45 -12.78 -12.34
N GLU A 316 49.43 -11.89 -12.19
CA GLU A 316 50.29 -11.83 -11.01
C GLU A 316 50.56 -10.39 -10.58
N MET A 317 51.02 -10.21 -9.34
CA MET A 317 51.52 -8.90 -8.91
C MET A 317 52.99 -8.74 -9.34
N VAL A 318 53.28 -7.71 -10.12
CA VAL A 318 54.64 -7.31 -10.53
C VAL A 318 54.90 -5.91 -10.00
N ASN A 319 55.92 -5.75 -9.15
CA ASN A 319 56.33 -4.44 -8.61
C ASN A 319 55.18 -3.62 -7.98
N GLY A 320 54.26 -4.30 -7.29
CA GLY A 320 53.10 -3.67 -6.64
C GLY A 320 51.91 -3.38 -7.57
N ARG A 321 51.94 -3.85 -8.83
CA ARG A 321 50.89 -3.67 -9.84
C ARG A 321 50.35 -5.01 -10.32
N LEU A 322 49.09 -5.07 -10.70
CA LEU A 322 48.51 -6.28 -11.27
C LEU A 322 48.82 -6.36 -12.76
N LYS A 323 49.55 -7.40 -13.15
CA LYS A 323 49.82 -7.71 -14.55
C LYS A 323 48.67 -8.53 -15.12
N LEU A 324 47.88 -7.92 -16.00
CA LEU A 324 46.82 -8.56 -16.76
C LEU A 324 47.38 -9.22 -18.02
N MET A 325 46.87 -10.40 -18.35
CA MET A 325 47.17 -11.12 -19.58
C MET A 325 46.00 -11.04 -20.55
N ARG A 326 46.21 -11.45 -21.80
CA ARG A 326 45.13 -11.50 -22.80
C ARG A 326 43.97 -12.35 -22.27
N HIS A 327 42.75 -11.91 -22.54
CA HIS A 327 41.50 -12.50 -22.04
C HIS A 327 41.21 -12.31 -20.54
N ILE A 328 42.03 -11.55 -19.82
CA ILE A 328 41.80 -11.15 -18.42
C ILE A 328 41.61 -9.64 -18.35
N PHE A 329 40.55 -9.20 -17.68
CA PHE A 329 40.17 -7.80 -17.64
C PHE A 329 39.67 -7.39 -16.26
N LEU A 330 39.63 -6.08 -16.02
CA LEU A 330 39.06 -5.49 -14.82
C LEU A 330 37.74 -4.84 -15.18
N THR A 331 36.75 -4.97 -14.31
CA THR A 331 35.43 -4.40 -14.51
C THR A 331 34.77 -4.07 -13.18
N THR A 332 34.13 -2.91 -13.08
CA THR A 332 33.21 -2.63 -11.97
C THR A 332 31.87 -3.32 -12.20
N ASP A 333 30.98 -3.34 -11.21
CA ASP A 333 29.54 -3.39 -11.50
C ASP A 333 29.10 -2.06 -12.15
N ALA A 334 27.86 -1.95 -12.62
CA ALA A 334 27.36 -0.70 -13.20
C ALA A 334 27.53 0.47 -12.21
N LEU A 335 28.03 1.61 -12.70
CA LEU A 335 28.40 2.73 -11.82
C LEU A 335 27.21 3.53 -11.29
N GLY A 336 26.03 3.39 -11.90
CA GLY A 336 24.81 4.10 -11.49
C GLY A 336 24.91 5.62 -11.66
N LEU A 337 25.75 6.10 -12.57
CA LEU A 337 25.91 7.53 -12.83
C LEU A 337 24.64 8.08 -13.48
N THR A 338 24.04 9.10 -12.87
CA THR A 338 22.83 9.75 -13.39
C THR A 338 23.12 11.20 -13.71
N PHE A 339 22.84 11.59 -14.95
CA PHE A 339 22.93 12.96 -15.43
C PHE A 339 21.58 13.42 -15.96
N LYS A 340 21.43 14.72 -16.24
CA LYS A 340 20.17 15.30 -16.71
C LYS A 340 19.68 14.59 -17.98
N SER A 341 18.53 13.93 -17.89
CA SER A 341 17.85 13.32 -19.04
C SER A 341 16.97 14.36 -19.73
N THR A 342 16.88 14.33 -21.06
CA THR A 342 16.00 15.17 -21.90
C THR A 342 15.33 14.30 -22.96
N THR A 343 14.24 14.80 -23.58
CA THR A 343 13.54 14.11 -24.68
C THR A 343 14.35 14.14 -25.97
N ASP A 344 15.27 15.10 -26.07
CA ASP A 344 16.20 15.26 -27.17
C ASP A 344 17.41 14.33 -26.99
N ASP A 345 17.48 13.32 -27.86
CA ASP A 345 18.56 12.34 -27.91
C ASP A 345 19.93 12.96 -28.18
N THR A 346 20.05 14.26 -28.50
CA THR A 346 21.34 14.96 -28.65
C THR A 346 21.85 15.61 -27.36
N THR A 347 20.99 15.77 -26.35
CA THR A 347 21.31 16.45 -25.09
C THR A 347 21.11 15.58 -23.85
N THR A 348 20.37 14.48 -23.96
CA THR A 348 20.07 13.61 -22.82
C THR A 348 21.32 12.96 -22.24
N GLN A 349 21.33 12.80 -20.91
CA GLN A 349 22.36 12.11 -20.10
C GLN A 349 23.79 12.61 -20.33
N ALA A 350 23.93 13.90 -20.65
CA ALA A 350 25.22 14.54 -20.83
C ALA A 350 25.80 15.01 -19.47
N PRO A 351 27.01 14.57 -19.08
CA PRO A 351 27.66 15.08 -17.88
C PRO A 351 28.20 16.51 -18.10
N PRO A 352 28.13 17.41 -17.10
CA PRO A 352 28.77 18.73 -17.19
C PRO A 352 30.28 18.63 -17.44
N SER A 353 30.93 17.66 -16.78
CA SER A 353 32.25 17.15 -17.12
C SER A 353 32.39 15.72 -16.62
N ILE A 354 33.23 14.91 -17.27
CA ILE A 354 33.60 13.58 -16.78
C ILE A 354 35.03 13.23 -17.21
N LYS A 355 35.79 12.62 -16.32
CA LYS A 355 37.18 12.19 -16.52
C LYS A 355 37.34 10.75 -16.08
N ILE A 356 37.96 9.93 -16.93
CA ILE A 356 38.37 8.57 -16.61
C ILE A 356 39.90 8.48 -16.64
N GLY A 357 40.45 7.68 -15.73
CA GLY A 357 41.90 7.55 -15.56
C GLY A 357 42.35 6.11 -15.40
N PHE A 358 43.55 5.85 -15.92
CA PHE A 358 44.31 4.62 -15.74
C PHE A 358 45.69 4.98 -15.20
N ARG A 359 46.14 4.28 -14.17
CA ARG A 359 47.51 4.38 -13.68
C ARG A 359 48.19 3.03 -13.77
N GLY A 360 49.33 2.96 -14.46
CA GLY A 360 50.01 1.70 -14.69
C GLY A 360 51.13 1.80 -15.72
N SER A 361 51.63 0.64 -16.13
CA SER A 361 52.64 0.49 -17.18
C SER A 361 52.02 -0.21 -18.39
N VAL A 362 52.16 0.42 -19.56
CA VAL A 362 51.63 -0.09 -20.82
C VAL A 362 52.77 -0.71 -21.61
N GLY A 363 52.69 -2.01 -21.93
CA GLY A 363 53.66 -2.72 -22.77
C GLY A 363 53.44 -2.50 -24.26
N ASP A 364 53.82 -3.49 -25.07
CA ASP A 364 53.61 -3.46 -26.52
C ASP A 364 52.13 -3.72 -26.88
N GLY A 365 51.56 -2.90 -27.77
CA GLY A 365 50.17 -3.02 -28.26
C GLY A 365 49.29 -1.82 -27.93
N TYR A 366 47.97 -1.97 -28.18
CA TYR A 366 46.99 -0.88 -28.07
C TYR A 366 45.81 -1.25 -27.14
N PRO A 367 46.10 -1.50 -25.85
CA PRO A 367 45.08 -1.94 -24.91
C PRO A 367 44.00 -0.89 -24.68
N ILE A 368 42.88 -1.35 -24.14
CA ILE A 368 41.86 -0.49 -23.56
C ILE A 368 42.33 -0.13 -22.15
N LEU A 369 42.68 1.14 -21.91
CA LEU A 369 43.19 1.58 -20.62
C LEU A 369 42.05 1.80 -19.62
N ALA A 370 41.01 2.50 -20.07
CA ALA A 370 39.79 2.75 -19.32
C ALA A 370 38.62 2.89 -20.31
N SER A 371 37.50 2.21 -20.06
CA SER A 371 36.33 2.25 -20.92
C SER A 371 35.04 2.35 -20.12
N MET A 372 34.17 3.24 -20.56
CA MET A 372 32.76 3.27 -20.19
C MET A 372 31.94 3.18 -21.48
N TYR A 373 31.24 2.06 -21.67
CA TYR A 373 30.57 1.77 -22.93
C TYR A 373 29.23 1.07 -22.72
N GLU A 374 28.20 1.56 -23.41
CA GLU A 374 26.95 0.85 -23.62
C GLU A 374 26.57 0.90 -25.10
N TRP A 375 26.24 -0.27 -25.65
CA TRP A 375 25.91 -0.43 -27.06
C TRP A 375 24.71 0.45 -27.45
N ASN A 376 24.79 1.14 -28.60
CA ASN A 376 23.80 2.10 -29.12
C ASN A 376 23.51 3.34 -28.25
N GLU A 377 24.11 3.48 -27.07
CA GLU A 377 23.83 4.57 -26.14
C GLU A 377 24.96 5.60 -26.16
N GLY A 378 26.16 5.19 -25.75
CA GLY A 378 27.32 6.06 -25.71
C GLY A 378 28.60 5.31 -25.37
N ARG A 379 29.74 5.92 -25.69
CA ARG A 379 31.08 5.36 -25.45
C ARG A 379 32.01 6.44 -24.98
N PHE A 380 32.84 6.13 -23.99
CA PHE A 380 33.96 6.94 -23.52
C PHE A 380 35.13 6.00 -23.20
N GLU A 381 36.01 5.80 -24.18
CA GLU A 381 37.06 4.77 -24.12
C GLU A 381 38.43 5.36 -24.44
N LEU A 382 39.37 5.22 -23.51
CA LEU A 382 40.74 5.72 -23.60
C LEU A 382 41.74 4.62 -23.96
N ARG A 383 42.62 4.91 -24.92
CA ARG A 383 43.67 3.99 -25.42
C ARG A 383 44.95 4.76 -25.79
N PRO A 384 46.12 4.09 -25.79
CA PRO A 384 47.25 4.57 -26.57
C PRO A 384 46.95 4.40 -28.07
N HIS A 385 47.39 5.35 -28.89
CA HIS A 385 47.23 5.27 -30.33
C HIS A 385 48.34 4.43 -30.98
N TRP A 386 48.10 3.93 -32.19
CA TRP A 386 49.02 3.00 -32.83
C TRP A 386 50.38 3.59 -33.26
N ASP A 387 50.45 4.91 -33.34
CA ASP A 387 51.70 5.63 -33.62
C ASP A 387 52.69 5.63 -32.44
N GLY A 388 52.28 5.14 -31.26
CA GLY A 388 53.14 4.97 -30.09
C GLY A 388 53.49 6.26 -29.34
N ASN A 389 53.08 7.43 -29.85
CA ASN A 389 53.45 8.74 -29.32
C ASN A 389 52.23 9.63 -28.99
N THR A 390 51.01 9.11 -29.13
CA THR A 390 49.77 9.85 -28.83
C THR A 390 48.74 8.97 -28.11
N MET A 391 47.79 9.63 -27.46
CA MET A 391 46.60 9.01 -26.89
C MET A 391 45.42 9.17 -27.84
N ILE A 392 44.48 8.23 -27.80
CA ILE A 392 43.21 8.32 -28.52
C ILE A 392 42.06 8.03 -27.57
N VAL A 393 40.98 8.80 -27.71
CA VAL A 393 39.71 8.51 -27.05
C VAL A 393 38.63 8.29 -28.09
N THR A 394 37.82 7.25 -27.92
CA THR A 394 36.55 7.13 -28.63
C THR A 394 35.45 7.66 -27.72
N CYS A 395 34.84 8.79 -28.08
CA CYS A 395 33.89 9.49 -27.22
C CYS A 395 32.68 10.01 -28.00
N GLY A 396 31.47 9.76 -27.51
CA GLY A 396 30.24 10.27 -28.12
C GLY A 396 29.00 9.49 -27.71
N ARG A 397 27.94 9.63 -28.50
CA ARG A 397 26.65 8.94 -28.35
C ARG A 397 26.35 8.06 -29.58
N GLY A 398 25.45 7.09 -29.44
CA GLY A 398 25.01 6.21 -30.52
C GLY A 398 25.98 5.08 -30.88
N SER A 399 25.79 4.48 -32.06
CA SER A 399 26.49 3.25 -32.50
C SER A 399 27.84 3.49 -33.20
N SER A 400 28.18 4.72 -33.56
CA SER A 400 29.41 5.07 -34.28
C SER A 400 30.04 6.37 -33.75
N PRO A 401 30.46 6.40 -32.46
CA PRO A 401 31.07 7.58 -31.86
C PRO A 401 32.44 7.91 -32.51
N PRO A 402 32.77 9.20 -32.68
CA PRO A 402 34.06 9.61 -33.25
C PRO A 402 35.23 9.27 -32.33
N SER A 403 36.42 9.21 -32.91
CA SER A 403 37.67 9.09 -32.15
C SER A 403 38.51 10.35 -32.28
N ILE A 404 39.02 10.84 -31.15
CA ILE A 404 39.78 12.07 -31.03
C ILE A 404 41.19 11.71 -30.58
N LYS A 405 42.20 12.22 -31.29
CA LYS A 405 43.62 11.97 -31.00
C LYS A 405 44.24 13.18 -30.28
N SER A 406 45.12 12.91 -29.31
CA SER A 406 45.91 13.94 -28.64
C SER A 406 46.97 14.54 -29.57
N ASP A 407 47.52 15.69 -29.17
CA ASP A 407 48.80 16.15 -29.74
C ASP A 407 49.94 15.23 -29.27
N GLN A 408 51.06 15.22 -29.99
CA GLN A 408 52.28 14.56 -29.53
C GLN A 408 52.88 15.36 -28.38
N ASP A 409 53.20 14.68 -27.28
CA ASP A 409 53.78 15.30 -26.10
C ASP A 409 54.83 14.36 -25.48
N PRO A 410 56.06 14.82 -25.17
CA PRO A 410 57.08 14.00 -24.52
C PRO A 410 56.68 13.44 -23.15
N ALA A 411 55.67 14.02 -22.49
CA ALA A 411 55.14 13.48 -21.24
C ALA A 411 54.45 12.12 -21.43
N PHE A 412 53.88 11.88 -22.62
CA PHE A 412 53.33 10.58 -23.00
C PHE A 412 54.47 9.63 -23.36
N ALA A 413 54.62 8.57 -22.57
CA ALA A 413 55.63 7.55 -22.78
C ALA A 413 55.09 6.20 -22.33
N ILE A 414 54.97 5.26 -23.26
CA ILE A 414 54.62 3.87 -22.98
C ILE A 414 55.88 2.99 -23.00
N GLY A 415 55.84 1.88 -22.28
CA GLY A 415 56.95 0.94 -22.21
C GLY A 415 56.94 0.15 -20.90
N PRO A 416 57.68 -0.96 -20.86
CA PRO A 416 57.80 -1.78 -19.65
C PRO A 416 58.44 -0.97 -18.51
N ASN A 417 57.81 -0.99 -17.35
CA ASN A 417 58.19 -0.24 -16.14
C ASN A 417 58.03 1.30 -16.21
N ILE A 418 57.46 1.85 -17.29
CA ILE A 418 57.09 3.27 -17.33
C ILE A 418 55.70 3.42 -16.72
N VAL A 419 55.67 3.82 -15.45
CA VAL A 419 54.42 4.02 -14.71
C VAL A 419 53.98 5.46 -14.85
N LYS A 420 52.79 5.65 -15.41
CA LYS A 420 52.16 6.95 -15.63
C LYS A 420 50.68 6.89 -15.29
N THR A 421 50.11 8.04 -14.95
CA THR A 421 48.65 8.22 -14.93
C THR A 421 48.21 8.81 -16.27
N TYR A 422 47.40 8.10 -17.02
CA TYR A 422 46.82 8.53 -18.30
C TYR A 422 45.34 8.82 -18.08
N GLU A 423 44.89 10.01 -18.43
CA GLU A 423 43.50 10.41 -18.22
C GLU A 423 42.95 11.18 -19.42
N VAL A 424 41.64 11.11 -19.58
CA VAL A 424 40.90 11.92 -20.55
C VAL A 424 39.67 12.50 -19.90
N GLU A 425 39.39 13.76 -20.19
CA GLU A 425 38.24 14.51 -19.67
C GLU A 425 37.39 15.04 -20.82
N TYR A 426 36.08 14.86 -20.71
CA TYR A 426 35.09 15.60 -21.47
C TYR A 426 34.57 16.77 -20.61
N VAL A 427 34.42 17.95 -21.21
CA VAL A 427 33.77 19.12 -20.63
C VAL A 427 32.67 19.60 -21.57
N ASP A 428 31.45 19.73 -21.05
CA ASP A 428 30.28 20.09 -21.85
C ASP A 428 30.28 21.56 -22.28
N ASN A 429 29.80 21.82 -23.50
CA ASN A 429 29.40 23.17 -23.90
C ASN A 429 27.92 23.37 -23.58
N VAL A 430 27.61 23.87 -22.39
CA VAL A 430 26.23 23.94 -21.86
C VAL A 430 25.25 24.66 -22.81
N GLY A 431 25.71 25.71 -23.51
CA GLY A 431 24.87 26.52 -24.39
C GLY A 431 24.91 26.13 -25.87
N GLY A 432 25.65 25.07 -26.24
CA GLY A 432 25.88 24.70 -27.65
C GLY A 432 25.95 23.20 -27.90
N ALA A 433 26.20 22.83 -29.16
CA ALA A 433 26.43 21.44 -29.53
C ALA A 433 27.75 20.94 -28.94
N GLY A 434 27.75 19.68 -28.48
CA GLY A 434 28.95 18.97 -28.07
C GLY A 434 29.68 19.57 -26.87
N GLY A 435 31.01 19.54 -26.93
CA GLY A 435 31.90 19.94 -25.86
C GLY A 435 33.37 19.88 -26.28
N VAL A 436 34.26 19.78 -25.30
CA VAL A 436 35.70 19.65 -25.53
C VAL A 436 36.27 18.44 -24.80
N VAL A 437 37.33 17.88 -25.37
CA VAL A 437 38.11 16.76 -24.82
C VAL A 437 39.50 17.23 -24.46
N LYS A 438 39.98 16.87 -23.28
CA LYS A 438 41.30 17.19 -22.75
C LYS A 438 42.02 15.92 -22.34
N PHE A 439 43.32 15.83 -22.65
CA PHE A 439 44.16 14.68 -22.30
C PHE A 439 45.13 15.08 -21.20
N TYR A 440 45.39 14.17 -20.26
CA TYR A 440 46.30 14.41 -19.15
C TYR A 440 47.29 13.26 -18.98
N VAL A 441 48.52 13.61 -18.61
CA VAL A 441 49.52 12.67 -18.13
C VAL A 441 50.06 13.16 -16.78
N ASP A 442 50.03 12.29 -15.78
CA ASP A 442 50.40 12.59 -14.38
C ASP A 442 49.70 13.85 -13.82
N GLY A 443 48.43 14.04 -14.20
CA GLY A 443 47.59 15.18 -13.79
C GLY A 443 47.86 16.49 -14.54
N VAL A 444 48.83 16.52 -15.46
CA VAL A 444 49.14 17.70 -16.28
C VAL A 444 48.48 17.55 -17.66
N GLN A 445 47.75 18.58 -18.11
CA GLN A 445 47.14 18.58 -19.43
C GLN A 445 48.22 18.57 -20.52
N ILE A 446 48.09 17.67 -21.49
CA ILE A 446 48.96 17.60 -22.67
C ILE A 446 48.21 18.07 -23.91
N GLY A 447 48.89 18.85 -24.76
CA GLY A 447 48.30 19.39 -25.98
C GLY A 447 47.13 20.37 -25.79
N ALA A 448 46.57 20.81 -26.91
CA ALA A 448 45.40 21.68 -26.93
C ALA A 448 44.09 20.89 -26.74
N GLU A 449 43.08 21.54 -26.17
CA GLU A 449 41.72 20.99 -26.07
C GLU A 449 41.16 20.68 -27.47
N LYS A 450 40.50 19.53 -27.62
CA LYS A 450 39.96 19.07 -28.90
C LYS A 450 38.43 19.19 -28.91
N PRO A 451 37.80 19.71 -29.98
CA PRO A 451 36.35 19.80 -30.04
C PRO A 451 35.73 18.41 -30.22
N LEU A 452 34.56 18.21 -29.62
CA LEU A 452 33.66 17.09 -29.89
C LEU A 452 32.31 17.68 -30.35
N GLU A 453 31.83 17.28 -31.53
CA GLU A 453 30.63 17.87 -32.14
C GLU A 453 29.31 17.44 -31.46
N ALA A 454 29.28 16.24 -30.89
CA ALA A 454 28.11 15.69 -30.21
C ALA A 454 28.35 15.58 -28.70
N LYS A 455 27.32 15.82 -27.88
CA LYS A 455 27.49 15.72 -26.42
C LYS A 455 27.78 14.27 -26.03
N LEU A 456 28.69 14.04 -25.10
CA LEU A 456 28.91 12.70 -24.55
C LEU A 456 27.63 12.21 -23.84
N ARG A 457 27.32 10.92 -23.93
CA ARG A 457 26.21 10.30 -23.20
C ARG A 457 26.76 9.25 -22.26
N ILE A 458 26.41 9.34 -20.97
CA ILE A 458 26.78 8.37 -19.94
C ILE A 458 25.50 7.85 -19.30
N SER A 459 25.23 6.56 -19.47
CA SER A 459 24.05 5.93 -18.88
C SER A 459 24.37 5.36 -17.48
N PRO A 460 23.34 5.11 -16.66
CA PRO A 460 23.52 4.46 -15.36
C PRO A 460 24.05 3.01 -15.45
N LYS A 461 23.93 2.35 -16.60
CA LYS A 461 24.33 0.95 -16.82
C LYS A 461 25.81 0.78 -17.18
N MET A 462 26.47 1.87 -17.56
CA MET A 462 27.88 1.82 -17.92
C MET A 462 28.74 1.37 -16.73
N MET A 463 29.67 0.47 -17.04
CA MET A 463 30.69 -0.06 -16.13
C MET A 463 32.02 0.61 -16.47
N LEU A 464 32.96 0.65 -15.53
CA LEU A 464 34.34 1.01 -15.81
C LEU A 464 35.15 -0.25 -16.06
N GLU A 465 35.73 -0.36 -17.24
CA GLU A 465 36.51 -1.53 -17.66
C GLU A 465 37.94 -1.17 -18.08
N CYS A 466 38.84 -2.14 -17.93
CA CYS A 466 40.22 -2.07 -18.37
C CYS A 466 40.61 -3.41 -19.01
N ASN A 467 41.31 -3.36 -20.14
CA ASN A 467 41.63 -4.51 -21.01
C ASN A 467 40.41 -5.18 -21.68
N ALA A 468 39.23 -4.56 -21.61
CA ALA A 468 37.99 -4.99 -22.26
C ALA A 468 37.03 -3.81 -22.46
N SER A 469 36.02 -4.02 -23.31
CA SER A 469 34.84 -3.14 -23.43
C SER A 469 33.60 -4.02 -23.58
N ILE A 470 32.57 -3.80 -22.75
CA ILE A 470 31.37 -4.64 -22.56
C ILE A 470 31.68 -6.14 -22.43
N GLY A 471 32.74 -6.48 -21.70
CA GLY A 471 33.25 -7.85 -21.56
C GLY A 471 33.90 -8.45 -22.82
N ASN A 472 33.96 -7.71 -23.95
CA ASN A 472 34.67 -8.13 -25.14
C ASN A 472 36.18 -7.95 -24.94
N THR A 473 36.92 -9.06 -25.01
CA THR A 473 38.38 -9.11 -24.80
C THR A 473 39.18 -9.26 -26.10
N SER A 474 38.57 -9.09 -27.27
CA SER A 474 39.26 -9.22 -28.58
C SER A 474 40.50 -8.33 -28.69
N ASP A 475 40.41 -7.15 -28.08
CA ASP A 475 41.42 -6.11 -28.04
C ASP A 475 42.31 -6.15 -26.78
N SER A 476 42.12 -7.15 -25.91
CA SER A 476 42.95 -7.31 -24.72
C SER A 476 44.40 -7.64 -25.08
N VAL A 477 45.36 -7.17 -24.28
CA VAL A 477 46.79 -7.43 -24.51
C VAL A 477 47.39 -8.27 -23.41
N ASP A 478 48.54 -8.87 -23.70
CA ASP A 478 49.37 -9.50 -22.69
C ASP A 478 50.21 -8.47 -21.93
N SER A 479 50.42 -8.71 -20.64
CA SER A 479 51.31 -7.93 -19.78
C SER A 479 50.93 -6.46 -19.58
N LEU A 480 49.64 -6.13 -19.50
CA LEU A 480 49.19 -4.80 -19.08
C LEU A 480 49.30 -4.68 -17.54
N GLU A 481 50.20 -3.84 -17.04
CA GLU A 481 50.36 -3.64 -15.58
C GLU A 481 49.47 -2.50 -15.09
N VAL A 482 48.52 -2.80 -14.21
CA VAL A 482 47.55 -1.84 -13.67
C VAL A 482 47.82 -1.60 -12.18
N GLU A 483 47.92 -0.34 -11.79
CA GLU A 483 48.01 0.08 -10.39
C GLU A 483 46.69 0.65 -9.87
N ALA A 484 46.00 1.46 -10.68
CA ALA A 484 44.71 2.02 -10.31
C ALA A 484 43.85 2.40 -11.52
N LEU A 485 42.54 2.43 -11.32
CA LEU A 485 41.58 3.08 -12.21
C LEU A 485 40.86 4.19 -11.45
N SER A 486 40.41 5.23 -12.15
CA SER A 486 39.66 6.34 -11.56
C SER A 486 38.54 6.84 -12.44
N VAL A 487 37.50 7.40 -11.80
CA VAL A 487 36.46 8.20 -12.44
C VAL A 487 36.23 9.45 -11.61
N SER A 488 36.11 10.60 -12.27
CA SER A 488 35.73 11.86 -11.64
C SER A 488 34.79 12.63 -12.54
N PHE A 489 33.89 13.42 -11.97
CA PHE A 489 32.94 14.20 -12.76
C PHE A 489 32.48 15.43 -11.99
N GLY A 490 31.92 16.38 -12.72
CA GLY A 490 31.21 17.50 -12.14
C GLY A 490 29.82 17.06 -11.67
N LYS A 491 29.61 16.92 -10.37
CA LYS A 491 28.29 16.63 -9.78
C LYS A 491 27.48 17.92 -9.65
N PRO A 492 26.26 18.01 -10.22
CA PRO A 492 25.37 19.14 -9.98
C PRO A 492 25.12 19.33 -8.49
N ASP A 493 25.20 20.57 -8.01
CA ASP A 493 24.90 20.97 -6.64
C ASP A 493 24.30 22.38 -6.64
N VAL A 494 23.82 22.87 -5.49
CA VAL A 494 23.21 24.19 -5.36
C VAL A 494 23.97 25.00 -4.32
N GLN A 495 24.63 26.07 -4.77
CA GLN A 495 25.23 27.05 -3.88
C GLN A 495 24.14 27.97 -3.33
N ARG A 496 24.22 28.24 -2.03
CA ARG A 496 23.34 29.18 -1.33
C ARG A 496 24.09 30.45 -0.94
N SER A 497 23.48 31.60 -1.16
CA SER A 497 23.90 32.87 -0.56
C SER A 497 22.74 33.55 0.14
N TYR A 498 23.04 34.44 1.08
CA TYR A 498 22.06 35.06 1.95
C TYR A 498 22.19 36.59 1.92
N ASP A 499 21.33 37.22 1.13
CA ASP A 499 21.37 38.66 0.92
C ASP A 499 20.69 39.40 2.07
N PRO A 500 21.18 40.57 2.52
CA PRO A 500 20.45 41.42 3.47
C PRO A 500 19.07 41.82 2.94
N VAL A 501 18.06 41.82 3.81
CA VAL A 501 16.69 42.24 3.47
C VAL A 501 16.48 43.70 3.89
N PRO A 502 16.18 44.63 2.97
CA PRO A 502 15.73 45.97 3.35
C PRO A 502 14.26 45.92 3.81
N ALA A 503 13.93 46.62 4.89
CA ALA A 503 12.53 46.89 5.23
C ALA A 503 11.90 47.80 4.15
N GLY A 504 10.63 47.56 3.80
CA GLY A 504 9.94 48.29 2.72
C GLY A 504 9.47 47.38 1.59
N SER A 505 9.57 47.83 0.34
CA SER A 505 9.07 47.08 -0.81
C SER A 505 9.86 45.79 -1.05
N ILE A 506 9.16 44.68 -1.25
CA ILE A 506 9.73 43.37 -1.56
C ILE A 506 8.91 42.69 -2.66
N SER A 507 9.58 41.95 -3.55
CA SER A 507 8.90 41.15 -4.58
C SER A 507 8.27 39.90 -3.96
N ALA A 508 7.25 39.32 -4.61
CA ALA A 508 6.69 38.04 -4.18
C ALA A 508 7.76 36.92 -4.11
N ALA A 509 8.65 36.86 -5.11
CA ALA A 509 9.71 35.85 -5.17
C ALA A 509 10.72 35.99 -4.02
N ASP A 510 11.14 37.21 -3.69
CA ASP A 510 12.04 37.45 -2.56
C ASP A 510 11.35 37.17 -1.22
N LEU A 511 10.07 37.52 -1.09
CA LEU A 511 9.26 37.28 0.10
C LEU A 511 9.13 35.77 0.40
N GLN A 512 8.94 34.94 -0.63
CA GLN A 512 8.90 33.47 -0.49
C GLN A 512 10.25 32.85 -0.13
N ASN A 513 11.36 33.54 -0.43
CA ASN A 513 12.73 33.08 -0.12
C ASN A 513 13.29 33.71 1.16
N LEU A 514 12.45 34.31 2.01
CA LEU A 514 12.90 34.85 3.29
C LEU A 514 13.31 33.74 4.26
N VAL A 515 14.46 33.95 4.88
CA VAL A 515 15.02 33.12 5.94
C VAL A 515 15.42 33.99 7.13
N VAL A 516 15.50 33.37 8.30
CA VAL A 516 16.10 33.96 9.50
C VAL A 516 17.50 33.39 9.63
N ASP A 517 18.50 34.26 9.67
CA ASP A 517 19.88 33.90 9.97
C ASP A 517 20.11 33.97 11.48
N ALA A 518 19.78 32.89 12.19
CA ALA A 518 19.94 32.77 13.63
C ALA A 518 21.34 32.25 14.03
N THR A 519 22.31 32.21 13.11
CA THR A 519 23.65 31.64 13.35
C THR A 519 24.43 32.38 14.43
N SER A 520 24.16 33.67 14.63
CA SER A 520 24.78 34.48 15.69
C SER A 520 24.15 34.29 17.07
N PHE A 521 23.00 33.62 17.17
CA PHE A 521 22.32 33.39 18.44
C PHE A 521 22.75 32.06 19.04
N SER A 522 23.29 32.08 20.27
CA SER A 522 23.63 30.88 21.02
C SER A 522 22.54 30.43 22.00
N THR A 523 21.49 31.23 22.17
CA THR A 523 20.36 30.98 23.08
C THR A 523 19.04 31.40 22.43
N ALA A 524 17.93 30.95 23.00
CA ALA A 524 16.60 31.39 22.56
C ALA A 524 16.44 32.91 22.65
N GLN A 525 15.63 33.48 21.75
CA GLN A 525 15.33 34.91 21.65
C GLN A 525 13.85 35.17 21.95
N ALA A 526 13.51 36.42 22.26
CA ALA A 526 12.12 36.83 22.37
C ALA A 526 11.41 36.71 21.01
N PRO A 527 10.11 36.33 20.97
CA PRO A 527 9.33 36.31 19.73
C PRO A 527 9.32 37.66 19.02
N VAL A 528 9.40 37.62 17.68
CA VAL A 528 9.42 38.80 16.82
C VAL A 528 8.26 38.72 15.82
N THR A 529 7.51 39.80 15.64
CA THR A 529 6.52 39.87 14.57
C THR A 529 7.15 40.33 13.26
N VAL A 530 7.02 39.50 12.23
CA VAL A 530 7.32 39.82 10.83
C VAL A 530 5.99 39.98 10.10
N SER A 531 5.80 41.11 9.43
CA SER A 531 4.54 41.42 8.74
C SER A 531 4.76 41.70 7.27
N TYR A 532 3.85 41.24 6.42
CA TYR A 532 3.84 41.62 5.01
C TYR A 532 2.43 42.00 4.55
N GLN A 533 2.33 42.94 3.62
CA GLN A 533 1.06 43.44 3.11
C GLN A 533 1.11 43.75 1.62
N THR A 534 0.02 43.44 0.91
CA THR A 534 -0.26 43.95 -0.44
C THR A 534 -1.01 45.27 -0.33
N ALA A 535 -0.84 46.18 -1.29
CA ALA A 535 -1.55 47.46 -1.30
C ALA A 535 -3.09 47.25 -1.21
N GLY A 536 -3.74 47.92 -0.26
CA GLY A 536 -5.18 47.85 -0.04
C GLY A 536 -5.69 46.61 0.71
N GLN A 537 -4.80 45.75 1.22
CA GLN A 537 -5.14 44.60 2.05
C GLN A 537 -4.57 44.74 3.47
N SER A 538 -5.19 44.05 4.43
CA SER A 538 -4.67 43.95 5.80
C SER A 538 -3.32 43.25 5.83
N ALA A 539 -2.43 43.69 6.71
CA ALA A 539 -1.15 43.04 6.91
C ALA A 539 -1.33 41.62 7.47
N PHE A 540 -0.60 40.66 6.91
CA PHE A 540 -0.42 39.36 7.50
C PHE A 540 0.70 39.45 8.54
N ASN A 541 0.39 39.10 9.79
CA ASN A 541 1.36 39.11 10.88
C ASN A 541 1.78 37.67 11.18
N MET A 542 3.09 37.44 11.15
CA MET A 542 3.73 36.18 11.51
C MET A 542 4.59 36.40 12.75
N GLU A 543 4.41 35.59 13.77
CA GLU A 543 5.34 35.53 14.90
C GLU A 543 6.49 34.60 14.56
N VAL A 544 7.71 35.01 14.86
CA VAL A 544 8.94 34.25 14.61
C VAL A 544 9.66 34.07 15.94
N VAL A 545 9.88 32.81 16.31
CA VAL A 545 10.49 32.39 17.57
C VAL A 545 11.80 31.69 17.27
N VAL A 546 12.91 32.28 17.72
CA VAL A 546 14.21 31.58 17.73
C VAL A 546 14.31 30.82 19.05
N GLY A 547 14.01 29.52 19.05
CA GLY A 547 13.90 28.68 20.24
C GLY A 547 12.95 27.50 20.05
N ASP A 548 12.72 26.75 21.14
CA ASP A 548 11.86 25.57 21.15
C ASP A 548 10.38 25.91 20.92
N MET A 549 9.67 25.01 20.23
CA MET A 549 8.21 25.06 20.14
C MET A 549 7.60 24.74 21.50
N VAL A 550 6.91 25.71 22.10
CA VAL A 550 6.23 25.60 23.39
C VAL A 550 4.78 25.21 23.18
N LEU A 551 4.34 24.13 23.83
CA LEU A 551 2.97 23.62 23.75
C LEU A 551 2.27 23.74 25.12
N PRO A 552 0.98 24.09 25.17
CA PRO A 552 0.18 23.97 26.39
C PRO A 552 0.02 22.52 26.89
N ALA A 553 -0.32 22.36 28.18
CA ALA A 553 -0.73 21.07 28.74
C ALA A 553 -1.99 20.54 28.02
N GLY A 554 -2.16 19.23 27.95
CA GLY A 554 -3.24 18.59 27.17
C GLY A 554 -2.99 18.48 25.66
N ARG A 555 -1.89 19.06 25.14
CA ARG A 555 -1.49 18.91 23.73
C ARG A 555 -0.39 17.88 23.57
N ALA A 556 -0.50 17.04 22.54
CA ALA A 556 0.50 16.03 22.21
C ALA A 556 1.88 16.65 22.01
N TYR A 557 2.82 16.31 22.89
CA TYR A 557 4.17 16.88 22.94
C TYR A 557 5.23 15.85 22.57
N LYS A 558 5.15 14.64 23.15
CA LYS A 558 6.11 13.56 22.90
C LYS A 558 5.43 12.20 22.72
N ALA A 559 6.10 11.32 22.00
CA ALA A 559 5.76 9.90 21.93
C ALA A 559 6.86 9.08 22.61
N VAL A 560 6.46 8.08 23.39
CA VAL A 560 7.35 7.18 24.12
C VAL A 560 7.09 5.76 23.63
N LEU A 561 8.15 5.08 23.21
CA LEU A 561 8.12 3.67 22.88
C LEU A 561 8.27 2.87 24.17
N GLU A 562 7.35 1.94 24.42
CA GLU A 562 7.45 0.98 25.51
C GLU A 562 7.89 -0.37 24.94
N ASP A 563 9.09 -0.83 25.31
CA ASP A 563 9.67 -2.12 24.92
C ASP A 563 9.06 -3.25 25.76
N TRP A 564 8.44 -4.22 25.10
CA TRP A 564 7.84 -5.40 25.70
C TRP A 564 8.57 -6.70 25.35
N SER A 565 9.79 -6.61 24.80
CA SER A 565 10.60 -7.77 24.42
C SER A 565 10.91 -8.72 25.58
N SER A 566 10.91 -8.21 26.82
CA SER A 566 11.11 -8.98 28.05
C SER A 566 9.84 -9.67 28.57
N GLY A 567 8.67 -9.34 28.03
CA GLY A 567 7.35 -9.73 28.57
C GLY A 567 6.74 -8.69 29.52
N GLU A 568 7.53 -7.72 30.00
CA GLU A 568 7.07 -6.55 30.76
C GLU A 568 7.38 -5.26 30.01
N GLY A 569 6.51 -4.26 30.12
CA GLY A 569 6.67 -2.96 29.45
C GLY A 569 7.70 -2.07 30.14
N VAL A 570 8.74 -1.68 29.41
CA VAL A 570 9.77 -0.73 29.87
C VAL A 570 9.83 0.44 28.91
N ALA A 571 9.65 1.67 29.42
CA ALA A 571 9.81 2.87 28.61
C ALA A 571 11.25 3.00 28.07
N HIS A 572 11.38 3.18 26.76
CA HIS A 572 12.68 3.35 26.12
C HIS A 572 13.29 4.73 26.51
N PRO A 573 14.60 4.84 26.78
CA PRO A 573 15.23 6.08 27.25
C PRO A 573 15.21 7.22 26.21
N ASN A 574 15.24 6.88 24.92
CA ASN A 574 15.12 7.86 23.84
C ASN A 574 13.64 8.18 23.59
N GLU A 575 13.12 9.23 24.21
CA GLU A 575 11.76 9.71 23.96
C GLU A 575 11.69 10.57 22.69
N LEU A 576 10.63 10.44 21.90
CA LEU A 576 10.43 11.21 20.68
C LEU A 576 9.72 12.53 21.00
N VAL A 577 10.49 13.58 21.27
CA VAL A 577 9.95 14.93 21.53
C VAL A 577 9.58 15.61 20.20
N MET A 578 8.28 15.70 19.90
CA MET A 578 7.73 16.04 18.58
C MET A 578 7.58 17.56 18.36
N THR A 579 8.65 18.31 18.61
CA THR A 579 8.67 19.79 18.56
C THR A 579 9.68 20.38 17.59
N ARG A 580 10.43 19.55 16.86
CA ARG A 580 11.37 20.02 15.83
C ARG A 580 10.62 20.29 14.52
N PRO A 581 10.50 21.56 14.05
CA PRO A 581 9.92 21.82 12.75
C PRO A 581 10.82 21.25 11.65
N ILE A 582 10.22 20.53 10.71
CA ILE A 582 10.85 20.10 9.46
C ILE A 582 10.54 21.16 8.40
N ASN A 583 9.26 21.43 8.19
CA ASN A 583 8.74 22.46 7.31
C ASN A 583 7.57 23.18 8.00
N GLN A 584 7.44 24.49 7.78
CA GLN A 584 6.46 25.35 8.45
C GLN A 584 5.69 26.18 7.44
N ASN A 585 4.50 26.64 7.84
CA ASN A 585 3.57 27.33 6.95
C ASN A 585 3.30 26.54 5.67
N VAL A 586 3.29 25.21 5.77
CA VAL A 586 3.12 24.33 4.63
C VAL A 586 1.70 24.47 4.12
N ARG A 587 1.55 24.53 2.79
CA ARG A 587 0.29 24.77 2.11
C ARG A 587 0.18 23.95 0.84
N PHE A 588 -1.05 23.61 0.48
CA PHE A 588 -1.35 23.12 -0.86
C PHE A 588 -1.20 24.22 -1.91
N GLU A 589 -0.80 23.85 -3.12
CA GLU A 589 -0.68 24.79 -4.24
C GLU A 589 -2.01 25.04 -4.96
N ASP A 590 -2.97 24.13 -4.84
CA ASP A 590 -4.31 24.29 -5.39
C ASP A 590 -5.07 25.42 -4.70
N SER A 591 -5.71 26.31 -5.47
CA SER A 591 -6.33 27.51 -4.93
C SER A 591 -7.50 27.24 -3.99
N TRP A 592 -8.31 26.20 -4.25
CA TRP A 592 -9.41 25.83 -3.38
C TRP A 592 -8.91 25.20 -2.09
N LEU A 593 -8.01 24.21 -2.18
CA LEU A 593 -7.39 23.63 -0.99
C LEU A 593 -6.61 24.67 -0.18
N TYR A 594 -5.88 25.57 -0.82
CA TYR A 594 -5.17 26.67 -0.15
C TYR A 594 -6.11 27.55 0.68
N GLY A 595 -7.30 27.86 0.16
CA GLY A 595 -8.30 28.68 0.83
C GLY A 595 -9.10 27.95 1.92
N LYS A 596 -9.18 26.62 1.86
CA LYS A 596 -10.01 25.79 2.76
C LYS A 596 -9.21 24.98 3.78
N GLN A 597 -7.94 24.70 3.50
CA GLN A 597 -7.00 24.01 4.38
C GLN A 597 -6.10 25.03 5.07
N ALA A 598 -6.14 25.03 6.39
CA ALA A 598 -5.23 25.80 7.22
C ALA A 598 -3.75 25.41 7.00
N PRO A 599 -2.79 26.32 7.26
CA PRO A 599 -1.38 25.97 7.17
C PRO A 599 -1.08 24.90 8.22
N TRP A 600 -0.16 24.01 7.87
CA TRP A 600 0.34 23.03 8.83
C TRP A 600 1.84 23.18 9.04
N THR A 601 2.29 22.62 10.15
CA THR A 601 3.71 22.42 10.43
C THR A 601 4.01 20.93 10.42
N GLU A 602 4.97 20.53 9.59
CA GLU A 602 5.55 19.20 9.60
C GLU A 602 6.60 19.16 10.72
N VAL A 603 6.48 18.20 11.64
CA VAL A 603 7.38 18.05 12.80
C VAL A 603 8.04 16.67 12.84
N GLY A 604 9.25 16.64 13.37
CA GLY A 604 9.97 15.41 13.72
C GLY A 604 10.45 15.42 15.17
N PRO A 605 11.08 14.32 15.63
CA PRO A 605 11.62 14.24 16.97
C PRO A 605 12.89 15.11 17.14
N LYS A 606 13.10 15.64 18.34
CA LYS A 606 14.39 16.13 18.82
C LYS A 606 15.20 14.97 19.43
N GLY A 607 16.47 14.85 19.05
CA GLY A 607 17.38 13.85 19.60
C GLY A 607 17.36 12.48 18.88
N PRO A 608 18.04 11.47 19.47
CA PRO A 608 18.11 10.12 18.90
C PRO A 608 16.76 9.41 18.96
N VAL A 609 16.53 8.48 18.04
CA VAL A 609 15.32 7.63 18.02
C VAL A 609 15.50 6.36 18.86
N PRO A 610 14.42 5.73 19.37
CA PRO A 610 14.50 4.41 19.97
C PRO A 610 15.06 3.37 18.98
N SER A 611 15.89 2.46 19.48
CA SER A 611 16.41 1.34 18.71
C SER A 611 16.35 0.06 19.53
N ILE A 612 15.63 -0.96 19.04
CA ILE A 612 15.49 -2.25 19.73
C ILE A 612 15.82 -3.35 18.73
N GLY A 613 16.78 -4.23 19.07
CA GLY A 613 17.13 -5.37 18.23
C GLY A 613 17.67 -5.00 16.84
N GLY A 614 18.24 -3.80 16.67
CA GLY A 614 18.73 -3.29 15.39
C GLY A 614 17.65 -2.63 14.52
N ILE A 615 16.49 -2.31 15.10
CA ILE A 615 15.38 -1.61 14.42
C ILE A 615 15.16 -0.26 15.09
N ASN A 616 15.24 0.79 14.29
CA ASN A 616 14.95 2.16 14.67
C ASN A 616 13.47 2.44 14.54
N TYR A 617 12.89 3.10 15.55
CA TYR A 617 11.47 3.44 15.63
C TYR A 617 11.29 4.94 15.46
N HIS A 618 10.67 5.34 14.36
CA HIS A 618 10.54 6.72 13.94
C HIS A 618 9.11 7.26 14.12
N CYS A 619 9.00 8.59 14.19
CA CYS A 619 7.74 9.31 14.21
C CYS A 619 7.89 10.65 13.47
N VAL A 620 6.86 11.04 12.74
CA VAL A 620 6.70 12.34 12.07
C VAL A 620 5.29 12.80 12.33
N GLY A 621 5.09 14.11 12.39
CA GLY A 621 3.78 14.67 12.69
C GLY A 621 3.40 15.85 11.81
N ASN A 622 2.10 16.08 11.75
CA ASN A 622 1.51 17.30 11.19
C ASN A 622 0.74 18.00 12.31
N ARG A 623 1.00 19.30 12.50
CA ARG A 623 0.30 20.14 13.48
C ARG A 623 -0.51 21.21 12.78
N ILE A 624 -1.81 21.27 13.07
CA ILE A 624 -2.79 22.21 12.51
C ILE A 624 -3.66 22.73 13.67
N GLY A 625 -3.27 23.87 14.25
CA GLY A 625 -3.92 24.36 15.47
C GLY A 625 -3.86 23.33 16.61
N THR A 626 -5.03 22.86 17.08
CA THR A 626 -5.14 21.83 18.13
C THR A 626 -5.21 20.40 17.58
N PHE A 627 -5.39 20.26 16.26
CA PHE A 627 -5.34 18.96 15.58
C PHE A 627 -3.89 18.55 15.29
N VAL A 628 -3.52 17.37 15.77
CA VAL A 628 -2.19 16.80 15.58
C VAL A 628 -2.33 15.36 15.12
N GLU A 629 -1.56 15.00 14.11
CA GLU A 629 -1.45 13.63 13.62
C GLU A 629 -0.01 13.19 13.74
N PHE A 630 0.21 12.01 14.32
CA PHE A 630 1.51 11.35 14.39
C PHE A 630 1.46 10.09 13.56
N GLN A 631 2.43 9.97 12.67
CA GLN A 631 2.67 8.78 11.89
C GLN A 631 3.96 8.12 12.38
N PHE A 632 3.84 6.87 12.80
CA PHE A 632 4.92 6.04 13.30
C PHE A 632 5.35 5.05 12.23
N GLY A 633 6.61 4.66 12.26
CA GLY A 633 7.06 3.46 11.57
C GLY A 633 8.50 3.16 11.92
N TYR A 634 9.15 2.35 11.11
CA TYR A 634 10.38 1.70 11.51
C TYR A 634 11.31 1.49 10.33
N GLU A 635 12.59 1.45 10.66
CA GLU A 635 13.70 1.29 9.73
C GLU A 635 14.80 0.46 10.39
N TRP A 636 15.68 -0.14 9.61
CA TRP A 636 16.83 -0.84 10.15
C TRP A 636 17.92 0.12 10.62
N ASP A 637 18.63 -0.24 11.67
CA ASP A 637 19.89 0.42 12.02
C ASP A 637 20.87 0.25 10.86
N ALA A 638 21.37 1.37 10.34
CA ALA A 638 22.35 1.42 9.25
C ALA A 638 23.62 0.58 9.55
N ALA A 639 24.01 0.42 10.81
CA ALA A 639 25.12 -0.47 11.20
C ALA A 639 24.80 -1.95 10.95
N THR A 640 23.54 -2.34 11.07
CA THR A 640 23.05 -3.69 10.79
C THR A 640 22.67 -3.89 9.33
N MET A 641 22.42 -2.78 8.61
CA MET A 641 22.00 -2.75 7.22
C MET A 641 22.53 -1.53 6.45
N PRO A 642 23.79 -1.58 5.95
CA PRO A 642 24.45 -0.40 5.37
C PRO A 642 23.99 -0.05 3.94
N TYR A 643 23.29 -0.95 3.25
CA TYR A 643 22.86 -0.78 1.86
C TYR A 643 21.34 -0.56 1.73
N ALA A 644 20.65 -0.15 2.81
CA ALA A 644 19.24 0.28 2.79
C ALA A 644 19.20 1.80 2.62
N PRO A 645 19.20 2.32 1.40
CA PRO A 645 18.63 3.64 1.23
C PRO A 645 17.11 3.54 1.41
N PHE A 646 16.49 2.43 0.98
CA PHE A 646 15.05 2.28 0.85
C PHE A 646 14.57 0.81 1.00
N GLY A 647 13.79 0.52 2.05
CA GLY A 647 13.08 -0.77 2.23
C GLY A 647 13.87 -1.94 2.85
N ASP A 648 13.28 -3.15 2.84
CA ASP A 648 13.81 -4.37 3.51
C ASP A 648 14.58 -5.29 2.52
N PRO A 649 15.87 -5.64 2.75
CA PRO A 649 16.70 -6.38 1.80
C PRO A 649 16.56 -7.89 1.98
N SER A 650 17.19 -8.63 1.06
CA SER A 650 17.28 -10.09 1.14
C SER A 650 17.91 -10.59 2.45
N GLY A 651 17.12 -11.32 3.24
CA GLY A 651 17.62 -12.21 4.31
C GLY A 651 17.58 -11.67 5.74
N LYS A 652 17.08 -10.45 5.97
CA LYS A 652 16.97 -9.87 7.32
C LYS A 652 15.64 -10.16 8.01
N ASN A 653 14.57 -10.42 7.26
CA ASN A 653 13.23 -10.74 7.77
C ASN A 653 12.77 -9.71 8.82
N SER A 654 12.30 -8.53 8.38
CA SER A 654 11.81 -7.46 9.28
C SER A 654 10.93 -8.00 10.40
N TYR A 655 11.35 -7.86 11.66
CA TYR A 655 10.55 -8.25 12.83
C TYR A 655 10.50 -7.07 13.81
N MET A 656 9.34 -6.47 14.04
CA MET A 656 9.23 -5.57 15.19
C MET A 656 9.29 -6.38 16.47
N VAL A 657 9.94 -5.87 17.51
CA VAL A 657 9.77 -6.44 18.85
C VAL A 657 8.35 -6.16 19.39
N PRO A 658 7.84 -6.94 20.35
CA PRO A 658 6.66 -6.56 21.09
C PRO A 658 6.83 -5.14 21.67
N HIS A 659 5.91 -4.22 21.39
CA HIS A 659 6.00 -2.83 21.88
C HIS A 659 4.63 -2.13 21.97
N LYS A 660 4.60 -0.98 22.65
CA LYS A 660 3.47 -0.04 22.64
C LYS A 660 3.97 1.38 22.36
N TRP A 661 3.05 2.24 21.88
CA TRP A 661 3.29 3.67 21.82
C TRP A 661 2.42 4.40 22.82
N LEU A 662 3.04 5.30 23.58
CA LEU A 662 2.41 6.14 24.59
C LEU A 662 2.58 7.61 24.19
N ILE A 663 1.50 8.39 24.21
CA ILE A 663 1.52 9.80 23.80
C ILE A 663 1.32 10.67 25.03
N TYR A 664 2.24 11.61 25.25
CA TYR A 664 2.21 12.49 26.42
C TYR A 664 2.15 13.97 26.03
N ASP A 665 1.57 14.78 26.90
CA ASP A 665 1.77 16.23 26.89
C ASP A 665 3.10 16.65 27.53
N ASN A 666 3.35 17.96 27.59
CA ASN A 666 4.56 18.51 28.19
C ASN A 666 4.58 18.47 29.74
N ALA A 667 3.43 18.21 30.39
CA ALA A 667 3.30 18.05 31.82
C ALA A 667 3.47 16.59 32.29
N GLY A 668 3.57 15.64 31.34
CA GLY A 668 3.67 14.22 31.62
C GLY A 668 2.33 13.49 31.70
N THR A 669 1.23 14.13 31.29
CA THR A 669 -0.10 13.53 31.20
C THR A 669 -0.18 12.60 29.99
N LEU A 670 -0.66 11.37 30.18
CA LEU A 670 -0.87 10.41 29.10
C LEU A 670 -2.15 10.76 28.32
N LEU A 671 -2.01 11.10 27.05
CA LEU A 671 -3.11 11.48 26.14
C LEU A 671 -3.59 10.33 25.25
N GLY A 672 -2.76 9.33 25.00
CA GLY A 672 -3.09 8.25 24.07
C GLY A 672 -2.21 7.02 24.21
N ARG A 673 -2.75 5.87 23.81
CA ARG A 673 -2.05 4.58 23.76
C ARG A 673 -2.33 3.88 22.43
N ILE A 674 -1.32 3.23 21.88
CA ILE A 674 -1.43 2.37 20.70
C ILE A 674 -1.06 0.94 21.14
N GLU A 675 -2.06 0.09 21.34
CA GLU A 675 -1.96 -1.26 21.88
C GLU A 675 -3.18 -2.10 21.48
N GLN A 676 -3.09 -3.45 21.56
CA GLN A 676 -4.23 -4.32 21.23
C GLN A 676 -5.44 -4.07 22.14
N PRO A 677 -6.68 -4.44 21.74
CA PRO A 677 -7.90 -4.18 22.52
C PRO A 677 -7.91 -4.85 23.91
N ASN A 678 -7.14 -5.92 24.08
CA ASN A 678 -6.95 -6.64 25.33
C ASN A 678 -5.80 -6.07 26.19
N GLY A 679 -5.21 -4.94 25.80
CA GLY A 679 -4.08 -4.30 26.48
C GLY A 679 -2.71 -4.96 26.24
N GLN A 680 -2.62 -5.97 25.37
CA GLN A 680 -1.34 -6.57 24.99
C GLN A 680 -0.55 -5.66 24.04
N PRO A 681 0.80 -5.74 24.03
CA PRO A 681 1.61 -4.99 23.09
C PRO A 681 1.32 -5.37 21.63
N LEU A 682 1.62 -4.45 20.72
CA LEU A 682 1.73 -4.76 19.31
C LEU A 682 2.78 -5.87 19.13
N ASN A 683 2.54 -6.82 18.23
CA ASN A 683 3.39 -8.00 18.02
C ASN A 683 3.68 -8.87 19.26
N THR A 684 2.75 -9.00 20.20
CA THR A 684 2.90 -9.85 21.40
C THR A 684 3.32 -11.30 21.06
N THR A 685 4.17 -11.88 21.90
CA THR A 685 4.62 -13.28 21.78
C THR A 685 3.51 -14.29 22.07
N ASN A 686 2.50 -13.88 22.85
CA ASN A 686 1.35 -14.67 23.27
C ASN A 686 0.38 -15.03 22.13
N THR A 687 0.39 -14.24 21.05
CA THR A 687 -0.47 -14.51 19.90
C THR A 687 0.14 -15.65 19.06
N PRO A 688 -0.64 -16.70 18.73
CA PRO A 688 -0.17 -17.78 17.89
C PRO A 688 0.07 -17.28 16.45
N VAL A 689 1.06 -17.87 15.80
CA VAL A 689 1.52 -17.49 14.46
C VAL A 689 0.47 -17.81 13.38
N SER A 690 -0.37 -18.82 13.63
CA SER A 690 -1.44 -19.31 12.76
C SER A 690 -2.73 -19.50 13.55
N TRP A 691 -3.87 -19.53 12.85
CA TRP A 691 -5.15 -19.90 13.45
C TRP A 691 -5.08 -21.34 13.98
N GLY A 692 -5.37 -21.52 15.28
CA GLY A 692 -5.39 -22.82 15.96
C GLY A 692 -6.80 -23.33 16.31
N GLY A 693 -7.85 -22.62 15.89
CA GLY A 693 -9.24 -22.98 16.18
C GLY A 693 -9.88 -23.85 15.09
N SER A 694 -11.17 -24.18 15.29
CA SER A 694 -11.94 -24.99 14.34
C SER A 694 -12.22 -24.27 13.00
N LEU A 695 -12.45 -25.06 11.95
CA LEU A 695 -12.88 -24.61 10.63
C LEU A 695 -14.28 -25.19 10.31
N ASP A 696 -15.05 -24.50 9.48
CA ASP A 696 -16.44 -24.84 9.10
C ASP A 696 -16.60 -25.91 8.00
N GLY A 697 -15.51 -26.60 7.63
CA GLY A 697 -15.48 -27.57 6.52
C GLY A 697 -15.28 -26.96 5.12
N ARG A 698 -15.41 -25.63 4.97
CA ARG A 698 -15.01 -24.86 3.77
C ARG A 698 -13.66 -24.15 3.96
N ALA A 699 -12.98 -24.48 5.06
CA ALA A 699 -11.75 -23.85 5.53
C ALA A 699 -11.89 -22.39 6.02
N ASN A 700 -13.11 -21.97 6.43
CA ASN A 700 -13.30 -20.69 7.11
C ASN A 700 -13.10 -20.83 8.64
N PRO A 701 -12.35 -19.92 9.29
CA PRO A 701 -12.21 -19.88 10.74
C PRO A 701 -13.53 -19.68 11.50
N ILE A 702 -13.84 -20.56 12.44
CA ILE A 702 -14.95 -20.38 13.36
C ILE A 702 -14.48 -19.52 14.55
N VAL A 703 -14.52 -18.20 14.37
CA VAL A 703 -14.16 -17.23 15.43
C VAL A 703 -15.28 -17.16 16.47
N THR A 704 -14.92 -17.29 17.75
CA THR A 704 -15.83 -17.18 18.89
C THR A 704 -15.39 -16.07 19.83
N SER A 705 -16.26 -15.66 20.76
CA SER A 705 -15.92 -14.67 21.78
C SER A 705 -14.74 -15.08 22.66
N ALA A 706 -14.59 -16.38 22.93
CA ALA A 706 -13.51 -16.95 23.75
C ALA A 706 -12.20 -17.17 22.96
N ASN A 707 -12.27 -17.19 21.63
CA ASN A 707 -11.12 -17.43 20.75
C ASN A 707 -11.09 -16.38 19.62
N ARG A 708 -11.08 -15.11 20.02
CA ARG A 708 -10.83 -13.99 19.10
C ARG A 708 -9.40 -14.09 18.58
N TRP A 709 -9.25 -13.98 17.28
CA TRP A 709 -7.94 -14.04 16.64
C TRP A 709 -7.47 -12.65 16.23
N TYR A 710 -6.28 -12.30 16.69
CA TYR A 710 -5.50 -11.18 16.19
C TYR A 710 -4.30 -11.80 15.50
N PRO A 711 -4.01 -11.48 14.23
CA PRO A 711 -2.88 -12.09 13.56
C PRO A 711 -1.55 -11.63 14.18
N LYS A 712 -0.54 -12.51 14.27
CA LYS A 712 0.84 -12.22 14.75
C LYS A 712 1.71 -11.65 13.61
N GLY A 713 2.70 -10.82 13.93
CA GLY A 713 3.59 -10.23 12.92
C GLY A 713 2.89 -9.17 12.07
N THR A 714 1.83 -8.56 12.59
CA THR A 714 0.91 -7.72 11.82
C THR A 714 1.05 -6.24 12.04
N VAL A 715 2.17 -5.85 12.63
CA VAL A 715 2.42 -4.44 12.81
C VAL A 715 2.79 -3.88 11.44
N ARG A 716 1.90 -2.98 11.01
CA ARG A 716 1.84 -2.22 9.79
C ARG A 716 3.16 -1.48 9.51
N SER A 717 3.60 -1.33 8.25
CA SER A 717 4.74 -0.47 7.84
C SER A 717 4.69 0.93 8.46
N SER A 718 3.47 1.42 8.67
CA SER A 718 3.23 2.62 9.42
C SER A 718 1.92 2.58 10.21
N ILE A 719 1.87 3.30 11.33
CA ILE A 719 0.71 3.46 12.21
C ILE A 719 0.39 4.95 12.36
N ILE A 720 -0.88 5.31 12.49
CA ILE A 720 -1.29 6.69 12.69
C ILE A 720 -2.04 6.85 14.02
N TRP A 721 -1.66 7.88 14.78
CA TRP A 721 -2.39 8.37 15.94
C TRP A 721 -2.80 9.83 15.73
N ARG A 722 -3.89 10.26 16.38
CA ARG A 722 -4.41 11.62 16.25
C ARG A 722 -4.89 12.15 17.60
N SER A 723 -4.79 13.48 17.78
CA SER A 723 -5.30 14.14 18.99
C SER A 723 -6.83 14.14 19.07
N HIS A 724 -7.51 14.02 17.92
CA HIS A 724 -8.97 13.96 17.81
C HIS A 724 -9.40 12.82 16.88
N ALA A 725 -10.62 12.30 17.08
CA ALA A 725 -11.11 11.14 16.34
C ALA A 725 -11.13 11.34 14.81
N GLU A 726 -11.61 12.50 14.34
CA GLU A 726 -11.68 12.87 12.92
C GLU A 726 -11.39 14.37 12.74
N PRO A 727 -10.66 14.78 11.68
CA PRO A 727 -10.59 16.17 11.25
C PRO A 727 -11.94 16.66 10.70
N PRO A 728 -12.16 17.99 10.59
CA PRO A 728 -13.36 18.55 9.98
C PRO A 728 -13.53 18.08 8.53
N ALA A 729 -14.73 17.66 8.17
CA ALA A 729 -15.09 17.31 6.79
C ALA A 729 -15.52 18.56 6.00
N TYR A 730 -15.33 18.55 4.69
CA TYR A 730 -15.89 19.58 3.81
C TYR A 730 -17.40 19.43 3.64
N SER A 731 -18.06 20.52 3.25
CA SER A 731 -19.50 20.50 2.95
C SER A 731 -19.80 19.69 1.70
N GLN A 732 -21.04 19.21 1.54
CA GLN A 732 -21.48 18.50 0.33
C GLN A 732 -21.25 19.34 -0.95
N ALA A 733 -21.51 20.64 -0.87
CA ALA A 733 -21.31 21.56 -2.00
C ALA A 733 -19.83 21.73 -2.36
N ASP A 734 -18.95 21.84 -1.36
CA ASP A 734 -17.51 21.88 -1.58
C ASP A 734 -17.01 20.58 -2.25
N ILE A 735 -17.51 19.42 -1.79
CA ILE A 735 -17.18 18.10 -2.36
C ILE A 735 -17.65 17.99 -3.81
N TRP A 736 -18.91 18.31 -4.11
CA TRP A 736 -19.43 18.25 -5.49
C TRP A 736 -18.70 19.18 -6.46
N ALA A 737 -18.16 20.30 -5.98
CA ALA A 737 -17.39 21.23 -6.80
C ALA A 737 -15.95 20.75 -7.09
N ASN A 738 -15.40 19.84 -6.27
CA ASN A 738 -13.97 19.49 -6.32
C ASN A 738 -13.67 18.01 -6.49
N VAL A 739 -14.61 17.12 -6.20
CA VAL A 739 -14.53 15.67 -6.38
C VAL A 739 -15.50 15.26 -7.49
N PRO A 740 -15.07 14.52 -8.53
CA PRO A 740 -16.02 13.99 -9.51
C PRO A 740 -16.94 12.96 -8.83
N THR A 741 -18.25 13.17 -8.97
CA THR A 741 -19.27 12.28 -8.42
C THR A 741 -20.15 11.73 -9.53
N TYR A 742 -20.79 10.59 -9.27
CA TYR A 742 -21.52 9.83 -10.27
C TYR A 742 -22.90 9.46 -9.74
N ASP A 743 -23.85 9.31 -10.65
CA ASP A 743 -25.16 8.73 -10.35
C ASP A 743 -25.01 7.26 -10.01
N MET A 744 -25.74 6.85 -8.97
CA MET A 744 -25.78 5.47 -8.50
C MET A 744 -27.23 4.98 -8.63
N PRO A 745 -27.71 4.74 -9.88
CA PRO A 745 -29.11 4.37 -10.14
C PRO A 745 -29.49 3.07 -9.42
N VAL A 746 -28.48 2.25 -9.17
CA VAL A 746 -28.52 1.13 -8.26
C VAL A 746 -27.85 1.62 -6.96
N PRO A 747 -28.56 1.65 -5.81
CA PRO A 747 -28.03 2.24 -4.58
C PRO A 747 -26.95 1.35 -3.91
N PHE A 748 -26.35 0.44 -4.68
CA PHE A 748 -25.29 -0.45 -4.28
C PHE A 748 -24.38 -0.85 -5.48
N GLY A 749 -23.07 -1.07 -5.27
CA GLY A 749 -22.09 -1.68 -6.19
C GLY A 749 -22.05 -3.21 -6.10
N SER A 750 -20.93 -3.84 -6.48
CA SER A 750 -20.74 -5.30 -6.61
C SER A 750 -21.34 -6.13 -5.46
N GLU A 751 -22.18 -7.09 -5.82
CA GLU A 751 -22.85 -8.02 -4.88
C GLU A 751 -22.11 -9.37 -4.69
N GLY A 752 -20.85 -9.47 -5.14
CA GLY A 752 -20.07 -10.72 -5.10
C GLY A 752 -20.04 -11.43 -3.74
N GLY A 753 -20.32 -12.74 -3.75
CA GLY A 753 -20.51 -13.60 -2.57
C GLY A 753 -19.24 -14.21 -1.98
N ALA A 754 -18.19 -14.47 -2.76
CA ALA A 754 -16.99 -15.13 -2.26
C ALA A 754 -15.93 -14.10 -1.83
N SER A 755 -15.68 -13.99 -0.54
CA SER A 755 -14.58 -13.19 0.02
C SER A 755 -13.84 -14.00 1.09
N VAL A 756 -12.92 -14.88 0.67
CA VAL A 756 -12.09 -15.62 1.63
C VAL A 756 -10.83 -14.87 2.08
N ASN A 757 -10.60 -13.64 1.62
CA ASN A 757 -9.33 -12.94 1.91
C ASN A 757 -9.32 -12.12 3.21
N GLY A 758 -10.28 -12.34 4.10
CA GLY A 758 -10.19 -11.90 5.49
C GLY A 758 -9.55 -12.92 6.43
N GLY A 759 -9.51 -14.18 5.98
CA GLY A 759 -8.68 -15.21 6.54
C GLY A 759 -7.21 -14.96 6.26
N ASP A 760 -6.41 -15.54 7.13
CA ASP A 760 -5.08 -15.95 6.75
C ASP A 760 -5.10 -16.60 5.35
N MET A 761 -4.44 -15.98 4.35
CA MET A 761 -4.25 -16.55 3.00
C MET A 761 -3.61 -17.95 3.03
N ARG A 762 -3.13 -18.40 4.19
CA ARG A 762 -2.62 -19.74 4.50
C ARG A 762 -3.74 -20.81 4.67
N THR A 763 -5.05 -20.48 4.60
CA THR A 763 -6.16 -21.45 4.86
C THR A 763 -7.15 -21.73 3.72
N GLY A 764 -7.08 -21.11 2.54
CA GLY A 764 -8.10 -21.25 1.46
C GLY A 764 -7.87 -22.38 0.43
N THR A 765 -8.94 -22.82 -0.26
CA THR A 765 -8.92 -23.88 -1.29
C THR A 765 -9.19 -23.37 -2.71
N GLY A 766 -8.34 -23.73 -3.67
CA GLY A 766 -8.68 -24.05 -5.06
C GLY A 766 -8.96 -22.96 -6.09
N GLU A 767 -9.61 -21.84 -5.76
CA GLU A 767 -10.01 -20.83 -6.76
C GLU A 767 -9.02 -19.66 -6.85
N GLN A 768 -9.14 -18.79 -7.87
CA GLN A 768 -8.40 -17.54 -7.96
C GLN A 768 -8.65 -16.76 -6.64
N LEU A 769 -7.70 -16.81 -5.69
CA LEU A 769 -7.75 -16.12 -4.39
C LEU A 769 -7.59 -14.59 -4.54
N ASN A 770 -8.20 -14.01 -5.58
CA ASN A 770 -8.33 -12.59 -5.84
C ASN A 770 -9.60 -12.01 -5.17
N GLY A 771 -10.25 -12.73 -4.26
CA GLY A 771 -11.57 -12.39 -3.70
C GLY A 771 -11.50 -11.51 -2.44
N PHE A 772 -11.72 -10.22 -2.61
CA PHE A 772 -11.55 -9.17 -1.59
C PHE A 772 -12.67 -9.09 -0.54
N ALA A 773 -12.33 -8.71 0.69
CA ALA A 773 -13.28 -8.33 1.75
C ALA A 773 -14.26 -7.28 1.24
N ASN A 774 -15.55 -7.49 1.43
CA ASN A 774 -16.58 -6.60 0.90
C ASN A 774 -16.99 -5.58 1.99
N CYS A 775 -16.79 -4.27 1.75
CA CYS A 775 -17.19 -3.21 2.67
C CYS A 775 -18.70 -3.19 2.97
N ARG A 776 -19.51 -3.98 2.26
CA ARG A 776 -20.95 -4.14 2.48
C ARG A 776 -21.26 -5.21 3.53
N LYS A 777 -20.40 -6.21 3.68
CA LYS A 777 -20.66 -7.42 4.49
C LYS A 777 -19.82 -7.48 5.76
N MET A 778 -18.67 -6.82 5.78
CA MET A 778 -17.84 -6.77 6.98
C MET A 778 -18.49 -5.99 8.12
N SER A 779 -18.28 -6.46 9.34
CA SER A 779 -18.64 -5.72 10.55
C SER A 779 -17.74 -4.49 10.74
N TRP A 780 -18.24 -3.50 11.49
CA TRP A 780 -17.44 -2.33 11.87
C TRP A 780 -16.27 -2.71 12.79
N GLU A 781 -16.55 -3.54 13.79
CA GLU A 781 -15.57 -4.09 14.73
C GLU A 781 -15.53 -5.61 14.62
N GLN A 782 -14.54 -6.24 15.25
CA GLN A 782 -14.41 -7.70 15.27
C GLN A 782 -15.69 -8.36 15.81
N THR A 783 -16.16 -9.39 15.11
CA THR A 783 -17.39 -10.14 15.40
C THR A 783 -17.09 -11.64 15.54
N THR A 784 -18.12 -12.46 15.70
CA THR A 784 -18.04 -13.93 15.74
C THR A 784 -18.70 -14.56 14.52
N TYR A 785 -18.37 -15.84 14.26
CA TYR A 785 -18.91 -16.61 13.14
C TYR A 785 -20.44 -16.58 13.07
N ASN A 786 -21.14 -16.77 14.20
CA ASN A 786 -22.60 -16.77 14.22
C ASN A 786 -23.19 -15.36 14.11
N GLU A 787 -22.59 -14.38 14.78
CA GLU A 787 -23.06 -12.99 14.74
C GLU A 787 -23.04 -12.41 13.32
N ILE A 788 -21.98 -12.68 12.54
CA ILE A 788 -21.88 -12.15 11.18
C ILE A 788 -22.89 -12.80 10.22
N ILE A 789 -23.18 -14.09 10.39
CA ILE A 789 -24.23 -14.78 9.63
C ILE A 789 -25.60 -14.19 9.95
N THR A 790 -25.90 -14.00 11.24
CA THR A 790 -27.14 -13.36 11.69
C THR A 790 -27.26 -11.92 11.18
N ALA A 791 -26.16 -11.16 11.17
CA ALA A 791 -26.15 -9.81 10.60
C ALA A 791 -26.49 -9.83 9.09
N GLY A 792 -26.04 -10.84 8.35
CA GLY A 792 -26.39 -11.03 6.94
C GLY A 792 -27.88 -11.27 6.73
N GLN A 793 -28.47 -12.16 7.53
CA GLN A 793 -29.91 -12.44 7.51
C GLN A 793 -30.76 -11.18 7.82
N ASN A 794 -30.24 -10.31 8.70
CA ASN A 794 -30.91 -9.09 9.14
C ASN A 794 -30.60 -7.85 8.28
N THR A 795 -29.81 -7.98 7.20
CA THR A 795 -29.45 -6.84 6.33
C THR A 795 -30.70 -6.13 5.80
N GLN A 796 -30.67 -4.81 5.64
CA GLN A 796 -31.73 -4.05 4.98
C GLN A 796 -31.47 -3.91 3.46
N SER A 797 -30.43 -4.54 2.93
CA SER A 797 -30.19 -4.57 1.49
C SER A 797 -31.42 -5.12 0.75
N PRO A 798 -31.97 -4.42 -0.26
CA PRO A 798 -33.09 -4.93 -1.04
C PRO A 798 -32.70 -6.16 -1.86
N TRP A 799 -31.39 -6.31 -2.19
CA TRP A 799 -30.85 -7.50 -2.84
C TRP A 799 -30.07 -8.35 -1.83
N LYS A 800 -30.53 -9.59 -1.61
CA LYS A 800 -30.01 -10.49 -0.58
C LYS A 800 -28.89 -11.43 -1.05
N PHE A 801 -28.51 -11.36 -2.32
CA PHE A 801 -27.49 -12.25 -2.90
C PHE A 801 -26.15 -12.09 -2.17
N GLY A 802 -25.55 -13.23 -1.77
CA GLY A 802 -24.29 -13.27 -1.03
C GLY A 802 -24.33 -12.74 0.41
N TYR A 803 -25.52 -12.49 0.98
CA TYR A 803 -25.74 -12.31 2.43
C TYR A 803 -26.21 -13.61 3.11
N ASP A 804 -26.10 -14.73 2.40
CA ASP A 804 -26.27 -16.07 2.93
C ASP A 804 -25.04 -16.51 3.73
N GLU A 805 -25.11 -17.70 4.35
CA GLU A 805 -24.00 -18.23 5.14
C GLU A 805 -22.70 -18.32 4.34
N ASN A 806 -22.77 -18.69 3.05
CA ASN A 806 -21.59 -18.80 2.18
C ASN A 806 -20.88 -17.46 2.01
N GLY A 807 -21.62 -16.35 1.89
CA GLY A 807 -21.03 -15.03 1.72
C GLY A 807 -20.66 -14.31 3.02
N MET A 808 -21.34 -14.61 4.13
CA MET A 808 -21.11 -13.91 5.40
C MET A 808 -20.04 -14.55 6.27
N ALA A 809 -20.02 -15.88 6.40
CA ALA A 809 -19.09 -16.60 7.26
C ALA A 809 -17.60 -16.24 7.03
N PRO A 810 -17.12 -16.03 5.79
CA PRO A 810 -15.74 -15.62 5.53
C PRO A 810 -15.35 -14.24 6.10
N ASN A 811 -16.32 -13.41 6.50
CA ASN A 811 -16.09 -12.06 7.03
C ASN A 811 -16.00 -12.01 8.57
N ALA A 812 -16.14 -13.13 9.28
CA ALA A 812 -16.22 -13.16 10.75
C ALA A 812 -14.94 -12.67 11.47
N ASN A 813 -13.79 -12.78 10.81
CA ASN A 813 -12.47 -12.48 11.35
C ASN A 813 -11.88 -11.15 10.83
N VAL A 814 -12.66 -10.38 10.06
CA VAL A 814 -12.28 -9.09 9.51
C VAL A 814 -13.27 -8.00 9.86
N TRP A 815 -12.79 -6.76 9.88
CA TRP A 815 -13.61 -5.62 10.21
C TRP A 815 -13.12 -4.33 9.58
N LEU A 816 -14.00 -3.33 9.57
CA LEU A 816 -13.82 -2.06 8.87
C LEU A 816 -13.17 -0.95 9.67
N LYS A 817 -13.09 -0.99 11.01
CA LYS A 817 -12.49 0.06 11.85
C LYS A 817 -10.96 0.12 11.72
N ASP A 818 -10.40 1.32 11.88
CA ASP A 818 -8.95 1.53 11.72
C ASP A 818 -8.19 1.18 12.98
N ASP A 819 -7.74 -0.07 13.03
CA ASP A 819 -7.03 -0.63 14.18
C ASP A 819 -5.63 -1.12 13.77
N PRO A 820 -4.55 -0.71 14.46
CA PRO A 820 -3.16 -1.02 14.05
C PRO A 820 -2.77 -2.50 14.05
N TRP A 821 -3.63 -3.38 14.58
CA TRP A 821 -3.50 -4.85 14.58
C TRP A 821 -4.45 -5.56 13.62
N ASN A 822 -5.33 -4.83 12.92
CA ASN A 822 -6.21 -5.38 11.89
C ASN A 822 -5.44 -5.45 10.56
N GLN A 823 -5.08 -6.66 10.14
CA GLN A 823 -4.39 -6.87 8.87
C GLN A 823 -5.33 -7.08 7.67
N MET A 824 -6.59 -7.50 7.90
CA MET A 824 -7.25 -8.39 6.94
C MET A 824 -8.59 -7.86 6.39
N GLY A 825 -9.18 -6.83 7.00
CA GLY A 825 -10.38 -6.19 6.43
C GLY A 825 -10.08 -5.17 5.33
N ARG A 826 -8.80 -4.90 5.06
CA ARG A 826 -8.37 -3.74 4.27
C ARG A 826 -7.09 -4.07 3.52
N SER A 827 -7.20 -4.88 2.48
CA SER A 827 -6.13 -5.01 1.50
C SER A 827 -5.72 -3.60 1.03
N PRO A 828 -4.48 -3.16 1.20
CA PRO A 828 -4.05 -1.88 0.65
C PRO A 828 -3.92 -1.93 -0.88
N ILE A 829 -4.04 -3.09 -1.56
CA ILE A 829 -4.19 -3.10 -3.03
C ILE A 829 -5.59 -2.62 -3.46
N THR A 830 -6.61 -2.81 -2.65
CA THR A 830 -7.99 -2.84 -3.19
C THR A 830 -9.02 -2.24 -2.26
N GLY A 831 -8.62 -2.03 -1.01
CA GLY A 831 -9.44 -1.87 0.16
C GLY A 831 -10.65 -2.80 0.21
N PRO A 832 -11.55 -2.61 1.16
CA PRO A 832 -12.77 -3.38 1.20
C PRO A 832 -13.74 -2.93 0.11
N GLY A 833 -13.89 -3.76 -0.92
CA GLY A 833 -14.77 -3.53 -2.06
C GLY A 833 -15.43 -4.80 -2.62
N GLY A 834 -14.99 -6.00 -2.23
CA GLY A 834 -15.43 -7.22 -2.93
C GLY A 834 -14.67 -7.46 -4.23
N VAL A 835 -14.90 -8.61 -4.87
CA VAL A 835 -14.10 -9.27 -5.93
C VAL A 835 -13.66 -8.36 -7.11
N ARG A 836 -14.31 -7.20 -7.37
CA ARG A 836 -13.91 -6.24 -8.42
C ARG A 836 -14.24 -4.74 -8.17
N CYS A 837 -14.73 -4.31 -7.01
CA CYS A 837 -15.01 -2.87 -6.78
C CYS A 837 -13.76 -2.03 -6.57
N ASP A 838 -12.62 -2.67 -6.39
CA ASP A 838 -11.31 -2.08 -6.16
C ASP A 838 -10.71 -1.44 -7.40
N ARG A 839 -11.06 -1.93 -8.58
CA ARG A 839 -10.55 -1.42 -9.85
C ARG A 839 -11.39 -0.24 -10.32
N GLN A 840 -11.39 0.85 -9.58
CA GLN A 840 -12.07 2.12 -9.86
C GLN A 840 -11.11 3.29 -9.62
N ILE A 841 -11.30 4.40 -10.32
CA ILE A 841 -10.54 5.64 -10.04
C ILE A 841 -10.88 6.25 -8.67
N ILE A 842 -12.05 5.92 -8.11
CA ILE A 842 -12.47 6.28 -6.76
C ILE A 842 -13.03 5.01 -6.08
N PRO A 843 -12.51 4.58 -4.93
CA PRO A 843 -13.00 3.37 -4.27
C PRO A 843 -14.43 3.57 -3.78
N GLU A 844 -15.25 2.50 -3.79
CA GLU A 844 -16.69 2.58 -3.52
C GLU A 844 -17.05 3.34 -2.23
N PRO A 845 -16.45 3.08 -1.05
CA PRO A 845 -16.80 3.81 0.17
C PRO A 845 -16.61 5.32 0.03
N VAL A 846 -15.56 5.72 -0.68
CA VAL A 846 -15.22 7.12 -0.96
C VAL A 846 -16.20 7.71 -1.97
N ALA A 847 -16.49 7.01 -3.06
CA ALA A 847 -17.46 7.47 -4.05
C ALA A 847 -18.87 7.63 -3.44
N ARG A 848 -19.29 6.72 -2.55
CA ARG A 848 -20.57 6.76 -1.82
C ARG A 848 -20.65 7.99 -0.92
N TYR A 849 -19.63 8.20 -0.10
CA TYR A 849 -19.56 9.35 0.79
C TYR A 849 -19.49 10.67 0.02
N ALA A 850 -18.69 10.73 -1.06
CA ALA A 850 -18.57 11.92 -1.89
C ALA A 850 -19.91 12.28 -2.57
N ARG A 851 -20.67 11.27 -3.00
CA ARG A 851 -21.99 11.48 -3.59
C ARG A 851 -22.99 12.08 -2.60
N GLU A 852 -23.07 11.51 -1.40
CA GLU A 852 -24.03 11.91 -0.36
C GLU A 852 -23.40 11.75 1.03
N VAL A 853 -23.01 12.86 1.65
CA VAL A 853 -22.27 12.89 2.92
C VAL A 853 -23.08 12.39 4.11
N THR A 854 -24.41 12.37 4.00
CA THR A 854 -25.32 11.87 5.03
C THR A 854 -25.67 10.38 4.88
N SER A 855 -25.21 9.74 3.79
CA SER A 855 -25.61 8.38 3.46
C SER A 855 -25.06 7.34 4.45
N THR A 856 -25.87 6.31 4.66
CA THR A 856 -25.54 5.16 5.52
C THR A 856 -25.49 3.87 4.72
N ARG A 857 -24.75 2.89 5.25
CA ARG A 857 -24.62 1.56 4.69
C ARG A 857 -25.89 0.74 4.99
N PRO A 858 -26.55 0.13 3.98
CA PRO A 858 -27.78 -0.64 4.19
C PRO A 858 -27.67 -1.88 5.09
N HIS A 859 -26.46 -2.42 5.29
CA HIS A 859 -26.26 -3.63 6.09
C HIS A 859 -26.44 -3.39 7.60
N ASP A 860 -25.91 -2.29 8.13
CA ASP A 860 -25.87 -2.01 9.58
C ASP A 860 -26.16 -0.54 9.96
N GLY A 861 -26.56 0.30 9.00
CA GLY A 861 -26.85 1.72 9.23
C GLY A 861 -25.62 2.59 9.51
N ARG A 862 -24.40 2.06 9.39
CA ARG A 862 -23.15 2.80 9.61
C ARG A 862 -22.99 3.91 8.57
N GLY A 863 -22.62 5.11 8.99
CA GLY A 863 -22.35 6.22 8.06
C GLY A 863 -21.18 5.94 7.11
N TRP A 864 -21.35 6.20 5.82
CA TRP A 864 -20.28 6.02 4.82
C TRP A 864 -19.08 6.93 5.10
N LYS A 865 -19.27 8.07 5.77
CA LYS A 865 -18.20 8.94 6.28
C LYS A 865 -17.17 8.15 7.09
N GLN A 866 -17.62 7.39 8.09
CA GLN A 866 -16.74 6.63 8.98
C GLN A 866 -16.02 5.51 8.22
N ILE A 867 -16.72 4.83 7.32
CA ILE A 867 -16.16 3.75 6.50
C ILE A 867 -15.10 4.30 5.54
N ALA A 868 -15.39 5.38 4.81
CA ALA A 868 -14.48 6.01 3.86
C ALA A 868 -13.23 6.58 4.55
N TYR A 869 -13.40 7.26 5.69
CA TYR A 869 -12.29 7.78 6.46
C TYR A 869 -11.36 6.64 6.93
N ALA A 870 -11.95 5.60 7.51
CA ALA A 870 -11.19 4.49 8.05
C ALA A 870 -10.50 3.70 6.91
N TYR A 871 -11.18 3.52 5.76
CA TYR A 871 -10.62 2.94 4.54
C TYR A 871 -9.34 3.65 4.10
N LEU A 872 -9.39 4.98 3.95
CA LEU A 872 -8.26 5.77 3.45
C LEU A 872 -7.06 5.77 4.40
N ASN A 873 -7.30 5.60 5.70
CA ASN A 873 -6.23 5.49 6.69
C ASN A 873 -5.55 4.13 6.72
N GLY A 874 -6.26 3.07 6.30
CA GLY A 874 -5.69 1.73 6.19
C GLY A 874 -4.49 1.66 5.26
N TYR A 875 -4.39 2.56 4.27
CA TYR A 875 -3.27 2.62 3.33
C TYR A 875 -1.91 2.87 3.98
N ALA A 876 -1.85 3.52 5.14
CA ALA A 876 -0.59 3.71 5.88
C ALA A 876 0.08 2.38 6.25
N ALA A 877 -0.68 1.28 6.29
CA ALA A 877 -0.15 -0.02 6.64
C ALA A 877 0.71 -0.70 5.56
N ASP A 878 0.70 -0.17 4.35
CA ASP A 878 1.29 -0.78 3.18
C ASP A 878 2.84 -0.80 3.22
N PRO A 879 3.55 -1.88 2.81
CA PRO A 879 5.02 -1.92 2.69
C PRO A 879 5.66 -0.74 1.96
N TYR A 880 4.99 -0.11 0.98
CA TYR A 880 5.52 1.07 0.28
C TYR A 880 5.63 2.31 1.18
N HIS A 881 5.00 2.29 2.37
CA HIS A 881 5.17 3.29 3.44
C HIS A 881 6.33 2.98 4.40
N CYS A 882 7.34 2.22 3.97
CA CYS A 882 8.56 2.07 4.75
C CYS A 882 9.27 3.41 4.96
N TRP A 883 9.98 3.51 6.07
CA TRP A 883 10.71 4.71 6.45
C TRP A 883 12.12 4.68 5.87
N GLU A 884 12.61 5.85 5.50
CA GLU A 884 13.88 6.06 4.82
C GLU A 884 14.62 7.19 5.53
N ASN A 885 15.70 6.84 6.21
CA ASN A 885 16.44 7.71 7.10
C ASN A 885 15.52 8.53 8.04
N GLY A 886 14.54 7.86 8.63
CA GLY A 886 13.57 8.48 9.53
C GLY A 886 12.58 9.46 8.88
N SER A 887 12.34 9.36 7.57
CA SER A 887 11.30 10.12 6.86
C SER A 887 10.51 9.27 5.86
N ILE A 888 9.37 9.78 5.42
CA ILE A 888 8.56 9.24 4.31
C ILE A 888 8.54 10.34 3.25
N ALA A 889 9.69 10.58 2.63
CA ALA A 889 9.82 11.59 1.56
C ALA A 889 9.45 10.98 0.20
N PRO A 890 8.96 11.80 -0.76
CA PRO A 890 8.75 11.33 -2.12
C PRO A 890 10.08 10.99 -2.80
N LEU A 891 10.16 9.81 -3.44
CA LEU A 891 11.43 9.22 -3.90
C LEU A 891 12.12 10.01 -5.01
N PHE A 892 11.34 10.65 -5.87
CA PHE A 892 11.79 11.39 -7.04
C PHE A 892 11.67 12.91 -6.83
N LYS A 893 11.58 13.37 -5.57
CA LYS A 893 11.52 14.80 -5.27
C LYS A 893 12.85 15.47 -5.64
N GLY A 894 12.80 16.68 -6.20
CA GLY A 894 13.95 17.43 -6.69
C GLY A 894 14.52 16.93 -8.03
N ASP A 895 14.28 15.68 -8.39
CA ASP A 895 14.65 15.08 -9.67
C ASP A 895 13.59 14.05 -10.09
N ALA A 896 12.60 14.50 -10.84
CA ALA A 896 11.52 13.67 -11.34
C ALA A 896 12.00 12.54 -12.26
N ARG A 897 13.24 12.61 -12.77
CA ARG A 897 13.82 11.70 -13.75
C ARG A 897 14.89 10.81 -13.11
N ARG A 898 15.02 10.86 -11.78
CA ARG A 898 15.97 10.08 -10.99
C ARG A 898 15.85 8.59 -11.33
N ASN A 899 16.99 7.93 -11.53
CA ASN A 899 17.03 6.51 -11.81
C ASN A 899 16.97 5.68 -10.52
N ILE A 900 15.75 5.43 -10.02
CA ILE A 900 15.47 4.50 -8.93
C ILE A 900 14.61 3.36 -9.48
N THR A 901 14.93 2.12 -9.15
CA THR A 901 14.23 0.94 -9.64
C THR A 901 13.91 -0.04 -8.50
N LEU A 902 12.86 -0.86 -8.67
CA LEU A 902 12.63 -2.00 -7.78
C LEU A 902 13.69 -3.08 -7.94
N ARG A 903 14.17 -3.62 -6.81
CA ARG A 903 15.10 -4.76 -6.76
C ARG A 903 14.66 -5.79 -5.72
N ASN A 904 14.83 -7.08 -6.06
CA ASN A 904 14.46 -8.23 -5.22
C ASN A 904 13.04 -8.16 -4.65
N HIS A 905 12.08 -7.80 -5.50
CA HIS A 905 10.67 -7.65 -5.15
C HIS A 905 9.87 -8.94 -5.39
N TYR A 906 8.58 -8.94 -5.05
CA TYR A 906 7.74 -10.15 -5.07
C TYR A 906 7.70 -10.87 -6.43
N TYR A 907 7.65 -10.14 -7.55
CA TYR A 907 7.56 -10.70 -8.90
C TYR A 907 8.90 -11.19 -9.48
N GLY A 908 10.01 -11.02 -8.75
CA GLY A 908 11.31 -11.55 -9.17
C GLY A 908 12.49 -10.67 -8.75
N GLY A 909 13.61 -10.84 -9.45
CA GLY A 909 14.83 -10.09 -9.15
C GLY A 909 14.69 -8.57 -9.30
N GLY A 910 13.71 -8.06 -10.04
CA GLY A 910 13.67 -6.64 -10.43
C GLY A 910 14.90 -6.23 -11.25
N GLU A 911 15.22 -4.93 -11.26
CA GLU A 911 16.38 -4.38 -11.97
C GLU A 911 17.65 -4.59 -11.13
N GLN A 912 18.50 -5.51 -11.57
CA GLN A 912 19.73 -5.88 -10.84
C GLN A 912 20.94 -5.02 -11.21
N SER A 913 20.86 -4.26 -12.32
CA SER A 913 21.96 -3.39 -12.76
C SER A 913 22.04 -2.09 -11.95
N THR A 914 20.93 -1.62 -11.37
CA THR A 914 20.95 -0.46 -10.46
C THR A 914 21.73 -0.82 -9.20
N PRO A 915 22.75 -0.03 -8.79
CA PRO A 915 23.51 -0.30 -7.58
C PRO A 915 22.59 -0.46 -6.34
N PRO A 916 22.89 -1.38 -5.40
CA PRO A 916 22.01 -1.67 -4.27
C PRO A 916 21.54 -0.44 -3.50
N GLU A 917 22.46 0.47 -3.19
CA GLU A 917 22.21 1.75 -2.51
C GLU A 917 21.53 2.83 -3.35
N GLN A 918 21.10 2.50 -4.58
CA GLN A 918 20.24 3.33 -5.42
C GLN A 918 18.93 2.61 -5.78
N ALA A 919 18.71 1.40 -5.28
CA ALA A 919 17.53 0.59 -5.56
C ALA A 919 16.53 0.61 -4.39
N TYR A 920 15.25 0.44 -4.72
CA TYR A 920 14.19 0.29 -3.74
C TYR A 920 13.88 -1.19 -3.52
N TYR A 921 13.94 -1.64 -2.26
CA TYR A 921 13.73 -3.03 -1.88
C TYR A 921 12.37 -3.25 -1.24
N ILE A 922 11.69 -4.32 -1.64
CA ILE A 922 10.41 -4.71 -1.05
C ILE A 922 10.37 -6.20 -0.89
N GLN A 923 10.42 -6.68 0.36
CA GLN A 923 10.23 -8.10 0.66
C GLN A 923 8.99 -8.31 1.51
N GLY A 924 8.15 -9.26 1.09
CA GLY A 924 7.03 -9.78 1.86
C GLY A 924 7.31 -11.21 2.33
N GLY A 925 6.67 -11.64 3.43
CA GLY A 925 6.65 -13.04 3.84
C GLY A 925 5.89 -13.95 2.84
N ARG A 926 6.18 -15.26 2.84
CA ARG A 926 5.43 -16.28 2.07
C ARG A 926 4.28 -16.87 2.88
N SER A 927 3.25 -17.37 2.21
CA SER A 927 2.24 -18.25 2.80
C SER A 927 2.80 -19.66 3.12
N TYR A 928 2.25 -20.30 4.16
CA TYR A 928 2.65 -21.58 4.75
C TYR A 928 2.39 -22.81 3.84
N GLU A 929 3.08 -23.92 4.11
CA GLU A 929 3.03 -25.18 3.34
C GLU A 929 1.64 -25.80 3.18
N VAL A 930 0.68 -25.52 4.09
CA VAL A 930 -0.71 -26.01 3.96
C VAL A 930 -1.44 -25.39 2.77
N ALA A 931 -1.18 -24.13 2.40
CA ALA A 931 -1.78 -23.50 1.20
C ALA A 931 -1.12 -23.96 -0.11
N SER A 932 0.03 -24.62 0.01
CA SER A 932 0.88 -24.98 -1.09
C SER A 932 0.25 -26.12 -1.91
N SER A 933 -0.39 -27.09 -1.26
CA SER A 933 -0.95 -28.29 -1.89
C SER A 933 -2.32 -28.07 -2.56
N TYR A 934 -2.96 -26.92 -2.33
CA TYR A 934 -4.37 -26.66 -2.70
C TYR A 934 -4.59 -25.43 -3.58
N ASN A 935 -3.52 -24.76 -4.05
CA ASN A 935 -3.63 -23.52 -4.83
C ASN A 935 -2.77 -23.56 -6.12
N PRO A 936 -3.38 -23.42 -7.32
CA PRO A 936 -2.67 -23.41 -8.60
C PRO A 936 -1.90 -22.11 -8.92
N LEU A 937 -2.02 -21.04 -8.13
CA LEU A 937 -1.36 -19.73 -8.36
C LEU A 937 -0.05 -19.55 -7.60
N ARG A 938 0.74 -20.61 -7.38
CA ARG A 938 2.07 -20.46 -6.78
C ARG A 938 3.01 -19.70 -7.73
N VAL A 939 3.51 -18.55 -7.29
CA VAL A 939 4.75 -17.96 -7.84
C VAL A 939 5.90 -18.39 -6.93
N ASN A 940 6.78 -19.26 -7.44
CA ASN A 940 8.05 -19.57 -6.78
C ASN A 940 8.95 -18.34 -6.87
N VAL A 941 9.17 -17.61 -5.77
CA VAL A 941 10.19 -16.54 -5.77
C VAL A 941 11.57 -17.19 -5.91
N PRO A 942 12.43 -16.72 -6.82
CA PRO A 942 13.81 -17.21 -6.92
C PRO A 942 14.57 -16.84 -5.64
N ALA A 943 15.05 -17.86 -4.94
CA ALA A 943 15.94 -17.80 -3.77
C ALA A 943 15.34 -17.31 -2.42
N LYS A 944 15.43 -18.21 -1.41
CA LYS A 944 15.47 -18.00 0.05
C LYS A 944 14.15 -18.13 0.88
N GLY A 945 14.06 -19.24 1.63
CA GLY A 945 13.54 -19.39 3.01
C GLY A 945 12.03 -19.31 3.27
N ALA A 946 11.38 -20.46 3.50
CA ALA A 946 10.03 -20.59 4.06
C ALA A 946 10.10 -20.62 5.60
N ALA A 947 9.44 -19.68 6.29
CA ALA A 947 9.25 -19.79 7.75
C ALA A 947 7.89 -19.19 8.12
N ALA A 948 7.08 -19.96 8.87
CA ALA A 948 5.69 -19.65 9.17
C ALA A 948 5.51 -18.44 10.11
N ASP A 949 6.58 -18.10 10.85
CA ASP A 949 6.73 -17.02 11.83
C ASP A 949 7.12 -15.67 11.24
N LYS A 950 7.29 -15.57 9.92
CA LYS A 950 7.56 -14.30 9.25
C LYS A 950 6.31 -13.43 9.21
N PRO A 951 6.43 -12.11 9.43
CA PRO A 951 5.32 -11.19 9.21
C PRO A 951 4.89 -11.26 7.74
N TYR A 952 3.62 -11.58 7.55
CA TYR A 952 2.98 -11.53 6.25
C TYR A 952 2.47 -10.10 6.05
N PHE A 953 3.28 -9.24 5.43
CA PHE A 953 2.78 -7.96 4.91
C PHE A 953 1.77 -8.30 3.81
N GLY A 954 0.49 -8.07 4.10
CA GLY A 954 -0.62 -8.56 3.28
C GLY A 954 -0.44 -8.27 1.80
N THR A 955 -0.65 -9.27 0.94
CA THR A 955 -0.92 -9.07 -0.50
C THR A 955 0.07 -8.16 -1.24
N ASN A 956 1.39 -8.25 -0.99
CA ASN A 956 2.42 -7.40 -1.61
C ASN A 956 2.68 -7.68 -3.12
N GLN A 957 1.61 -7.80 -3.91
CA GLN A 957 1.57 -8.23 -5.31
C GLN A 957 1.16 -7.08 -6.24
N ILE A 958 1.32 -5.82 -5.86
CA ILE A 958 0.88 -4.72 -6.73
C ILE A 958 1.96 -4.48 -7.78
N ASP A 959 1.77 -5.11 -8.94
CA ASP A 959 2.39 -4.67 -10.19
C ASP A 959 1.77 -3.34 -10.67
N ALA A 960 2.39 -2.71 -11.66
CA ALA A 960 1.89 -1.45 -12.22
C ALA A 960 0.42 -1.53 -12.71
N ALA A 961 -0.04 -2.71 -13.14
CA ALA A 961 -1.38 -2.92 -13.65
C ALA A 961 -2.45 -2.98 -12.55
N HIS A 962 -2.07 -3.14 -11.28
CA HIS A 962 -2.97 -3.17 -10.12
C HIS A 962 -2.82 -1.95 -9.19
N ALA A 963 -2.15 -0.89 -9.64
CA ALA A 963 -1.84 0.28 -8.81
C ALA A 963 -2.97 1.34 -8.75
N HIS A 964 -4.18 0.91 -8.41
CA HIS A 964 -5.39 1.76 -8.38
C HIS A 964 -5.78 2.22 -6.96
N GLN A 965 -4.79 2.60 -6.15
CA GLN A 965 -4.98 3.08 -4.78
C GLN A 965 -4.85 4.60 -4.72
N PHE A 966 -5.89 5.31 -4.32
CA PHE A 966 -5.92 6.77 -4.45
C PHE A 966 -6.27 7.46 -3.12
N PRO A 967 -5.44 7.34 -2.06
CA PRO A 967 -5.74 7.94 -0.77
C PRO A 967 -5.88 9.47 -0.86
N HIS A 968 -5.24 10.14 -1.83
CA HIS A 968 -5.33 11.59 -2.08
C HIS A 968 -6.76 12.16 -2.03
N TRP A 969 -7.77 11.38 -2.45
CA TRP A 969 -9.18 11.78 -2.35
C TRP A 969 -9.59 12.23 -0.94
N GLY A 970 -8.97 11.66 0.10
CA GLY A 970 -9.17 12.03 1.50
C GLY A 970 -8.91 13.51 1.78
N SER A 971 -7.84 14.10 1.23
CA SER A 971 -7.51 15.52 1.44
C SER A 971 -8.48 16.46 0.71
N MET A 972 -9.37 15.93 -0.13
CA MET A 972 -10.45 16.68 -0.78
C MET A 972 -11.81 16.47 -0.11
N MET A 973 -11.88 15.62 0.92
CA MET A 973 -13.09 15.34 1.70
C MET A 973 -12.96 15.78 3.17
N TRP A 974 -11.75 15.76 3.71
CA TRP A 974 -11.42 16.22 5.05
C TRP A 974 -10.30 17.25 5.02
N GLN A 975 -10.33 18.15 6.01
CA GLN A 975 -9.33 19.19 6.22
C GLN A 975 -8.03 18.64 6.83
N SER A 976 -7.41 17.64 6.20
CA SER A 976 -6.10 17.10 6.58
C SER A 976 -5.20 16.82 5.36
N PRO A 977 -3.90 17.16 5.44
CA PRO A 977 -2.94 16.84 4.39
C PRO A 977 -2.42 15.40 4.44
N LEU A 978 -2.75 14.63 5.49
CA LEU A 978 -2.28 13.27 5.70
C LEU A 978 -2.55 12.38 4.48
N PHE A 979 -3.73 12.45 3.90
CA PHE A 979 -4.12 11.58 2.81
C PHE A 979 -3.33 11.82 1.53
N ALA A 980 -2.96 13.09 1.26
CA ALA A 980 -2.01 13.43 0.21
C ALA A 980 -0.61 12.83 0.48
N MET A 981 -0.18 12.86 1.74
CA MET A 981 1.09 12.27 2.16
C MET A 981 1.06 10.74 2.11
N LEU A 982 -0.10 10.11 2.29
CA LEU A 982 -0.24 8.68 2.02
C LEU A 982 -0.13 8.40 0.52
N GLY A 983 -0.75 9.24 -0.31
CA GLY A 983 -0.84 8.99 -1.75
C GLY A 983 0.44 9.14 -2.54
N HIS A 984 1.42 9.93 -2.08
CA HIS A 984 2.67 10.06 -2.85
C HIS A 984 3.45 8.74 -2.90
N LYS A 985 3.39 7.88 -1.87
CA LYS A 985 4.09 6.57 -1.90
C LYS A 985 3.46 5.60 -2.90
N PHE A 986 2.14 5.61 -3.07
CA PHE A 986 1.48 4.84 -4.13
C PHE A 986 1.79 5.39 -5.53
N PHE A 987 1.95 6.71 -5.66
CA PHE A 987 2.44 7.29 -6.89
C PHE A 987 3.88 6.83 -7.18
N ASP A 988 4.78 6.91 -6.20
CA ASP A 988 6.18 6.49 -6.30
C ASP A 988 6.29 5.00 -6.66
N GLN A 989 5.48 4.15 -6.03
CA GLN A 989 5.39 2.73 -6.34
C GLN A 989 5.23 2.46 -7.83
N THR A 990 4.30 3.15 -8.51
CA THR A 990 4.08 2.92 -9.94
C THR A 990 5.29 3.27 -10.79
N ARG A 991 6.03 4.30 -10.37
CA ARG A 991 7.23 4.82 -11.01
C ARG A 991 8.45 3.94 -10.79
N LEU A 992 8.48 3.18 -9.69
CA LEU A 992 9.54 2.20 -9.42
C LEU A 992 9.49 0.98 -10.36
N TYR A 993 8.31 0.62 -10.89
CA TYR A 993 8.17 -0.38 -11.97
C TYR A 993 8.58 0.18 -13.34
N GLY A 994 8.36 1.47 -13.54
CA GLY A 994 8.77 2.22 -14.71
C GLY A 994 8.35 3.68 -14.57
N ASN A 995 9.29 4.60 -14.76
CA ASN A 995 9.13 6.02 -14.53
C ASN A 995 8.59 6.70 -15.81
N GLU A 996 7.46 6.23 -16.31
CA GLU A 996 6.78 6.68 -17.53
C GLU A 996 5.25 6.52 -17.38
N ILE A 997 4.42 7.28 -18.10
CA ILE A 997 2.94 7.15 -18.07
C ILE A 997 2.46 6.44 -19.33
N ILE A 998 2.48 7.12 -20.47
CA ILE A 998 1.99 6.62 -21.76
C ILE A 998 3.15 6.22 -22.69
N ASN A 999 4.35 6.73 -22.43
CA ASN A 999 5.54 6.25 -23.09
C ASN A 999 5.88 4.82 -22.63
N ASN A 1000 6.69 4.12 -23.42
CA ASN A 1000 7.19 2.80 -23.06
C ASN A 1000 8.69 2.70 -23.37
N ARG A 1001 9.50 2.51 -22.33
CA ARG A 1001 10.96 2.34 -22.45
C ARG A 1001 11.38 1.11 -23.27
N LEU A 1002 10.48 0.13 -23.44
CA LEU A 1002 10.71 -1.08 -24.23
C LEU A 1002 10.33 -0.92 -25.71
N GLY A 1003 9.86 0.26 -26.14
CA GLY A 1003 9.56 0.51 -27.54
C GLY A 1003 8.15 0.14 -28.00
N ASP A 1004 7.20 -0.19 -27.10
CA ASP A 1004 5.82 -0.59 -27.45
C ASP A 1004 4.84 0.60 -27.40
N ALA A 1005 4.20 0.87 -28.55
CA ALA A 1005 3.24 1.95 -28.73
C ALA A 1005 1.84 1.65 -28.13
N SER A 1006 1.58 0.44 -27.63
CA SER A 1006 0.26 -0.01 -27.15
C SER A 1006 -0.15 0.57 -25.78
N GLN A 1007 0.75 1.26 -25.07
CA GLN A 1007 0.50 1.75 -23.70
C GLN A 1007 -0.67 2.74 -23.58
N PHE A 1008 -1.00 3.49 -24.63
CA PHE A 1008 -2.20 4.34 -24.65
C PHE A 1008 -3.54 3.58 -24.55
N GLY A 1009 -3.53 2.25 -24.66
CA GLY A 1009 -4.69 1.37 -24.46
C GLY A 1009 -4.64 0.52 -23.19
N SER A 1010 -3.58 0.62 -22.38
CA SER A 1010 -3.35 -0.21 -21.19
C SER A 1010 -3.96 0.40 -19.92
N ARG A 1011 -4.19 -0.39 -18.88
CA ARG A 1011 -4.75 0.14 -17.61
C ARG A 1011 -3.70 0.76 -16.68
N ASP A 1012 -2.48 0.23 -16.68
CA ASP A 1012 -1.37 0.73 -15.85
C ASP A 1012 -1.06 2.19 -16.18
N ALA A 1013 -1.05 2.54 -17.47
CA ALA A 1013 -0.86 3.92 -17.91
C ALA A 1013 -1.99 4.85 -17.43
N ALA A 1014 -3.25 4.38 -17.45
CA ALA A 1014 -4.38 5.12 -16.89
C ALA A 1014 -4.24 5.37 -15.37
N TRP A 1015 -3.76 4.37 -14.62
CA TRP A 1015 -3.51 4.52 -13.18
C TRP A 1015 -2.39 5.50 -12.88
N ARG A 1016 -1.27 5.42 -13.61
CA ARG A 1016 -0.16 6.37 -13.48
C ARG A 1016 -0.60 7.80 -13.79
N PHE A 1017 -1.43 8.00 -14.82
CA PHE A 1017 -2.04 9.29 -15.12
C PHE A 1017 -2.91 9.80 -13.97
N MET A 1018 -3.76 8.94 -13.41
CA MET A 1018 -4.63 9.29 -12.29
C MET A 1018 -3.85 9.66 -11.03
N HIS A 1019 -2.78 8.92 -10.70
CA HIS A 1019 -1.86 9.26 -9.60
C HIS A 1019 -1.22 10.63 -9.80
N ALA A 1020 -0.72 10.92 -11.01
CA ALA A 1020 -0.13 12.21 -11.33
C ALA A 1020 -1.15 13.35 -11.19
N ALA A 1021 -2.39 13.15 -11.65
CA ALA A 1021 -3.47 14.13 -11.53
C ALA A 1021 -3.81 14.45 -10.06
N LEU A 1022 -3.91 13.42 -9.21
CA LEU A 1022 -4.20 13.59 -7.80
C LEU A 1022 -3.03 14.22 -7.05
N ALA A 1023 -1.81 13.74 -7.28
CA ALA A 1023 -0.61 14.33 -6.70
C ALA A 1023 -0.49 15.82 -7.09
N TRP A 1024 -0.89 16.20 -8.30
CA TRP A 1024 -0.86 17.60 -8.75
C TRP A 1024 -1.94 18.45 -8.08
N LYS A 1025 -3.12 17.87 -7.85
CA LYS A 1025 -4.21 18.53 -7.12
C LYS A 1025 -3.81 18.77 -5.66
N THR A 1026 -3.14 17.81 -5.02
CA THR A 1026 -2.73 17.86 -3.61
C THR A 1026 -1.26 18.24 -3.42
N ALA A 1027 -0.63 18.84 -4.43
CA ALA A 1027 0.78 19.22 -4.40
C ALA A 1027 1.09 20.33 -3.40
N SER A 1028 2.33 20.35 -2.92
CA SER A 1028 2.89 21.39 -2.06
C SER A 1028 4.38 21.60 -2.35
N ALA A 1029 4.72 22.82 -2.78
CA ALA A 1029 6.11 23.19 -3.06
C ALA A 1029 6.98 23.34 -1.81
N ASN A 1030 6.38 23.67 -0.67
CA ASN A 1030 7.08 23.89 0.60
C ASN A 1030 6.91 22.73 1.60
N SER A 1031 6.38 21.58 1.17
CA SER A 1031 6.33 20.35 1.97
C SER A 1031 7.57 19.48 1.75
N HIS A 1032 8.05 18.83 2.81
CA HIS A 1032 9.06 17.78 2.70
C HIS A 1032 8.45 16.44 2.23
N ARG A 1033 7.15 16.26 2.45
CA ARG A 1033 6.42 15.00 2.29
C ARG A 1033 5.53 14.94 1.04
N LEU A 1034 5.47 16.01 0.26
CA LEU A 1034 4.66 16.10 -0.96
C LEU A 1034 5.50 16.61 -2.13
N TYR A 1035 5.11 16.20 -3.33
CA TYR A 1035 5.60 16.79 -4.57
C TYR A 1035 5.03 18.19 -4.79
N SER A 1036 5.77 19.04 -5.48
CA SER A 1036 5.27 20.28 -6.06
C SER A 1036 4.57 20.06 -7.40
N ARG A 1037 3.71 20.99 -7.81
CA ARG A 1037 3.10 20.99 -9.15
C ARG A 1037 4.14 21.03 -10.25
N ALA A 1038 5.24 21.77 -10.04
CA ALA A 1038 6.34 21.86 -10.99
C ALA A 1038 7.04 20.51 -11.19
N GLU A 1039 7.34 19.79 -10.11
CA GLU A 1039 7.96 18.45 -10.18
C GLU A 1039 7.06 17.44 -10.90
N ILE A 1040 5.74 17.49 -10.67
CA ILE A 1040 4.79 16.59 -11.33
C ILE A 1040 4.63 16.95 -12.81
N MET A 1041 4.58 18.25 -13.15
CA MET A 1041 4.53 18.69 -14.55
C MET A 1041 5.81 18.35 -15.31
N ASP A 1042 6.98 18.42 -14.67
CA ASP A 1042 8.23 17.99 -15.30
C ASP A 1042 8.16 16.52 -15.73
N PHE A 1043 7.68 15.63 -14.86
CA PHE A 1043 7.47 14.22 -15.15
C PHE A 1043 6.48 14.00 -16.31
N VAL A 1044 5.29 14.60 -16.22
CA VAL A 1044 4.18 14.34 -17.16
C VAL A 1044 4.49 14.91 -18.55
N VAL A 1045 5.03 16.13 -18.62
CA VAL A 1045 5.38 16.77 -19.89
C VAL A 1045 6.51 16.00 -20.56
N PHE A 1046 7.54 15.61 -19.81
CA PHE A 1046 8.63 14.80 -20.35
C PHE A 1046 8.14 13.50 -20.98
N ASP A 1047 7.26 12.77 -20.28
CA ASP A 1047 6.69 11.52 -20.79
C ASP A 1047 5.87 11.73 -22.07
N PHE A 1048 4.99 12.74 -22.08
CA PHE A 1048 4.12 13.03 -23.21
C PHE A 1048 4.88 13.55 -24.43
N GLU A 1049 5.91 14.37 -24.22
CA GLU A 1049 6.80 14.82 -25.29
C GLU A 1049 7.63 13.67 -25.86
N THR A 1050 8.10 12.76 -25.00
CA THR A 1050 8.81 11.56 -25.46
C THR A 1050 7.89 10.67 -26.30
N PHE A 1051 6.65 10.44 -25.86
CA PHE A 1051 5.66 9.71 -26.65
C PHE A 1051 5.36 10.42 -27.98
N TYR A 1052 5.29 11.75 -27.96
CA TYR A 1052 5.09 12.56 -29.16
C TYR A 1052 6.19 12.29 -30.20
N ASP A 1053 7.45 12.39 -29.77
CA ASP A 1053 8.60 12.26 -30.66
C ASP A 1053 8.84 10.81 -31.09
N THR A 1054 8.55 9.84 -30.22
CA THR A 1054 8.83 8.41 -30.46
C THR A 1054 7.74 7.74 -31.31
N TYR A 1055 6.47 8.03 -31.04
CA TYR A 1055 5.35 7.27 -31.61
C TYR A 1055 4.34 8.12 -32.38
N TYR A 1056 4.18 9.40 -32.04
CA TYR A 1056 3.12 10.22 -32.62
C TYR A 1056 3.52 10.87 -33.95
N ASP A 1057 4.57 11.69 -33.96
CA ASP A 1057 5.07 12.40 -35.15
C ASP A 1057 6.30 11.73 -35.80
N SER A 1058 6.58 10.48 -35.41
CA SER A 1058 7.62 9.65 -36.04
C SER A 1058 7.18 9.10 -37.40
N GLU A 1059 8.15 8.56 -38.16
CA GLU A 1059 7.93 7.90 -39.45
C GLU A 1059 8.54 6.48 -39.39
N PRO A 1060 7.73 5.41 -39.29
CA PRO A 1060 6.27 5.41 -39.15
C PRO A 1060 5.81 5.84 -37.74
N GLY A 1061 4.61 6.41 -37.64
CA GLY A 1061 4.00 6.88 -36.38
C GLY A 1061 2.48 7.07 -36.48
N PHE A 1062 1.81 7.50 -35.40
CA PHE A 1062 0.34 7.70 -35.39
C PHE A 1062 -0.14 8.78 -36.39
N LEU A 1063 0.64 9.84 -36.63
CA LEU A 1063 0.35 10.83 -37.67
C LEU A 1063 0.69 10.33 -39.08
N LYS A 1064 1.66 9.42 -39.18
CA LYS A 1064 2.22 8.90 -40.43
C LYS A 1064 2.16 7.36 -40.42
N PRO A 1065 0.96 6.76 -40.42
CA PRO A 1065 0.82 5.31 -40.33
C PRO A 1065 1.34 4.66 -41.62
N PRO A 1066 2.03 3.51 -41.52
CA PRO A 1066 2.64 2.87 -42.67
C PRO A 1066 1.60 2.29 -43.62
N SER A 1067 1.94 2.20 -44.91
CA SER A 1067 1.08 1.57 -45.94
C SER A 1067 1.13 0.04 -45.94
N ASN A 1068 2.07 -0.54 -45.20
CA ASN A 1068 2.24 -1.98 -45.02
C ASN A 1068 2.54 -2.28 -43.54
N ILE A 1069 1.83 -3.24 -42.97
CA ILE A 1069 1.93 -3.63 -41.55
C ILE A 1069 2.53 -5.03 -41.39
N SER A 1070 3.38 -5.45 -42.32
CA SER A 1070 4.14 -6.71 -42.25
C SER A 1070 4.87 -6.82 -40.91
N GLY A 1071 4.68 -7.95 -40.23
CA GLY A 1071 5.27 -8.21 -38.91
C GLY A 1071 4.44 -7.69 -37.72
N GLY A 1072 3.34 -6.98 -37.94
CA GLY A 1072 2.45 -6.54 -36.85
C GLY A 1072 3.05 -5.45 -35.96
N GLY A 1073 2.84 -5.57 -34.64
CA GLY A 1073 3.40 -4.66 -33.64
C GLY A 1073 2.95 -3.21 -33.78
N ASN A 1074 3.86 -2.27 -33.51
CA ASN A 1074 3.61 -0.82 -33.55
C ASN A 1074 3.02 -0.36 -34.89
N ASN A 1075 3.49 -0.91 -36.01
CA ASN A 1075 2.99 -0.54 -37.34
C ASN A 1075 1.49 -0.82 -37.48
N ALA A 1076 1.03 -1.97 -36.98
CA ALA A 1076 -0.39 -2.32 -36.98
C ALA A 1076 -1.19 -1.43 -36.03
N VAL A 1077 -0.63 -1.08 -34.86
CA VAL A 1077 -1.26 -0.17 -33.88
C VAL A 1077 -1.43 1.24 -34.46
N PHE A 1078 -0.39 1.81 -35.08
CA PHE A 1078 -0.45 3.12 -35.75
C PHE A 1078 -1.53 3.14 -36.83
N ALA A 1079 -1.61 2.08 -37.65
CA ALA A 1079 -2.57 1.97 -38.73
C ALA A 1079 -4.02 1.78 -38.24
N ALA A 1080 -4.24 1.06 -37.14
CA ALA A 1080 -5.56 0.77 -36.60
C ALA A 1080 -6.13 1.92 -35.74
N ALA A 1081 -5.30 2.59 -34.96
CA ALA A 1081 -5.76 3.59 -33.98
C ALA A 1081 -6.57 4.72 -34.63
N LYS A 1082 -6.15 5.19 -35.81
CA LYS A 1082 -6.86 6.22 -36.56
C LYS A 1082 -8.29 5.81 -36.96
N ASP A 1083 -8.59 4.52 -37.05
CA ASP A 1083 -9.86 3.98 -37.49
C ASP A 1083 -10.75 3.64 -36.28
N PHE A 1084 -10.17 3.06 -35.22
CA PHE A 1084 -10.91 2.43 -34.12
C PHE A 1084 -10.73 3.07 -32.72
N GLY A 1085 -9.80 4.02 -32.57
CA GLY A 1085 -9.42 4.57 -31.25
C GLY A 1085 -8.37 3.71 -30.53
N PRO A 1086 -8.33 3.69 -29.18
CA PRO A 1086 -7.33 2.95 -28.44
C PRO A 1086 -7.38 1.46 -28.78
N CYS A 1087 -6.23 0.88 -29.08
CA CYS A 1087 -6.07 -0.53 -29.45
C CYS A 1087 -4.67 -1.01 -29.11
N MET A 1088 -4.50 -2.33 -29.07
CA MET A 1088 -3.24 -3.00 -28.73
C MET A 1088 -2.95 -4.10 -29.75
N TRP A 1089 -1.69 -4.55 -29.78
CA TRP A 1089 -1.25 -5.67 -30.61
C TRP A 1089 -0.86 -6.87 -29.76
N ASN A 1090 -1.24 -8.06 -30.22
CA ASN A 1090 -0.71 -9.33 -29.75
C ASN A 1090 -0.57 -10.27 -30.95
N ASP A 1091 0.51 -11.06 -31.02
CA ASP A 1091 0.79 -11.89 -32.19
C ASP A 1091 -0.28 -12.97 -32.46
N GLU A 1092 -0.97 -13.43 -31.42
CA GLU A 1092 -2.04 -14.44 -31.52
C GLU A 1092 -3.39 -13.80 -31.86
N LEU A 1093 -3.69 -12.63 -31.27
CA LEU A 1093 -4.98 -11.96 -31.38
C LEU A 1093 -5.05 -10.95 -32.54
N GLY A 1094 -3.90 -10.49 -33.03
CA GLY A 1094 -3.79 -9.35 -33.94
C GLY A 1094 -4.08 -8.02 -33.24
N ILE A 1095 -4.80 -7.11 -33.91
CA ILE A 1095 -5.26 -5.87 -33.29
C ILE A 1095 -6.51 -6.15 -32.46
N TYR A 1096 -6.46 -5.79 -31.18
CA TYR A 1096 -7.57 -5.97 -30.26
C TYR A 1096 -7.84 -4.73 -29.39
N GLN A 1097 -9.04 -4.69 -28.83
CA GLN A 1097 -9.46 -3.74 -27.80
C GLN A 1097 -9.82 -4.50 -26.54
N HIS A 1098 -9.19 -4.14 -25.42
CA HIS A 1098 -9.53 -4.69 -24.12
C HIS A 1098 -10.47 -3.72 -23.41
N ASP A 1099 -11.75 -4.06 -23.31
CA ASP A 1099 -12.78 -3.10 -22.92
C ASP A 1099 -12.58 -2.54 -21.51
N PHE A 1100 -12.07 -3.36 -20.59
CA PHE A 1100 -11.70 -2.90 -19.25
C PHE A 1100 -10.59 -1.85 -19.24
N PHE A 1101 -9.48 -2.11 -19.94
CA PHE A 1101 -8.26 -1.30 -19.79
C PHE A 1101 -8.50 0.08 -20.37
N ILE A 1102 -9.10 0.10 -21.55
CA ILE A 1102 -9.45 1.32 -22.25
C ILE A 1102 -10.57 2.08 -21.50
N GLY A 1103 -11.48 1.38 -20.82
CA GLY A 1103 -12.49 2.02 -19.96
C GLY A 1103 -11.87 2.91 -18.88
N TYR A 1104 -10.84 2.42 -18.19
CA TYR A 1104 -10.16 3.17 -17.13
C TYR A 1104 -9.46 4.42 -17.59
N TRP A 1105 -8.88 4.40 -18.79
CA TRP A 1105 -8.31 5.60 -19.40
C TRP A 1105 -9.33 6.72 -19.51
N LEU A 1106 -10.55 6.41 -19.97
CA LEU A 1106 -11.59 7.42 -20.11
C LEU A 1106 -12.04 8.00 -18.76
N SER A 1107 -12.17 7.15 -17.74
CA SER A 1107 -12.42 7.60 -16.36
C SER A 1107 -11.30 8.50 -15.84
N ALA A 1108 -10.04 8.14 -16.07
CA ALA A 1108 -8.87 8.91 -15.64
C ALA A 1108 -8.79 10.27 -16.37
N LEU A 1109 -9.09 10.31 -17.67
CA LEU A 1109 -9.16 11.55 -18.45
C LEU A 1109 -10.28 12.48 -17.96
N GLN A 1110 -11.45 11.93 -17.61
CA GLN A 1110 -12.55 12.69 -17.06
C GLN A 1110 -12.23 13.25 -15.67
N ALA A 1111 -11.64 12.44 -14.79
CA ALA A 1111 -11.18 12.92 -13.49
C ALA A 1111 -10.08 13.99 -13.63
N GLY A 1112 -9.10 13.78 -14.50
CA GLY A 1112 -8.05 14.77 -14.81
C GLY A 1112 -8.61 16.08 -15.38
N HIS A 1113 -9.70 16.03 -16.16
CA HIS A 1113 -10.43 17.21 -16.60
C HIS A 1113 -11.05 17.95 -15.40
N PHE A 1114 -11.79 17.21 -14.56
CA PHE A 1114 -12.48 17.77 -13.40
C PHE A 1114 -11.51 18.41 -12.39
N LEU A 1115 -10.36 17.77 -12.16
CA LEU A 1115 -9.31 18.26 -11.26
C LEU A 1115 -8.54 19.47 -11.83
N GLY A 1116 -8.73 19.83 -13.10
CA GLY A 1116 -7.99 20.90 -13.80
C GLY A 1116 -6.62 20.47 -14.36
N PHE A 1117 -6.23 19.21 -14.14
CA PHE A 1117 -4.94 18.66 -14.58
C PHE A 1117 -4.82 18.64 -16.11
N ASN A 1118 -5.88 18.30 -16.84
CA ASN A 1118 -5.88 18.32 -18.30
C ASN A 1118 -5.65 19.74 -18.85
N ALA A 1119 -6.13 20.78 -18.16
CA ALA A 1119 -5.87 22.16 -18.54
C ALA A 1119 -4.41 22.55 -18.26
N ALA A 1120 -3.84 22.09 -17.15
CA ALA A 1120 -2.43 22.30 -16.81
C ALA A 1120 -1.49 21.68 -17.84
N ILE A 1121 -1.73 20.43 -18.26
CA ILE A 1121 -0.94 19.76 -19.31
C ILE A 1121 -0.98 20.57 -20.63
N ARG A 1122 -2.17 21.01 -21.04
CA ARG A 1122 -2.33 21.81 -22.28
C ARG A 1122 -1.56 23.12 -22.24
N ALA A 1123 -1.52 23.76 -21.06
CA ALA A 1123 -0.81 25.02 -20.87
C ALA A 1123 0.72 24.83 -20.80
N ALA A 1124 1.19 23.65 -20.37
CA ALA A 1124 2.60 23.39 -20.12
C ALA A 1124 3.44 23.13 -21.38
N SER A 1125 2.89 22.40 -22.37
CA SER A 1125 3.61 22.10 -23.62
C SER A 1125 2.66 21.90 -24.81
N PRO A 1126 2.94 22.48 -25.99
CA PRO A 1126 2.17 22.22 -27.21
C PRO A 1126 2.17 20.76 -27.64
N LYS A 1127 3.30 20.06 -27.48
CA LYS A 1127 3.42 18.62 -27.79
C LYS A 1127 2.58 17.79 -26.81
N ALA A 1128 2.69 18.07 -25.51
CA ALA A 1128 1.86 17.39 -24.52
C ALA A 1128 0.36 17.67 -24.71
N ALA A 1129 -0.01 18.90 -25.08
CA ALA A 1129 -1.37 19.26 -25.46
C ALA A 1129 -1.88 18.45 -26.65
N ALA A 1130 -1.04 18.27 -27.69
CA ALA A 1130 -1.39 17.47 -28.86
C ALA A 1130 -1.66 16.01 -28.48
N ILE A 1131 -0.82 15.40 -27.64
CA ILE A 1131 -1.02 14.02 -27.18
C ILE A 1131 -2.28 13.87 -26.34
N LEU A 1132 -2.53 14.77 -25.38
CA LEU A 1132 -3.73 14.69 -24.55
C LEU A 1132 -5.02 14.84 -25.38
N ASN A 1133 -5.04 15.80 -26.31
CA ASN A 1133 -6.20 16.01 -27.17
C ASN A 1133 -6.39 14.84 -28.14
N TRP A 1134 -5.31 14.30 -28.70
CA TRP A 1134 -5.35 13.10 -29.54
C TRP A 1134 -5.91 11.90 -28.76
N LEU A 1135 -5.46 11.68 -27.53
CA LEU A 1135 -5.94 10.58 -26.69
C LEU A 1135 -7.45 10.69 -26.44
N ILE A 1136 -7.97 11.87 -26.09
CA ILE A 1136 -9.41 12.13 -25.96
C ILE A 1136 -10.14 11.83 -27.28
N ALA A 1137 -9.60 12.30 -28.42
CA ALA A 1137 -10.19 12.04 -29.74
C ALA A 1137 -10.21 10.54 -30.09
N MET A 1138 -9.20 9.78 -29.68
CA MET A 1138 -9.21 8.31 -29.83
C MET A 1138 -10.36 7.69 -29.03
N HIS A 1139 -10.61 8.16 -27.80
CA HIS A 1139 -11.77 7.69 -27.02
C HIS A 1139 -13.11 8.09 -27.66
N VAL A 1140 -13.25 9.31 -28.19
CA VAL A 1140 -14.43 9.72 -28.97
C VAL A 1140 -14.69 8.74 -30.11
N LYS A 1141 -13.65 8.39 -30.87
CA LYS A 1141 -13.72 7.46 -31.99
C LYS A 1141 -14.13 6.06 -31.56
N ARG A 1142 -13.57 5.53 -30.46
CA ARG A 1142 -13.97 4.23 -29.91
C ARG A 1142 -15.44 4.24 -29.46
N ILE A 1143 -15.83 5.21 -28.64
CA ILE A 1143 -17.17 5.25 -28.02
C ILE A 1143 -18.25 5.39 -29.09
N THR A 1144 -18.12 6.36 -30.00
CA THR A 1144 -19.10 6.57 -31.07
C THR A 1144 -19.16 5.36 -32.02
N GLY A 1145 -18.01 4.83 -32.44
CA GLY A 1145 -17.94 3.67 -33.33
C GLY A 1145 -18.52 2.38 -32.73
N ARG A 1146 -18.24 2.12 -31.45
CA ARG A 1146 -18.76 0.95 -30.74
C ARG A 1146 -20.25 1.06 -30.48
N ILE A 1147 -20.70 2.15 -29.87
CA ILE A 1147 -22.07 2.27 -29.36
C ILE A 1147 -23.08 2.49 -30.50
N ASN A 1148 -22.75 3.31 -31.50
CA ASN A 1148 -23.71 3.66 -32.56
C ASN A 1148 -23.86 2.57 -33.65
N GLY A 1149 -22.97 1.57 -33.69
CA GLY A 1149 -23.06 0.52 -34.72
C GLY A 1149 -22.09 -0.66 -34.59
N GLY A 1150 -21.24 -0.68 -33.57
CA GLY A 1150 -20.18 -1.68 -33.38
C GLY A 1150 -20.44 -2.67 -32.26
N MET A 1151 -21.63 -2.68 -31.64
CA MET A 1151 -21.93 -3.53 -30.49
C MET A 1151 -21.89 -5.03 -30.81
N LEU A 1152 -21.99 -5.40 -32.10
CA LEU A 1152 -21.96 -6.79 -32.55
C LEU A 1152 -20.54 -7.33 -32.85
N VAL A 1153 -19.49 -6.52 -32.71
CA VAL A 1153 -18.11 -7.02 -32.83
C VAL A 1153 -17.87 -8.05 -31.72
N ASN A 1154 -17.47 -9.25 -32.11
CA ASN A 1154 -17.30 -10.37 -31.20
C ASN A 1154 -16.01 -10.26 -30.36
N ALA A 1155 -16.05 -10.86 -29.17
CA ALA A 1155 -14.87 -11.08 -28.34
C ALA A 1155 -14.14 -12.37 -28.76
N ILE A 1156 -12.84 -12.49 -28.46
CA ILE A 1156 -12.03 -13.69 -28.75
C ILE A 1156 -11.35 -14.17 -27.47
N GLY A 1157 -11.56 -15.45 -27.14
CA GLY A 1157 -10.99 -16.12 -25.98
C GLY A 1157 -11.69 -15.78 -24.66
N ILE A 1158 -11.87 -14.49 -24.36
CA ILE A 1158 -12.45 -13.98 -23.11
C ILE A 1158 -13.45 -12.85 -23.38
N GLU A 1159 -14.45 -12.71 -22.52
CA GLU A 1159 -15.70 -11.95 -22.69
C GLU A 1159 -15.57 -10.42 -22.75
N TYR A 1160 -14.34 -9.88 -22.70
CA TYR A 1160 -14.00 -8.45 -22.70
C TYR A 1160 -12.84 -8.07 -23.64
N GLN A 1161 -12.40 -9.01 -24.48
CA GLN A 1161 -11.29 -8.82 -25.41
C GLN A 1161 -11.79 -8.89 -26.85
N LEU A 1162 -11.99 -7.73 -27.49
CA LEU A 1162 -12.53 -7.65 -28.84
C LEU A 1162 -11.42 -7.66 -29.88
N SER A 1163 -11.52 -8.57 -30.84
CA SER A 1163 -10.62 -8.59 -31.98
C SER A 1163 -11.13 -7.68 -33.09
N ILE A 1164 -10.30 -6.74 -33.51
CA ILE A 1164 -10.58 -5.79 -34.59
C ILE A 1164 -10.05 -6.33 -35.93
N TRP A 1165 -8.75 -6.62 -36.00
CA TRP A 1165 -8.10 -7.24 -37.15
C TRP A 1165 -7.35 -8.49 -36.69
N THR A 1166 -7.85 -9.68 -37.01
CA THR A 1166 -7.14 -10.92 -36.69
C THR A 1166 -5.89 -11.06 -37.58
N PRO A 1167 -4.88 -11.86 -37.18
CA PRO A 1167 -3.73 -12.13 -38.03
C PRO A 1167 -4.12 -12.68 -39.42
N GLN A 1168 -5.20 -13.48 -39.49
CA GLN A 1168 -5.73 -14.02 -40.75
C GLN A 1168 -6.33 -12.93 -41.64
N MET A 1169 -7.04 -11.95 -41.06
CA MET A 1169 -7.54 -10.79 -41.81
C MET A 1169 -6.39 -9.96 -42.38
N VAL A 1170 -5.36 -9.69 -41.57
CA VAL A 1170 -4.16 -8.95 -42.01
C VAL A 1170 -3.44 -9.67 -43.14
N ALA A 1171 -3.25 -10.98 -43.01
CA ALA A 1171 -2.63 -11.80 -44.04
C ALA A 1171 -3.46 -11.83 -45.34
N ALA A 1172 -4.78 -12.02 -45.24
CA ALA A 1172 -5.69 -12.02 -46.40
C ALA A 1172 -5.75 -10.66 -47.12
N ALA A 1173 -5.52 -9.56 -46.38
CA ALA A 1173 -5.42 -8.21 -46.93
C ALA A 1173 -4.06 -7.91 -47.60
N GLY A 1174 -3.13 -8.87 -47.62
CA GLY A 1174 -1.78 -8.69 -48.14
C GLY A 1174 -0.91 -7.75 -47.30
N ASN A 1175 -1.16 -7.69 -45.98
CA ASN A 1175 -0.55 -6.74 -45.04
C ASN A 1175 -0.81 -5.25 -45.37
N ASN A 1176 -1.77 -4.95 -46.25
CA ASN A 1176 -2.14 -3.59 -46.61
C ASN A 1176 -3.36 -3.14 -45.79
N PRO A 1177 -3.20 -2.18 -44.86
CA PRO A 1177 -4.30 -1.68 -44.04
C PRO A 1177 -5.47 -1.13 -44.85
N ALA A 1178 -5.26 -0.64 -46.08
CA ALA A 1178 -6.34 -0.12 -46.93
C ALA A 1178 -7.38 -1.19 -47.32
N ASN A 1179 -6.99 -2.47 -47.31
CA ASN A 1179 -7.87 -3.59 -47.65
C ASN A 1179 -8.60 -4.18 -46.42
N LEU A 1180 -8.34 -3.66 -45.21
CA LEU A 1180 -8.97 -4.13 -43.98
C LEU A 1180 -10.23 -3.31 -43.64
N PRO A 1181 -11.20 -3.89 -42.89
CA PRO A 1181 -12.36 -3.15 -42.39
C PRO A 1181 -11.96 -1.90 -41.61
N LYS A 1182 -12.72 -0.81 -41.79
CA LYS A 1182 -12.41 0.55 -41.26
C LYS A 1182 -13.37 1.07 -40.20
N THR A 1183 -14.42 0.33 -39.91
CA THR A 1183 -15.42 0.67 -38.88
C THR A 1183 -15.77 -0.57 -38.07
N HIS A 1184 -16.19 -0.41 -36.82
CA HIS A 1184 -16.61 -1.56 -35.99
C HIS A 1184 -17.77 -2.33 -36.63
N ALA A 1185 -18.70 -1.65 -37.28
CA ALA A 1185 -19.77 -2.28 -38.05
C ALA A 1185 -19.24 -3.16 -39.19
N ALA A 1186 -18.23 -2.68 -39.93
CA ALA A 1186 -17.59 -3.45 -41.00
C ALA A 1186 -16.79 -4.65 -40.45
N VAL A 1187 -16.19 -4.53 -39.25
CA VAL A 1187 -15.55 -5.65 -38.55
C VAL A 1187 -16.58 -6.71 -38.19
N ALA A 1188 -17.69 -6.33 -37.57
CA ALA A 1188 -18.78 -7.27 -37.24
C ALA A 1188 -19.32 -7.96 -38.50
N ALA A 1189 -19.50 -7.21 -39.60
CA ALA A 1189 -19.90 -7.78 -40.88
C ALA A 1189 -18.86 -8.78 -41.43
N ALA A 1190 -17.57 -8.47 -41.33
CA ALA A 1190 -16.48 -9.36 -41.75
C ALA A 1190 -16.37 -10.63 -40.88
N GLN A 1191 -16.79 -10.57 -39.61
CA GLN A 1191 -16.87 -11.74 -38.73
C GLN A 1191 -18.01 -12.70 -39.13
N GLY A 1192 -19.04 -12.22 -39.84
CA GLY A 1192 -20.13 -13.06 -40.35
C GLY A 1192 -20.80 -13.87 -39.24
N ALA A 1193 -20.85 -15.20 -39.38
CA ALA A 1193 -21.42 -16.11 -38.37
C ALA A 1193 -20.69 -16.09 -37.02
N ASN A 1194 -19.46 -15.56 -36.98
CA ASN A 1194 -18.67 -15.41 -35.76
C ASN A 1194 -18.92 -14.07 -35.06
N ALA A 1195 -19.76 -13.17 -35.60
CA ALA A 1195 -20.16 -11.95 -34.91
C ALA A 1195 -20.97 -12.26 -33.65
N SER A 1196 -21.05 -11.30 -32.73
CA SER A 1196 -21.94 -11.40 -31.58
C SER A 1196 -23.41 -11.35 -32.02
N ARG A 1197 -24.26 -12.12 -31.35
CA ARG A 1197 -25.70 -12.18 -31.65
C ARG A 1197 -26.52 -11.07 -30.98
N SER A 1198 -26.05 -10.55 -29.85
CA SER A 1198 -26.62 -9.37 -29.19
C SER A 1198 -25.52 -8.39 -28.75
N TRP A 1199 -25.95 -7.23 -28.24
CA TRP A 1199 -25.06 -6.19 -27.75
C TRP A 1199 -24.38 -6.54 -26.41
N ASP A 1200 -24.97 -7.44 -25.63
CA ASP A 1200 -24.55 -7.84 -24.28
C ASP A 1200 -24.12 -9.30 -24.16
N THR A 1201 -24.05 -10.02 -25.28
CA THR A 1201 -23.49 -11.38 -25.38
C THR A 1201 -22.25 -11.38 -26.24
N TRP A 1202 -21.52 -12.49 -26.25
CA TRP A 1202 -20.47 -12.78 -27.20
C TRP A 1202 -20.60 -14.23 -27.66
N ASN A 1203 -20.12 -14.51 -28.87
CA ASN A 1203 -20.16 -15.83 -29.48
C ASN A 1203 -18.86 -16.58 -29.13
N ASN A 1204 -18.95 -17.52 -28.20
CA ASN A 1204 -17.88 -18.41 -27.81
C ASN A 1204 -18.03 -19.75 -28.54
N ASN A 1205 -17.35 -19.90 -29.68
CA ASN A 1205 -17.35 -21.14 -30.48
C ASN A 1205 -18.76 -21.68 -30.81
N GLY A 1206 -19.71 -20.78 -31.09
CA GLY A 1206 -21.10 -21.12 -31.44
C GLY A 1206 -22.10 -21.00 -30.28
N SER A 1207 -21.64 -20.80 -29.04
CA SER A 1207 -22.48 -20.58 -27.86
C SER A 1207 -22.56 -19.10 -27.49
N ASP A 1208 -23.74 -18.63 -27.10
CA ASP A 1208 -23.93 -17.26 -26.61
C ASP A 1208 -23.65 -17.19 -25.11
N ASN A 1209 -22.59 -16.48 -24.75
CA ASN A 1209 -22.22 -16.22 -23.36
C ASN A 1209 -22.41 -14.73 -23.06
N GLY A 1210 -22.71 -14.38 -21.80
CA GLY A 1210 -22.79 -12.98 -21.39
C GLY A 1210 -21.44 -12.28 -21.52
N ARG A 1211 -21.44 -11.01 -21.92
CA ARG A 1211 -20.26 -10.14 -21.78
C ARG A 1211 -20.03 -9.78 -20.32
N ASP A 1212 -18.81 -9.39 -20.01
CA ASP A 1212 -18.49 -8.90 -18.67
C ASP A 1212 -19.28 -7.63 -18.32
N GLY A 1213 -19.95 -7.64 -17.17
CA GLY A 1213 -20.82 -6.54 -16.75
C GLY A 1213 -20.07 -5.22 -16.51
N GLN A 1214 -18.90 -5.29 -15.89
CA GLN A 1214 -18.10 -4.11 -15.57
C GLN A 1214 -17.51 -3.49 -16.85
N ALA A 1215 -16.98 -4.31 -17.76
CA ALA A 1215 -16.46 -3.83 -19.04
C ALA A 1215 -17.55 -3.11 -19.85
N MET A 1216 -18.76 -3.67 -19.83
CA MET A 1216 -19.90 -3.10 -20.52
C MET A 1216 -20.40 -1.81 -19.86
N ASP A 1217 -20.47 -1.72 -18.54
CA ASP A 1217 -20.82 -0.48 -17.84
C ASP A 1217 -19.83 0.66 -18.16
N GLN A 1218 -18.53 0.36 -18.17
CA GLN A 1218 -17.49 1.33 -18.56
C GLN A 1218 -17.65 1.81 -20.00
N LEU A 1219 -18.06 0.92 -20.91
CA LEU A 1219 -18.34 1.29 -22.29
C LEU A 1219 -19.57 2.20 -22.36
N LEU A 1220 -20.67 1.82 -21.69
CA LEU A 1220 -21.95 2.52 -21.74
C LEU A 1220 -21.90 3.90 -21.07
N VAL A 1221 -21.10 4.09 -20.03
CA VAL A 1221 -20.90 5.41 -19.41
C VAL A 1221 -20.00 6.32 -20.25
N GLY A 1222 -19.26 5.77 -21.22
CA GLY A 1222 -18.23 6.51 -21.95
C GLY A 1222 -18.73 7.75 -22.67
N ALA A 1223 -19.94 7.71 -23.25
CA ALA A 1223 -20.54 8.89 -23.89
C ALA A 1223 -20.81 10.01 -22.86
N SER A 1224 -21.30 9.66 -21.66
CA SER A 1224 -21.54 10.61 -20.58
C SER A 1224 -20.24 11.24 -20.07
N LEU A 1225 -19.16 10.46 -19.97
CA LEU A 1225 -17.84 10.96 -19.58
C LEU A 1225 -17.26 11.94 -20.62
N LEU A 1226 -17.43 11.65 -21.91
CA LEU A 1226 -16.98 12.54 -23.00
C LEU A 1226 -17.75 13.86 -23.01
N LEU A 1227 -19.08 13.82 -22.86
CA LEU A 1227 -19.90 15.03 -22.70
C LEU A 1227 -19.46 15.86 -21.49
N ASN A 1228 -19.05 15.20 -20.41
CA ASN A 1228 -18.55 15.88 -19.21
C ASN A 1228 -17.21 16.60 -19.44
N ILE A 1229 -16.33 16.04 -20.25
CA ILE A 1229 -15.03 16.64 -20.64
C ILE A 1229 -15.23 17.81 -21.63
N GLY A 1230 -16.41 17.91 -22.25
CA GLY A 1230 -16.77 18.98 -23.20
C GLY A 1230 -16.84 18.53 -24.66
N GLU A 1231 -16.74 17.22 -24.95
CA GLU A 1231 -16.89 16.66 -26.29
C GLU A 1231 -18.39 16.53 -26.61
N ASP A 1232 -18.97 17.56 -27.26
CA ASP A 1232 -20.40 17.62 -27.58
C ASP A 1232 -20.67 17.60 -29.10
N THR A 1233 -20.66 16.42 -29.69
CA THR A 1233 -21.01 16.20 -31.10
C THR A 1233 -22.34 15.45 -31.26
N PRO A 1234 -23.03 15.53 -32.42
CA PRO A 1234 -24.23 14.74 -32.68
C PRO A 1234 -24.02 13.23 -32.48
N GLU A 1235 -22.85 12.71 -32.86
CA GLU A 1235 -22.51 11.29 -32.73
C GLU A 1235 -22.36 10.86 -31.26
N ILE A 1236 -21.80 11.73 -30.41
CA ILE A 1236 -21.70 11.47 -28.96
C ILE A 1236 -23.07 11.53 -28.30
N ARG A 1237 -23.92 12.50 -28.67
CA ARG A 1237 -25.31 12.56 -28.15
C ARG A 1237 -26.12 11.33 -28.55
N GLN A 1238 -25.94 10.83 -29.78
CA GLN A 1238 -26.54 9.57 -30.22
C GLN A 1238 -26.03 8.38 -29.40
N ALA A 1239 -24.72 8.34 -29.12
CA ALA A 1239 -24.13 7.29 -28.31
C ALA A 1239 -24.66 7.34 -26.87
N GLU A 1240 -24.86 8.53 -26.29
CA GLU A 1240 -25.45 8.70 -24.96
C GLU A 1240 -26.90 8.19 -24.91
N ALA A 1241 -27.74 8.59 -25.88
CA ALA A 1241 -29.13 8.13 -25.96
C ALA A 1241 -29.24 6.60 -26.13
N THR A 1242 -28.36 6.02 -26.95
CA THR A 1242 -28.28 4.57 -27.14
C THR A 1242 -27.83 3.87 -25.85
N SER A 1243 -26.82 4.41 -25.19
CA SER A 1243 -26.28 3.87 -23.93
C SER A 1243 -27.30 3.93 -22.79
N ALA A 1244 -28.07 5.02 -22.68
CA ALA A 1244 -29.15 5.14 -21.70
C ALA A 1244 -30.20 4.03 -21.88
N THR A 1245 -30.54 3.71 -23.13
CA THR A 1245 -31.48 2.63 -23.46
C THR A 1245 -30.95 1.25 -23.04
N TYR A 1246 -29.68 0.95 -23.34
CA TYR A 1246 -29.03 -0.30 -22.92
C TYR A 1246 -28.92 -0.43 -21.40
N ARG A 1247 -28.55 0.65 -20.70
CA ARG A 1247 -28.49 0.68 -19.23
C ARG A 1247 -29.86 0.42 -18.61
N GLN A 1248 -30.91 1.08 -19.10
CA GLN A 1248 -32.27 0.87 -18.58
C GLN A 1248 -32.73 -0.58 -18.79
N THR A 1249 -32.45 -1.16 -19.96
CA THR A 1249 -32.76 -2.57 -20.26
C THR A 1249 -32.08 -3.53 -19.26
N LYS A 1250 -30.83 -3.26 -18.87
CA LYS A 1250 -30.13 -4.06 -17.86
C LYS A 1250 -30.71 -3.89 -16.46
N ILE A 1251 -31.04 -2.66 -16.07
CA ILE A 1251 -31.66 -2.36 -14.78
C ILE A 1251 -33.01 -3.09 -14.66
N ASP A 1252 -33.86 -3.00 -15.69
CA ASP A 1252 -35.17 -3.64 -15.71
C ASP A 1252 -35.03 -5.17 -15.66
N GLY A 1253 -34.13 -5.74 -16.47
CA GLY A 1253 -33.87 -7.17 -16.51
C GLY A 1253 -33.34 -7.72 -15.19
N ALA A 1254 -32.36 -7.05 -14.59
CA ALA A 1254 -31.80 -7.46 -13.29
C ALA A 1254 -32.83 -7.33 -12.17
N THR A 1255 -33.61 -6.24 -12.15
CA THR A 1255 -34.71 -6.05 -11.19
C THR A 1255 -35.76 -7.16 -11.30
N ALA A 1256 -36.12 -7.56 -12.52
CA ALA A 1256 -37.04 -8.66 -12.76
C ALA A 1256 -36.49 -9.99 -12.23
N LYS A 1257 -35.20 -10.28 -12.45
CA LYS A 1257 -34.54 -11.48 -11.89
C LYS A 1257 -34.62 -11.50 -10.37
N VAL A 1258 -34.30 -10.39 -9.70
CA VAL A 1258 -34.37 -10.39 -8.22
C VAL A 1258 -35.79 -10.54 -7.71
N ASN A 1259 -36.78 -9.89 -8.35
CA ASN A 1259 -38.20 -10.07 -7.99
C ASN A 1259 -38.65 -11.54 -8.15
N ALA A 1260 -38.01 -12.29 -9.04
CA ALA A 1260 -38.23 -13.72 -9.24
C ALA A 1260 -37.36 -14.63 -8.33
N GLY A 1261 -36.57 -14.05 -7.41
CA GLY A 1261 -35.62 -14.79 -6.57
C GLY A 1261 -34.40 -15.35 -7.32
N GLN A 1262 -34.09 -14.81 -8.49
CA GLN A 1262 -32.97 -15.22 -9.35
C GLN A 1262 -31.76 -14.29 -9.21
N ASP A 1263 -30.59 -14.77 -9.63
CA ASP A 1263 -29.33 -14.01 -9.59
C ASP A 1263 -29.32 -12.85 -10.58
N PRO A 1264 -29.13 -11.59 -10.11
CA PRO A 1264 -28.95 -10.45 -10.99
C PRO A 1264 -27.50 -10.38 -11.50
N ASP A 1265 -27.07 -11.33 -12.36
CA ASP A 1265 -25.69 -11.50 -12.86
C ASP A 1265 -24.94 -10.19 -13.22
N TRP A 1266 -25.66 -9.16 -13.67
CA TRP A 1266 -25.13 -7.83 -13.98
C TRP A 1266 -24.65 -7.04 -12.73
N TYR A 1267 -25.43 -7.05 -11.64
CA TYR A 1267 -25.09 -6.33 -10.40
C TYR A 1267 -23.89 -6.95 -9.67
N TYR A 1268 -23.48 -8.16 -10.05
CA TYR A 1268 -22.31 -8.82 -9.48
C TYR A 1268 -21.04 -7.98 -9.64
N TYR A 1269 -20.89 -7.18 -10.71
CA TYR A 1269 -19.67 -6.42 -11.00
C TYR A 1269 -19.88 -4.89 -11.09
N LEU A 1270 -21.04 -4.38 -10.68
CA LEU A 1270 -21.37 -2.96 -10.79
C LEU A 1270 -20.44 -2.09 -9.93
N GLN A 1271 -20.00 -0.97 -10.48
CA GLN A 1271 -19.05 -0.06 -9.86
C GLN A 1271 -19.68 1.30 -9.58
N ALA A 1272 -19.35 1.90 -8.42
CA ALA A 1272 -19.92 3.19 -8.00
C ALA A 1272 -19.50 4.35 -8.91
N THR A 1273 -18.37 4.24 -9.59
CA THR A 1273 -17.85 5.25 -10.52
C THR A 1273 -18.26 5.05 -11.99
N ASN A 1274 -18.97 3.98 -12.33
CA ASN A 1274 -19.38 3.70 -13.72
C ASN A 1274 -20.82 4.18 -14.01
N GLY A 1275 -21.25 5.24 -13.32
CA GLY A 1275 -22.53 5.91 -13.54
C GLY A 1275 -22.35 7.24 -14.28
N THR A 1276 -23.45 7.81 -14.78
CA THR A 1276 -23.43 9.14 -15.38
C THR A 1276 -22.83 10.16 -14.40
N PRO A 1277 -21.97 11.09 -14.86
CA PRO A 1277 -21.48 12.16 -14.00
C PRO A 1277 -22.64 12.93 -13.39
N HIS A 1278 -22.58 13.10 -12.07
CA HIS A 1278 -23.58 13.85 -11.34
C HIS A 1278 -23.18 15.31 -11.25
N LYS A 1279 -24.09 16.20 -11.66
CA LYS A 1279 -23.97 17.65 -11.52
C LYS A 1279 -25.25 18.14 -10.84
N PRO A 1280 -25.20 18.38 -9.52
CA PRO A 1280 -26.33 18.93 -8.76
C PRO A 1280 -26.84 20.26 -9.30
#